data_AF-A0A1I4HN81-F1
#
_entry.id   AF-A0A1I4HN81-F1
#
_cell.length_a   1.000
_cell.length_b   1.000
_cell.length_c   1.000
_cell.angle_alpha   90.00
_cell.angle_beta   90.00
_cell.angle_gamma   90.00
#
_symmetry.space_group_name_H-M   'P 1'
#
loop_
_entity.id
_entity.type
_entity.pdbx_description
1 polymer ?
#
loop_
_entity_poly.entity_id
_entity_poly.type
_entity_poly.pdbx_seq_one_letter_code
_entity_poly.pdbx_strand_id
1 'polypeptide(L)'
;MATSNDPMYHLGINLGHDRSAAIVSKGKIEIAIQQERLDRTKNSIGFLHQSLGDCRNIQIPHEAIQYCLRKHNIKINDLSSITANMPGIDYSKDILERIFPKEFSDKICMIPSHHLSHAYSAYWPSGFEDAIILVADASGSADKEGFTESYSLYIANGTEIKLLHSEKVKAYLASLSTLGSIYELITKLAGFSTTIGENLAIPEAGKLMGLAPYGTYCDQWHKWLHTKPESYSINISAYDLFLEVEALKKLYDDGKGKAYLRPYIVDLAYKIQSELEKALLHIVELAIKQTNCKKLCCAGGVALNSVVNYKLLTKLNLEDIFIFPAAGDAGIAAGNALWAYHTIEKGNLRPKLEKAALGREYTENEIESALHKFENEIIVEKLSYHSMVATCAVQMSKGNIIARFEGGSEFGPRALGHRSIIADPTFKKMKDIVNYRVKFREAFRPFAPVIPLEEISTVFEQTVACPFMLLVATIKKQYHDQIPSVTHHDGTGRVQTVTSEHNIFFYDLCYSMVKEREGCPVILNTSFNIAGQPIIETPEEAISTFLATDIDFLSLENYWIKKKHSPVLSYEEHLVQLQEPEYPHGLAEARINVTSLMNMLDKAIFYGNTEDSYWSINELKKISSLGAIYKETSVLFAKNPLGRHFSAQLSKDLLLLLDPLGMSEIKDLTDRIPSKYYTYEEIRLIMLCYKGTEAELEELRLELSLSEKAFRARLEWAYKQFNRYNLPYKMLRSESDSTNCKPTKMTLGQFADESFHLYNMLKQFNASLTMYGYSESNICKLLDIETLQSIEPTYIHYYNKHQLGQGTLEDLLRLFLLRDSLSKERIIEMLGEHCFQNLCNLGIIISRGHSFASRVDIYCVNDFFIATDHRYMIYEEDMIQENPVMYIGMDSLGLVHTVPKYPSKNTLDLCTGSGIQAITASCYSKKVVGIDINPRAIRFARFNAQLNGISNITFAEGNLYTPIGKEKFDTILANPPFVPSPDNNLDFRDGGNNGEKLLEVIVKNADVHLSNAGKLFIVTDLVNVHQYEEKLNQWWGETKADKLILTTADRNDVLFSIPHCHYPFKQTIEQYNKELDMWIQNFNYSNISSVNFGYILIKKGGSSFYSKSIYNPTQGINEKLTEYFEQINMLHSVEWEDLALYLSNDLHIKIDYSFSTANDKTFYLYSKNQFYSEYLIDKNLFNILEQIAEKEPLLEEFADKNYIVDLIYKGLIKIKRKKQHTHDLDCYECKEAAASLSSSMNSASPRDIYIKEFQTKTTPTCLTSYIRQ
;
A
#
# COMPACT_ATOMS: atom_id res chain seq x y z
N MET A 1 31.81 -52.71 25.69
CA MET A 1 30.88 -53.79 25.31
C MET A 1 29.91 -54.03 26.44
N ALA A 2 28.66 -53.63 26.26
CA ALA A 2 27.50 -54.20 26.92
C ALA A 2 26.43 -54.29 25.83
N THR A 3 26.25 -55.51 25.31
CA THR A 3 25.27 -55.89 24.33
C THR A 3 23.89 -55.92 25.00
N SER A 4 23.10 -54.85 24.88
CA SER A 4 21.65 -55.04 24.78
C SER A 4 21.35 -55.26 23.30
N ASN A 5 20.99 -56.49 22.95
CA ASN A 5 20.66 -56.89 21.57
C ASN A 5 19.27 -56.38 21.13
N ASP A 6 18.61 -55.54 21.95
CA ASP A 6 17.33 -54.95 21.62
C ASP A 6 17.51 -53.76 20.67
N PRO A 7 16.75 -53.71 19.56
CA PRO A 7 16.82 -52.62 18.61
C PRO A 7 16.42 -51.29 19.28
N MET A 8 17.31 -50.30 19.22
CA MET A 8 16.97 -48.92 19.56
C MET A 8 16.14 -48.30 18.44
N TYR A 9 15.07 -47.60 18.81
CA TYR A 9 14.13 -46.97 17.88
C TYR A 9 14.16 -45.46 18.02
N HIS A 10 14.35 -44.76 16.91
CA HIS A 10 14.32 -43.30 16.84
C HIS A 10 13.07 -42.85 16.10
N LEU A 11 12.23 -42.05 16.77
CA LEU A 11 11.05 -41.44 16.17
C LEU A 11 11.41 -40.05 15.65
N GLY A 12 11.18 -39.82 14.36
CA GLY A 12 11.27 -38.52 13.74
C GLY A 12 9.89 -37.99 13.35
N ILE A 13 9.67 -36.69 13.53
CA ILE A 13 8.37 -36.03 13.32
C ILE A 13 8.58 -34.74 12.51
N ASN A 14 7.71 -34.49 11.53
CA ASN A 14 7.55 -33.17 10.91
C ASN A 14 6.32 -32.46 11.50
N LEU A 15 6.50 -31.22 11.96
CA LEU A 15 5.42 -30.38 12.54
C LEU A 15 4.95 -29.23 11.62
N GLY A 16 5.57 -29.06 10.45
CA GLY A 16 5.16 -28.05 9.46
C GLY A 16 3.87 -28.41 8.70
N HIS A 17 3.76 -27.95 7.44
CA HIS A 17 2.85 -28.58 6.49
C HIS A 17 3.40 -29.94 6.07
N ASP A 18 2.58 -30.79 5.44
CA ASP A 18 2.95 -32.16 5.08
C ASP A 18 3.41 -32.97 6.29
N ARG A 19 2.68 -32.83 7.42
CA ARG A 19 3.03 -33.52 8.67
C ARG A 19 3.24 -35.01 8.43
N SER A 20 4.24 -35.57 9.09
CA SER A 20 4.65 -36.95 8.89
C SER A 20 5.35 -37.50 10.13
N ALA A 21 5.44 -38.83 10.19
CA ALA A 21 6.22 -39.54 11.20
C ALA A 21 7.04 -40.66 10.53
N ALA A 22 8.22 -40.95 11.09
CA ALA A 22 9.08 -42.04 10.64
C ALA A 22 9.79 -42.69 11.84
N ILE A 23 10.00 -44.01 11.79
CA ILE A 23 10.81 -44.74 12.76
C ILE A 23 12.05 -45.29 12.06
N VAL A 24 13.21 -45.06 12.67
CA VAL A 24 14.50 -45.58 12.23
C VAL A 24 15.08 -46.51 13.29
N SER A 25 15.65 -47.63 12.85
CA SER A 25 16.49 -48.49 13.68
C SER A 25 17.69 -48.97 12.87
N LYS A 26 18.88 -49.01 13.48
CA LYS A 26 20.14 -49.45 12.81
C LYS A 26 20.39 -48.75 11.46
N GLY A 27 20.04 -47.46 11.38
CA GLY A 27 20.20 -46.63 10.19
C GLY A 27 19.17 -46.89 9.07
N LYS A 28 18.27 -47.87 9.23
CA LYS A 28 17.22 -48.20 8.27
C LYS A 28 15.92 -47.50 8.64
N ILE A 29 15.22 -46.95 7.64
CA ILE A 29 13.84 -46.46 7.82
C ILE A 29 12.91 -47.68 7.83
N GLU A 30 12.35 -48.01 8.99
CA GLU A 30 11.50 -49.19 9.15
C GLU A 30 10.05 -48.91 8.73
N ILE A 31 9.56 -47.71 9.04
CA ILE A 31 8.22 -47.24 8.67
C ILE A 31 8.21 -45.72 8.56
N ALA A 32 7.48 -45.19 7.59
CA ALA A 32 7.23 -43.77 7.44
C ALA A 32 5.89 -43.52 6.77
N ILE A 33 5.12 -42.54 7.25
CA ILE A 33 3.84 -42.17 6.65
C ILE A 33 3.55 -40.67 6.80
N GLN A 34 2.87 -40.12 5.79
CA GLN A 34 2.33 -38.76 5.81
C GLN A 34 0.95 -38.76 6.48
N GLN A 35 0.71 -37.80 7.35
CA GLN A 35 -0.55 -37.62 8.06
C GLN A 35 -1.74 -37.45 7.10
N GLU A 36 -1.54 -36.81 5.94
CA GLU A 36 -2.58 -36.61 4.91
C GLU A 36 -3.19 -37.93 4.40
N ARG A 37 -2.43 -39.03 4.46
CA ARG A 37 -2.91 -40.37 4.06
C ARG A 37 -3.97 -40.88 5.03
N LEU A 38 -3.88 -40.49 6.29
CA LEU A 38 -4.67 -40.99 7.42
C LEU A 38 -5.86 -40.08 7.74
N ASP A 39 -5.67 -38.76 7.78
CA ASP A 39 -6.75 -37.81 8.04
C ASP A 39 -7.52 -37.39 6.77
N ARG A 40 -7.08 -37.90 5.61
CA ARG A 40 -7.62 -37.62 4.26
C ARG A 40 -7.63 -36.12 3.90
N THR A 41 -6.87 -35.30 4.62
CA THR A 41 -6.73 -33.87 4.41
C THR A 41 -5.41 -33.59 3.71
N LYS A 42 -5.48 -33.20 2.43
CA LYS A 42 -4.30 -32.97 1.59
C LYS A 42 -3.38 -31.89 2.18
N ASN A 43 -2.07 -32.18 2.18
CA ASN A 43 -1.00 -31.42 2.81
C ASN A 43 -1.09 -31.28 4.34
N SER A 44 -2.09 -31.92 4.98
CA SER A 44 -2.39 -32.00 6.43
C SER A 44 -1.67 -30.95 7.30
N ILE A 45 -2.28 -29.78 7.48
CA ILE A 45 -1.71 -28.71 8.30
C ILE A 45 -2.01 -28.91 9.78
N GLY A 46 -0.96 -28.89 10.60
CA GLY A 46 -1.07 -29.19 12.03
C GLY A 46 -1.94 -28.26 12.85
N PHE A 47 -1.96 -26.96 12.55
CA PHE A 47 -2.75 -26.00 13.33
C PHE A 47 -2.75 -24.55 12.79
N LEU A 48 -2.41 -24.30 11.52
CA LEU A 48 -2.25 -22.91 11.05
C LEU A 48 -3.56 -22.06 11.04
N HIS A 49 -4.70 -22.60 11.51
CA HIS A 49 -6.02 -22.00 11.35
C HIS A 49 -6.62 -21.22 12.53
N GLN A 50 -6.19 -21.40 13.79
CA GLN A 50 -6.98 -20.91 14.93
C GLN A 50 -6.31 -19.86 15.82
N SER A 51 -5.11 -19.40 15.47
CA SER A 51 -4.51 -18.18 16.04
C SER A 51 -3.31 -17.79 15.17
N LEU A 52 -3.40 -16.66 14.47
CA LEU A 52 -2.26 -16.09 13.76
C LEU A 52 -1.13 -15.87 14.78
N GLY A 53 -0.07 -16.70 14.70
CA GLY A 53 1.19 -16.47 15.42
C GLY A 53 1.38 -17.17 16.76
N ASP A 54 0.49 -18.07 17.22
CA ASP A 54 0.76 -18.85 18.44
C ASP A 54 1.18 -20.29 18.16
N CYS A 55 2.50 -20.50 18.05
CA CYS A 55 3.14 -21.82 17.91
C CYS A 55 2.76 -22.80 19.03
N ARG A 56 2.24 -22.30 20.17
CA ARG A 56 1.79 -23.12 21.29
C ARG A 56 0.59 -23.99 20.96
N ASN A 57 -0.12 -23.73 19.88
CA ASN A 57 -1.30 -24.51 19.55
C ASN A 57 -1.09 -25.59 18.48
N ILE A 58 0.12 -25.74 17.92
CA ILE A 58 0.41 -26.74 16.87
C ILE A 58 0.07 -28.18 17.31
N GLN A 59 -0.82 -28.88 16.58
CA GLN A 59 -1.07 -30.31 16.81
C GLN A 59 -0.01 -31.17 16.12
N ILE A 60 0.52 -32.11 16.90
CA ILE A 60 1.40 -33.18 16.39
C ILE A 60 0.62 -34.13 15.47
N PRO A 61 1.27 -34.80 14.49
CA PRO A 61 0.64 -35.81 13.66
C PRO A 61 0.40 -37.12 14.43
N HIS A 62 -0.59 -37.09 15.32
CA HIS A 62 -0.84 -38.16 16.27
C HIS A 62 -1.13 -39.50 15.60
N GLU A 63 -1.93 -39.50 14.55
CA GLU A 63 -2.31 -40.66 13.77
C GLU A 63 -1.09 -41.26 13.06
N ALA A 64 -0.23 -40.45 12.45
CA ALA A 64 1.01 -40.94 11.83
C ALA A 64 1.97 -41.53 12.86
N ILE A 65 2.10 -40.92 14.04
CA ILE A 65 2.92 -41.44 15.15
C ILE A 65 2.37 -42.79 15.62
N GLN A 66 1.06 -42.87 15.90
CA GLN A 66 0.42 -44.12 16.31
C GLN A 66 0.54 -45.20 15.24
N TYR A 67 0.38 -44.84 13.96
CA TYR A 67 0.53 -45.75 12.83
C TYR A 67 1.92 -46.38 12.81
N CYS A 68 2.97 -45.57 12.97
CA CYS A 68 4.35 -46.05 13.01
C CYS A 68 4.61 -46.97 14.22
N LEU A 69 4.15 -46.56 15.41
CA LEU A 69 4.35 -47.33 16.65
C LEU A 69 3.62 -48.69 16.61
N ARG A 70 2.38 -48.74 16.11
CA ARG A 70 1.57 -49.95 16.06
C ARG A 70 2.14 -51.03 15.13
N LYS A 71 2.75 -50.65 13.99
CA LYS A 71 3.30 -51.62 13.03
C LYS A 71 4.29 -52.58 13.66
N HIS A 72 5.15 -52.09 14.54
CA HIS A 72 6.17 -52.88 15.23
C HIS A 72 5.83 -53.17 16.70
N ASN A 73 4.59 -52.87 17.13
CA ASN A 73 4.15 -52.99 18.52
C ASN A 73 5.10 -52.28 19.51
N ILE A 74 5.67 -51.15 19.08
CA ILE A 74 6.61 -50.33 19.86
C ILE A 74 5.79 -49.48 20.83
N LYS A 75 6.07 -49.58 22.12
CA LYS A 75 5.54 -48.62 23.10
C LYS A 75 6.40 -47.37 23.08
N ILE A 76 5.83 -46.23 23.43
CA ILE A 76 6.57 -44.97 23.52
C ILE A 76 7.78 -45.06 24.47
N ASN A 77 7.70 -45.92 25.50
CA ASN A 77 8.80 -46.19 26.44
C ASN A 77 10.00 -46.87 25.77
N ASP A 78 9.78 -47.56 24.66
CA ASP A 78 10.81 -48.30 23.92
C ASP A 78 11.58 -47.39 22.94
N LEU A 79 11.08 -46.17 22.69
CA LEU A 79 11.79 -45.18 21.88
C LEU A 79 13.04 -44.68 22.61
N SER A 80 14.15 -44.60 21.89
CA SER A 80 15.42 -44.06 22.38
C SER A 80 15.48 -42.54 22.24
N SER A 81 14.85 -41.99 21.19
CA SER A 81 14.70 -40.54 21.03
C SER A 81 13.44 -40.18 20.25
N ILE A 82 12.96 -38.95 20.45
CA ILE A 82 11.90 -38.29 19.70
C ILE A 82 12.47 -36.98 19.16
N THR A 83 12.64 -36.85 17.85
CA THR A 83 13.18 -35.63 17.22
C THR A 83 12.13 -35.04 16.31
N ALA A 84 11.81 -33.76 16.51
CA ALA A 84 10.92 -33.02 15.64
C ALA A 84 11.62 -31.77 15.10
N ASN A 85 11.07 -31.23 14.03
CA ASN A 85 11.48 -29.96 13.46
C ASN A 85 10.30 -29.31 12.72
N MET A 86 10.35 -27.99 12.58
CA MET A 86 9.48 -27.18 11.73
C MET A 86 10.28 -26.05 11.07
N PRO A 87 9.87 -25.58 9.87
CA PRO A 87 10.50 -24.43 9.23
C PRO A 87 10.23 -23.12 10.02
N GLY A 88 11.04 -22.10 9.77
CA GLY A 88 10.99 -20.84 10.53
C GLY A 88 11.64 -20.97 11.92
N ILE A 89 11.12 -20.25 12.92
CA ILE A 89 11.57 -20.41 14.30
C ILE A 89 11.09 -21.78 14.79
N ASP A 90 12.04 -22.67 15.09
CA ASP A 90 11.74 -24.04 15.48
C ASP A 90 11.28 -24.13 16.94
N TYR A 91 9.96 -24.24 17.15
CA TYR A 91 9.35 -24.45 18.46
C TYR A 91 9.06 -25.93 18.76
N SER A 92 9.59 -26.86 17.96
CA SER A 92 9.22 -28.26 18.02
C SER A 92 9.46 -28.89 19.40
N LYS A 93 10.59 -28.60 20.05
CA LYS A 93 10.88 -29.10 21.40
C LYS A 93 9.85 -28.64 22.43
N ASP A 94 9.56 -27.33 22.47
CA ASP A 94 8.58 -26.76 23.40
C ASP A 94 7.18 -27.36 23.16
N ILE A 95 6.84 -27.64 21.89
CA ILE A 95 5.58 -28.30 21.54
C ILE A 95 5.55 -29.74 22.06
N LEU A 96 6.60 -30.52 21.79
CA LEU A 96 6.68 -31.91 22.24
C LEU A 96 6.69 -32.03 23.77
N GLU A 97 7.45 -31.19 24.49
CA GLU A 97 7.55 -31.23 25.96
C GLU A 97 6.23 -30.93 26.68
N ARG A 98 5.30 -30.22 26.02
CA ARG A 98 3.97 -29.95 26.56
C ARG A 98 2.96 -31.06 26.27
N ILE A 99 3.12 -31.74 25.14
CA ILE A 99 2.19 -32.78 24.68
C ILE A 99 2.56 -34.14 25.25
N PHE A 100 3.84 -34.47 25.26
CA PHE A 100 4.32 -35.72 25.84
C PHE A 100 4.41 -35.61 27.37
N PRO A 101 4.09 -36.70 28.10
CA PRO A 101 4.29 -36.72 29.55
C PRO A 101 5.74 -36.37 29.95
N LYS A 102 5.91 -35.68 31.08
CA LYS A 102 7.22 -35.18 31.55
C LYS A 102 8.32 -36.24 31.65
N GLU A 103 7.96 -37.50 31.85
CA GLU A 103 8.89 -38.64 31.87
C GLU A 103 9.59 -38.90 30.52
N PHE A 104 9.09 -38.32 29.43
CA PHE A 104 9.68 -38.42 28.09
C PHE A 104 10.52 -37.20 27.68
N SER A 105 10.59 -36.15 28.52
CA SER A 105 11.34 -34.93 28.20
C SER A 105 12.81 -35.21 27.87
N ASP A 106 13.44 -36.17 28.57
CA ASP A 106 14.85 -36.55 28.34
C ASP A 106 15.08 -37.25 26.99
N LYS A 107 14.02 -37.74 26.34
CA LYS A 107 14.08 -38.37 25.01
C LYS A 107 13.87 -37.37 23.88
N ILE A 108 13.40 -36.17 24.16
CA ILE A 108 13.10 -35.15 23.14
C ILE A 108 14.39 -34.46 22.72
N CYS A 109 14.72 -34.56 21.43
CA CYS A 109 15.92 -33.98 20.83
C CYS A 109 15.56 -32.91 19.80
N MET A 110 16.50 -31.98 19.56
CA MET A 110 16.41 -30.98 18.50
C MET A 110 17.56 -31.15 17.52
N ILE A 111 17.23 -31.08 16.24
CA ILE A 111 18.20 -30.94 15.17
C ILE A 111 18.50 -29.45 14.93
N PRO A 112 19.74 -29.04 14.63
CA PRO A 112 20.10 -27.62 14.56
C PRO A 112 19.59 -26.87 13.32
N SER A 113 19.10 -27.56 12.29
CA SER A 113 18.62 -26.94 11.04
C SER A 113 17.62 -27.83 10.31
N HIS A 114 16.58 -27.21 9.78
CA HIS A 114 15.59 -27.81 8.89
C HIS A 114 16.24 -28.36 7.61
N HIS A 115 17.16 -27.59 6.99
CA HIS A 115 17.90 -28.07 5.81
C HIS A 115 18.84 -29.24 6.15
N LEU A 116 19.35 -29.31 7.38
CA LEU A 116 20.12 -30.48 7.80
C LEU A 116 19.24 -31.74 7.87
N SER A 117 17.99 -31.65 8.35
CA SER A 117 17.05 -32.78 8.32
C SER A 117 16.84 -33.27 6.89
N HIS A 118 16.61 -32.35 5.95
CA HIS A 118 16.52 -32.66 4.52
C HIS A 118 17.79 -33.36 4.01
N ALA A 119 18.97 -32.85 4.37
CA ALA A 119 20.24 -33.43 3.96
C ALA A 119 20.42 -34.88 4.46
N TYR A 120 20.02 -35.18 5.70
CA TYR A 120 20.00 -36.55 6.22
C TYR A 120 19.01 -37.43 5.47
N SER A 121 17.81 -36.92 5.16
CA SER A 121 16.79 -37.69 4.42
C SER A 121 17.28 -38.12 3.03
N ALA A 122 18.12 -37.33 2.38
CA ALA A 122 18.69 -37.68 1.08
C ALA A 122 19.97 -38.51 1.18
N TYR A 123 20.97 -38.06 1.94
CA TYR A 123 22.28 -38.71 1.90
C TYR A 123 22.34 -40.05 2.65
N TRP A 124 21.73 -40.16 3.83
CA TRP A 124 21.81 -41.39 4.62
C TRP A 124 21.30 -42.63 3.86
N PRO A 125 20.12 -42.58 3.21
CA PRO A 125 19.59 -43.69 2.44
C PRO A 125 20.10 -43.80 0.99
N SER A 126 20.97 -42.89 0.52
CA SER A 126 21.40 -42.87 -0.90
C SER A 126 22.21 -44.10 -1.33
N GLY A 127 22.96 -44.71 -0.39
CA GLY A 127 23.98 -45.72 -0.70
C GLY A 127 25.28 -45.15 -1.28
N PHE A 128 25.45 -43.82 -1.35
CA PHE A 128 26.69 -43.18 -1.79
C PHE A 128 27.69 -43.04 -0.65
N GLU A 129 28.97 -43.35 -0.93
CA GLU A 129 30.08 -43.13 0.01
C GLU A 129 30.47 -41.66 0.10
N ASP A 130 30.36 -40.92 -1.00
CA ASP A 130 30.64 -39.50 -1.12
C ASP A 130 29.59 -38.83 -2.02
N ALA A 131 29.11 -37.63 -1.64
CA ALA A 131 28.14 -36.89 -2.45
C ALA A 131 28.10 -35.40 -2.09
N ILE A 132 27.82 -34.57 -3.09
CA ILE A 132 27.30 -33.22 -2.85
C ILE A 132 25.84 -33.37 -2.45
N ILE A 133 25.37 -32.61 -1.45
CA ILE A 133 23.96 -32.56 -1.06
C ILE A 133 23.44 -31.16 -1.33
N LEU A 134 22.45 -31.03 -2.22
CA LEU A 134 21.72 -29.80 -2.48
C LEU A 134 20.37 -29.88 -1.78
N VAL A 135 20.14 -28.96 -0.84
CA VAL A 135 18.83 -28.75 -0.21
C VAL A 135 18.29 -27.40 -0.67
N ALA A 136 17.13 -27.38 -1.32
CA ALA A 136 16.49 -26.14 -1.77
C ALA A 136 14.99 -26.16 -1.45
N ASP A 137 14.53 -25.13 -0.76
CA ASP A 137 13.16 -25.08 -0.23
C ASP A 137 12.54 -23.67 -0.30
N ALA A 138 11.27 -23.56 0.10
CA ALA A 138 10.61 -22.27 0.28
C ALA A 138 11.22 -21.49 1.45
N SER A 139 11.46 -22.15 2.58
CA SER A 139 12.17 -21.57 3.74
C SER A 139 12.66 -22.66 4.70
N GLY A 140 13.88 -22.53 5.22
CA GLY A 140 14.41 -23.42 6.26
C GLY A 140 14.29 -22.84 7.68
N SER A 141 15.24 -23.19 8.56
CA SER A 141 15.24 -22.70 9.94
C SER A 141 15.57 -21.20 10.00
N ALA A 142 14.84 -20.46 10.83
CA ALA A 142 15.16 -19.08 11.15
C ALA A 142 16.15 -19.02 12.32
N ASP A 143 17.25 -18.29 12.16
CA ASP A 143 18.18 -18.03 13.24
C ASP A 143 17.74 -16.86 14.12
N LYS A 144 18.44 -16.66 15.25
CA LYS A 144 18.15 -15.59 16.22
C LYS A 144 18.35 -14.18 15.65
N GLU A 145 19.03 -14.05 14.52
CA GLU A 145 19.26 -12.78 13.83
C GLU A 145 18.15 -12.49 12.80
N GLY A 146 17.15 -13.37 12.68
CA GLY A 146 16.00 -13.19 11.82
C GLY A 146 16.26 -13.58 10.36
N PHE A 147 17.24 -14.43 10.08
CA PHE A 147 17.52 -14.96 8.75
C PHE A 147 17.01 -16.40 8.60
N THR A 148 16.41 -16.73 7.46
CA THR A 148 15.95 -18.09 7.11
C THR A 148 16.71 -18.60 5.88
N GLU A 149 16.91 -19.92 5.81
CA GLU A 149 17.61 -20.59 4.73
C GLU A 149 16.75 -20.63 3.45
N SER A 150 17.33 -20.30 2.29
CA SER A 150 16.71 -20.53 0.97
C SER A 150 17.20 -21.84 0.35
N TYR A 151 18.51 -22.07 0.38
CA TYR A 151 19.13 -23.32 -0.05
C TYR A 151 20.45 -23.52 0.69
N SER A 152 20.81 -24.79 0.90
CA SER A 152 22.05 -25.19 1.54
C SER A 152 22.76 -26.24 0.69
N LEU A 153 24.08 -26.14 0.64
CA LEU A 153 24.99 -27.09 0.01
C LEU A 153 25.82 -27.77 1.09
N TYR A 154 25.93 -29.08 1.01
CA TYR A 154 26.81 -29.88 1.85
C TYR A 154 27.72 -30.75 0.99
N ILE A 155 28.87 -31.12 1.54
CA ILE A 155 29.68 -32.23 1.06
C ILE A 155 29.63 -33.32 2.12
N ALA A 156 29.41 -34.55 1.68
CA ALA A 156 29.36 -35.69 2.57
C ALA A 156 30.37 -36.75 2.13
N ASN A 157 31.00 -37.39 3.13
CA ASN A 157 32.00 -38.44 2.96
C ASN A 157 31.89 -39.43 4.13
N GLY A 158 31.60 -40.70 3.84
CA GLY A 158 31.30 -41.70 4.85
C GLY A 158 30.14 -41.26 5.73
N THR A 159 30.35 -41.14 7.03
CA THR A 159 29.34 -40.66 7.99
C THR A 159 29.37 -39.14 8.23
N GLU A 160 30.31 -38.41 7.63
CA GLU A 160 30.42 -36.97 7.83
C GLU A 160 29.57 -36.20 6.81
N ILE A 161 28.80 -35.20 7.27
CA ILE A 161 28.12 -34.21 6.43
C ILE A 161 28.63 -32.83 6.86
N LYS A 162 29.25 -32.10 5.95
CA LYS A 162 29.82 -30.77 6.19
C LYS A 162 29.12 -29.72 5.32
N LEU A 163 28.68 -28.62 5.95
CA LEU A 163 28.09 -27.48 5.24
C LEU A 163 29.17 -26.77 4.41
N LEU A 164 28.90 -26.56 3.13
CA LEU A 164 29.71 -25.76 2.21
C LEU A 164 29.17 -24.34 2.10
N HIS A 165 27.86 -24.20 1.95
CA HIS A 165 27.18 -22.92 1.77
C HIS A 165 25.76 -23.00 2.32
N SER A 166 25.29 -21.91 2.91
CA SER A 166 23.88 -21.73 3.28
C SER A 166 23.49 -20.33 2.84
N GLU A 167 22.65 -20.25 1.80
CA GLU A 167 22.10 -18.99 1.36
C GLU A 167 20.94 -18.63 2.28
N LYS A 168 21.01 -17.47 2.91
CA LYS A 168 20.03 -17.00 3.86
C LYS A 168 19.48 -15.65 3.47
N VAL A 169 18.20 -15.44 3.71
CA VAL A 169 17.51 -14.16 3.52
C VAL A 169 16.83 -13.73 4.81
N LYS A 170 16.57 -12.44 4.98
CA LYS A 170 15.78 -11.97 6.12
C LYS A 170 14.41 -12.66 6.07
N ALA A 171 13.96 -13.25 7.18
CA ALA A 171 12.78 -14.10 7.24
C ALA A 171 11.51 -13.38 6.73
N TYR A 172 11.37 -12.08 6.98
CA TYR A 172 10.23 -11.29 6.49
C TYR A 172 10.25 -11.02 4.98
N LEU A 173 11.37 -11.25 4.28
CA LEU A 173 11.51 -11.12 2.83
C LEU A 173 11.35 -12.46 2.09
N ALA A 174 11.29 -13.58 2.82
CA ALA A 174 11.41 -14.91 2.25
C ALA A 174 10.40 -15.20 1.13
N SER A 175 9.18 -14.68 1.26
CA SER A 175 8.06 -14.89 0.33
C SER A 175 8.31 -14.47 -1.12
N LEU A 176 9.28 -13.56 -1.38
CA LEU A 176 9.74 -13.23 -2.75
C LEU A 176 11.26 -13.26 -2.90
N SER A 177 11.99 -13.75 -1.89
CA SER A 177 13.46 -13.73 -1.88
C SER A 177 14.10 -15.11 -1.78
N THR A 178 13.32 -16.20 -1.80
CA THR A 178 13.85 -17.58 -1.86
C THR A 178 13.45 -18.27 -3.16
N LEU A 179 14.28 -19.23 -3.61
CA LEU A 179 14.03 -19.97 -4.85
C LEU A 179 12.68 -20.71 -4.83
N GLY A 180 12.35 -21.36 -3.70
CA GLY A 180 11.06 -22.03 -3.55
C GLY A 180 9.87 -21.06 -3.55
N SER A 181 9.94 -19.98 -2.78
CA SER A 181 8.80 -19.05 -2.64
C SER A 181 8.44 -18.33 -3.94
N ILE A 182 9.43 -18.00 -4.77
CA ILE A 182 9.16 -17.38 -6.08
C ILE A 182 8.46 -18.37 -7.01
N TYR A 183 8.87 -19.63 -7.00
CA TYR A 183 8.20 -20.69 -7.78
C TYR A 183 6.75 -20.89 -7.28
N GLU A 184 6.53 -20.82 -5.98
CA GLU A 184 5.21 -20.86 -5.36
C GLU A 184 4.33 -19.66 -5.69
N LEU A 185 4.89 -18.45 -5.82
CA LEU A 185 4.14 -17.26 -6.22
C LEU A 185 3.47 -17.49 -7.58
N ILE A 186 4.25 -17.90 -8.58
CA ILE A 186 3.71 -18.14 -9.94
C ILE A 186 2.74 -19.33 -9.93
N THR A 187 2.98 -20.32 -9.06
CA THR A 187 2.05 -21.43 -8.85
C THR A 187 0.68 -20.93 -8.37
N LYS A 188 0.66 -20.00 -7.40
CA LYS A 188 -0.58 -19.37 -6.90
C LYS A 188 -1.24 -18.50 -7.97
N LEU A 189 -0.47 -17.73 -8.74
CA LEU A 189 -1.00 -16.93 -9.85
C LEU A 189 -1.69 -17.79 -10.91
N ALA A 190 -1.16 -18.98 -11.20
CA ALA A 190 -1.79 -19.95 -12.10
C ALA A 190 -3.06 -20.61 -11.53
N GLY A 191 -3.47 -20.26 -10.31
CA GLY A 191 -4.62 -20.84 -9.62
C GLY A 191 -4.37 -22.24 -9.08
N PHE A 192 -3.10 -22.67 -8.99
CA PHE A 192 -2.74 -23.99 -8.47
C PHE A 192 -2.51 -23.96 -6.98
N SER A 193 -3.60 -23.86 -6.22
CA SER A 193 -3.55 -23.90 -4.77
C SER A 193 -4.64 -24.77 -4.18
N THR A 194 -4.28 -25.56 -3.16
CA THR A 194 -5.24 -26.20 -2.28
C THR A 194 -5.61 -25.20 -1.19
N THR A 195 -6.85 -24.69 -1.23
CA THR A 195 -7.39 -23.87 -0.15
C THR A 195 -7.68 -24.74 1.06
N ILE A 196 -7.14 -24.36 2.21
CA ILE A 196 -7.46 -24.95 3.50
C ILE A 196 -8.08 -23.83 4.34
N GLY A 197 -9.31 -24.03 4.81
CA GLY A 197 -10.12 -23.01 5.49
C GLY A 197 -10.32 -21.72 4.69
N GLU A 198 -10.53 -20.59 5.38
CA GLU A 198 -10.85 -19.31 4.71
C GLU A 198 -9.62 -18.52 4.24
N ASN A 199 -8.44 -18.74 4.84
CA ASN A 199 -7.29 -17.81 4.72
C ASN A 199 -5.96 -18.46 4.29
N LEU A 200 -5.88 -19.78 4.09
CA LEU A 200 -4.62 -20.46 3.74
C LEU A 200 -4.73 -21.16 2.38
N ALA A 201 -3.74 -20.94 1.52
CA ALA A 201 -3.65 -21.55 0.20
C ALA A 201 -2.26 -22.17 0.00
N ILE A 202 -2.18 -23.50 -0.05
CA ILE A 202 -0.92 -24.22 -0.26
C ILE A 202 -0.70 -24.44 -1.76
N PRO A 203 0.44 -23.99 -2.31
CA PRO A 203 0.74 -24.09 -3.73
C PRO A 203 0.99 -25.53 -4.19
N GLU A 204 0.43 -25.90 -5.34
CA GLU A 204 0.66 -27.21 -5.97
C GLU A 204 1.73 -27.12 -7.07
N ALA A 205 2.99 -26.86 -6.68
CA ALA A 205 4.09 -26.53 -7.61
C ALA A 205 4.32 -27.56 -8.73
N GLY A 206 3.99 -28.84 -8.49
CA GLY A 206 4.05 -29.88 -9.51
C GLY A 206 3.08 -29.68 -10.69
N LYS A 207 2.01 -28.89 -10.52
CA LYS A 207 1.12 -28.47 -11.61
C LYS A 207 1.77 -27.40 -12.48
N LEU A 208 2.41 -26.41 -11.86
CA LEU A 208 3.15 -25.37 -12.57
C LEU A 208 4.28 -25.98 -13.41
N MET A 209 4.99 -26.97 -12.86
CA MET A 209 6.01 -27.73 -13.60
C MET A 209 5.45 -28.41 -14.86
N GLY A 210 4.21 -28.93 -14.80
CA GLY A 210 3.54 -29.53 -15.96
C GLY A 210 2.97 -28.50 -16.95
N LEU A 211 2.75 -27.25 -16.51
CA LEU A 211 2.29 -26.14 -17.34
C LEU A 211 3.44 -25.50 -18.13
N ALA A 212 4.63 -25.42 -17.53
CA ALA A 212 5.80 -24.74 -18.11
C ALA A 212 6.12 -25.13 -19.57
N PRO A 213 6.04 -26.40 -20.01
CA PRO A 213 6.32 -26.79 -21.40
C PRO A 213 5.36 -26.22 -22.47
N TYR A 214 4.25 -25.59 -22.07
CA TYR A 214 3.30 -24.93 -22.97
C TYR A 214 3.59 -23.44 -23.14
N GLY A 215 4.48 -22.89 -22.31
CA GLY A 215 4.91 -21.49 -22.39
C GLY A 215 6.13 -21.34 -23.28
N THR A 216 6.48 -20.09 -23.56
CA THR A 216 7.60 -19.74 -24.43
C THR A 216 8.47 -18.65 -23.81
N TYR A 217 9.77 -18.67 -24.13
CA TYR A 217 10.75 -17.71 -23.63
C TYR A 217 10.47 -16.26 -24.07
N CYS A 218 10.72 -15.31 -23.16
CA CYS A 218 10.70 -13.87 -23.43
C CYS A 218 12.02 -13.24 -22.99
N ASP A 219 12.76 -12.61 -23.92
CA ASP A 219 13.99 -11.87 -23.62
C ASP A 219 13.73 -10.40 -23.22
N GLN A 220 12.52 -9.88 -23.49
CA GLN A 220 12.09 -8.52 -23.15
C GLN A 220 11.66 -8.35 -21.68
N TRP A 221 11.49 -9.44 -20.93
CA TRP A 221 11.11 -9.41 -19.51
C TRP A 221 12.35 -9.47 -18.62
N HIS A 222 12.29 -8.81 -17.46
CA HIS A 222 13.39 -8.69 -16.51
C HIS A 222 13.83 -10.05 -15.98
N LYS A 223 15.13 -10.33 -15.98
CA LYS A 223 15.68 -11.51 -15.30
C LYS A 223 15.49 -11.35 -13.78
N TRP A 224 15.01 -12.39 -13.09
CA TRP A 224 14.76 -12.34 -11.64
C TRP A 224 15.89 -12.97 -10.84
N LEU A 225 16.45 -14.07 -11.34
CA LEU A 225 17.51 -14.83 -10.65
C LEU A 225 18.88 -14.51 -11.24
N HIS A 226 19.69 -13.71 -10.53
CA HIS A 226 21.01 -13.29 -10.98
C HIS A 226 22.12 -14.13 -10.32
N THR A 227 22.76 -15.01 -11.10
CA THR A 227 23.94 -15.77 -10.69
C THR A 227 25.16 -14.85 -10.52
N LYS A 228 25.92 -15.03 -9.44
CA LYS A 228 27.21 -14.37 -9.24
C LYS A 228 28.37 -15.29 -9.69
N PRO A 229 29.27 -14.82 -10.58
CA PRO A 229 30.46 -15.59 -10.93
C PRO A 229 31.27 -16.00 -9.68
N GLU A 230 31.77 -17.23 -9.66
CA GLU A 230 32.58 -17.80 -8.57
C GLU A 230 31.93 -17.79 -7.17
N SER A 231 30.60 -17.63 -7.10
CA SER A 231 29.86 -17.60 -5.85
C SER A 231 28.63 -18.49 -5.94
N TYR A 232 28.32 -19.16 -4.82
CA TYR A 232 27.08 -19.93 -4.67
C TYR A 232 25.84 -19.04 -4.53
N SER A 233 26.00 -17.74 -4.27
CA SER A 233 24.87 -16.83 -4.00
C SER A 233 24.13 -16.40 -5.26
N ILE A 234 22.81 -16.42 -5.19
CA ILE A 234 21.89 -15.92 -6.22
C ILE A 234 21.26 -14.61 -5.72
N ASN A 235 21.44 -13.52 -6.46
CA ASN A 235 20.73 -12.27 -6.17
C ASN A 235 19.32 -12.34 -6.74
N ILE A 236 18.33 -11.96 -5.93
CA ILE A 236 16.92 -11.91 -6.29
C ILE A 236 16.42 -10.47 -6.13
N SER A 237 15.90 -9.90 -7.20
CA SER A 237 15.27 -8.58 -7.20
C SER A 237 13.78 -8.68 -6.86
N ALA A 238 13.45 -8.95 -5.59
CA ALA A 238 12.08 -9.25 -5.16
C ALA A 238 11.07 -8.13 -5.51
N TYR A 239 11.48 -6.87 -5.38
CA TYR A 239 10.63 -5.73 -5.74
C TYR A 239 10.41 -5.61 -7.25
N ASP A 240 11.46 -5.81 -8.05
CA ASP A 240 11.37 -5.71 -9.51
C ASP A 240 10.49 -6.84 -10.07
N LEU A 241 10.59 -8.05 -9.49
CA LEU A 241 9.70 -9.17 -9.76
C LEU A 241 8.25 -8.82 -9.44
N PHE A 242 7.99 -8.26 -8.26
CA PHE A 242 6.65 -7.84 -7.84
C PHE A 242 6.04 -6.82 -8.82
N LEU A 243 6.80 -5.80 -9.20
CA LEU A 243 6.35 -4.80 -10.19
C LEU A 243 6.09 -5.41 -11.56
N GLU A 244 6.96 -6.30 -12.04
CA GLU A 244 6.80 -6.93 -13.35
C GLU A 244 5.54 -7.81 -13.40
N VAL A 245 5.28 -8.59 -12.36
CA VAL A 245 4.06 -9.42 -12.25
C VAL A 245 2.80 -8.55 -12.30
N GLU A 246 2.76 -7.46 -11.53
CA GLU A 246 1.60 -6.55 -11.52
C GLU A 246 1.44 -5.80 -12.86
N ALA A 247 2.54 -5.43 -13.51
CA ALA A 247 2.52 -4.82 -14.84
C ALA A 247 2.00 -5.79 -15.92
N LEU A 248 2.50 -7.04 -15.94
CA LEU A 248 2.04 -8.07 -16.86
C LEU A 248 0.58 -8.42 -16.65
N LYS A 249 0.15 -8.54 -15.39
CA LYS A 249 -1.25 -8.75 -15.04
C LYS A 249 -2.12 -7.61 -15.58
N LYS A 250 -1.70 -6.36 -15.40
CA LYS A 250 -2.48 -5.22 -15.89
C LYS A 250 -2.58 -5.18 -17.42
N LEU A 251 -1.53 -5.62 -18.12
CA LEU A 251 -1.47 -5.60 -19.58
C LEU A 251 -2.25 -6.76 -20.23
N TYR A 252 -2.19 -7.96 -19.65
CA TYR A 252 -2.67 -9.18 -20.31
C TYR A 252 -3.82 -9.91 -19.59
N ASP A 253 -4.14 -9.58 -18.33
CA ASP A 253 -5.19 -10.27 -17.59
C ASP A 253 -6.57 -9.71 -17.94
N ASP A 254 -7.35 -10.47 -18.72
CA ASP A 254 -8.74 -10.14 -19.08
C ASP A 254 -9.77 -10.62 -18.03
N GLY A 255 -9.30 -11.32 -16.98
CA GLY A 255 -10.13 -11.90 -15.94
C GLY A 255 -10.97 -13.11 -16.39
N LYS A 256 -10.93 -13.51 -17.66
CA LYS A 256 -11.75 -14.60 -18.20
C LYS A 256 -11.04 -15.95 -18.10
N GLY A 257 -11.83 -17.01 -18.16
CA GLY A 257 -11.35 -18.39 -18.12
C GLY A 257 -10.61 -18.77 -16.84
N LYS A 258 -9.97 -19.95 -16.86
CA LYS A 258 -9.14 -20.41 -15.75
C LYS A 258 -7.75 -19.78 -15.85
N ALA A 259 -7.17 -19.38 -14.72
CA ALA A 259 -5.88 -18.68 -14.69
C ALA A 259 -4.77 -19.41 -15.45
N TYR A 260 -4.66 -20.73 -15.33
CA TYR A 260 -3.65 -21.52 -16.04
C TYR A 260 -3.83 -21.62 -17.57
N LEU A 261 -4.95 -21.14 -18.12
CA LEU A 261 -5.16 -21.01 -19.57
C LEU A 261 -4.79 -19.62 -20.10
N ARG A 262 -4.52 -18.65 -19.21
CA ARG A 262 -4.19 -17.28 -19.60
C ARG A 262 -2.77 -17.23 -20.16
N PRO A 263 -2.56 -16.80 -21.41
CA PRO A 263 -1.28 -16.97 -22.09
C PRO A 263 -0.06 -16.39 -21.37
N TYR A 264 -0.19 -15.22 -20.73
CA TYR A 264 0.92 -14.61 -19.99
C TYR A 264 1.32 -15.42 -18.74
N ILE A 265 0.37 -16.11 -18.07
CA ILE A 265 0.65 -17.00 -16.94
C ILE A 265 1.40 -18.24 -17.41
N VAL A 266 1.03 -18.78 -18.57
CA VAL A 266 1.71 -19.94 -19.18
C VAL A 266 3.17 -19.57 -19.51
N ASP A 267 3.41 -18.38 -20.09
CA ASP A 267 4.76 -17.86 -20.34
C ASP A 267 5.53 -17.57 -19.04
N LEU A 268 4.88 -17.07 -17.98
CA LEU A 268 5.49 -16.92 -16.65
C LEU A 268 5.89 -18.26 -16.03
N ALA A 269 5.09 -19.32 -16.22
CA ALA A 269 5.42 -20.67 -15.77
C ALA A 269 6.69 -21.19 -16.46
N TYR A 270 6.82 -20.97 -17.77
CA TYR A 270 8.04 -21.27 -18.52
C TYR A 270 9.24 -20.47 -18.00
N LYS A 271 9.07 -19.15 -17.79
CA LYS A 271 10.12 -18.25 -17.32
C LYS A 271 10.71 -18.72 -15.99
N ILE A 272 9.87 -18.89 -14.96
CA ILE A 272 10.37 -19.24 -13.62
C ILE A 272 11.01 -20.63 -13.60
N GLN A 273 10.47 -21.60 -14.36
CA GLN A 273 11.09 -22.91 -14.54
C GLN A 273 12.49 -22.78 -15.17
N SER A 274 12.63 -22.01 -16.26
CA SER A 274 13.91 -21.82 -16.94
C SER A 274 14.96 -21.09 -16.08
N GLU A 275 14.54 -20.07 -15.34
CA GLU A 275 15.45 -19.32 -14.47
C GLU A 275 15.91 -20.16 -13.27
N LEU A 276 15.00 -20.93 -12.64
CA LEU A 276 15.34 -21.85 -11.55
C LEU A 276 16.37 -22.90 -12.00
N GLU A 277 16.18 -23.48 -13.19
CA GLU A 277 17.14 -24.43 -13.77
C GLU A 277 18.53 -23.84 -13.93
N LYS A 278 18.64 -22.62 -14.46
CA LYS A 278 19.92 -21.94 -14.64
C LYS A 278 20.59 -21.64 -13.29
N ALA A 279 19.81 -21.23 -12.29
CA ALA A 279 20.34 -20.96 -10.95
C ALA A 279 20.90 -22.23 -10.30
N LEU A 280 20.16 -23.34 -10.33
CA LEU A 280 20.61 -24.59 -9.71
C LEU A 280 21.77 -25.24 -10.49
N LEU A 281 21.79 -25.15 -11.82
CA LEU A 281 22.94 -25.59 -12.64
C LEU A 281 24.22 -24.86 -12.23
N HIS A 282 24.17 -23.53 -12.10
CA HIS A 282 25.31 -22.71 -11.66
C HIS A 282 25.82 -23.14 -10.28
N ILE A 283 24.91 -23.32 -9.32
CA ILE A 283 25.25 -23.70 -7.94
C ILE A 283 25.95 -25.07 -7.89
N VAL A 284 25.39 -26.08 -8.56
CA VAL A 284 25.95 -27.45 -8.53
C VAL A 284 27.23 -27.54 -9.36
N GLU A 285 27.30 -26.87 -10.52
CA GLU A 285 28.52 -26.83 -11.34
C GLU A 285 29.72 -26.28 -10.53
N LEU A 286 29.50 -25.21 -9.77
CA LEU A 286 30.53 -24.63 -8.90
C LEU A 286 30.92 -25.61 -7.78
N ALA A 287 29.95 -26.32 -7.19
CA ALA A 287 30.22 -27.30 -6.14
C ALA A 287 31.05 -28.50 -6.66
N ILE A 288 30.78 -28.98 -7.88
CA ILE A 288 31.58 -30.02 -8.54
C ILE A 288 33.01 -29.51 -8.75
N LYS A 289 33.19 -28.28 -9.27
CA LYS A 289 34.52 -27.69 -9.49
C LYS A 289 35.34 -27.57 -8.21
N GLN A 290 34.70 -27.28 -7.07
CA GLN A 290 35.39 -27.10 -5.80
C GLN A 290 35.67 -28.41 -5.04
N THR A 291 34.83 -29.44 -5.23
CA THR A 291 34.90 -30.69 -4.45
C THR A 291 35.40 -31.89 -5.25
N ASN A 292 35.41 -31.81 -6.59
CA ASN A 292 35.60 -32.92 -7.53
C ASN A 292 34.60 -34.08 -7.38
N CYS A 293 33.54 -33.94 -6.58
CA CYS A 293 32.53 -34.96 -6.40
C CYS A 293 31.46 -34.86 -7.50
N LYS A 294 31.11 -35.99 -8.11
CA LYS A 294 30.13 -36.09 -9.22
C LYS A 294 28.86 -36.86 -8.89
N LYS A 295 28.66 -37.20 -7.62
CA LYS A 295 27.41 -37.77 -7.12
C LYS A 295 26.63 -36.68 -6.39
N LEU A 296 25.33 -36.61 -6.65
CA LEU A 296 24.48 -35.56 -6.10
C LEU A 296 23.30 -36.17 -5.34
N CYS A 297 23.08 -35.70 -4.13
CA CYS A 297 21.87 -35.93 -3.34
C CYS A 297 21.02 -34.66 -3.35
N CYS A 298 19.71 -34.78 -3.56
CA CYS A 298 18.79 -33.64 -3.53
C CYS A 298 17.65 -33.84 -2.52
N ALA A 299 17.32 -32.78 -1.78
CA ALA A 299 16.16 -32.67 -0.89
C ALA A 299 15.63 -31.23 -0.83
N GLY A 300 14.57 -31.02 -0.04
CA GLY A 300 13.78 -29.80 -0.01
C GLY A 300 12.66 -29.80 -1.07
N GLY A 301 11.63 -28.99 -0.88
CA GLY A 301 10.46 -28.95 -1.77
C GLY A 301 10.81 -28.76 -3.26
N VAL A 302 11.87 -28.02 -3.57
CA VAL A 302 12.34 -27.77 -4.94
C VAL A 302 12.89 -29.05 -5.59
N ALA A 303 13.42 -30.00 -4.82
CA ALA A 303 13.95 -31.26 -5.34
C ALA A 303 12.85 -32.21 -5.90
N LEU A 304 11.56 -31.90 -5.67
CA LEU A 304 10.45 -32.57 -6.37
C LEU A 304 10.31 -32.11 -7.84
N ASN A 305 11.05 -31.07 -8.26
CA ASN A 305 11.13 -30.61 -9.64
C ASN A 305 11.96 -31.58 -10.49
N SER A 306 11.29 -32.62 -10.99
CA SER A 306 11.93 -33.69 -11.76
C SER A 306 12.53 -33.25 -13.10
N VAL A 307 12.15 -32.07 -13.61
CA VAL A 307 12.75 -31.46 -14.80
C VAL A 307 14.15 -30.94 -14.47
N VAL A 308 14.30 -30.22 -13.35
CA VAL A 308 15.61 -29.69 -12.94
C VAL A 308 16.58 -30.81 -12.58
N ASN A 309 16.09 -31.86 -11.91
CA ASN A 309 16.92 -33.00 -11.51
C ASN A 309 17.56 -33.70 -12.72
N TYR A 310 16.77 -33.94 -13.78
CA TYR A 310 17.29 -34.54 -15.01
C TYR A 310 18.27 -33.61 -15.75
N LYS A 311 18.02 -32.30 -15.73
CA LYS A 311 18.97 -31.31 -16.28
C LYS A 311 20.29 -31.29 -15.51
N LEU A 312 20.27 -31.35 -14.18
CA LEU A 312 21.47 -31.44 -13.35
C LEU A 312 22.27 -32.71 -13.71
N LEU A 313 21.61 -33.86 -13.76
CA LEU A 313 22.22 -35.14 -14.15
C LEU A 313 22.93 -35.06 -15.50
N THR A 314 22.21 -34.60 -16.53
CA THR A 314 22.68 -34.67 -17.92
C THR A 314 23.62 -33.53 -18.31
N LYS A 315 23.34 -32.28 -17.91
CA LYS A 315 24.15 -31.12 -18.30
C LYS A 315 25.46 -31.02 -17.53
N LEU A 316 25.51 -31.51 -16.30
CA LEU A 316 26.73 -31.52 -15.49
C LEU A 316 27.50 -32.85 -15.59
N ASN A 317 26.97 -33.82 -16.34
CA ASN A 317 27.54 -35.15 -16.52
C ASN A 317 27.88 -35.81 -15.17
N LEU A 318 26.89 -35.83 -14.28
CA LEU A 318 26.96 -36.48 -12.97
C LEU A 318 27.10 -37.99 -13.15
N GLU A 319 27.82 -38.63 -12.23
CA GLU A 319 27.94 -40.09 -12.21
C GLU A 319 26.64 -40.75 -11.76
N ASP A 320 26.00 -40.18 -10.74
CA ASP A 320 24.72 -40.64 -10.22
C ASP A 320 24.01 -39.50 -9.47
N ILE A 321 22.68 -39.61 -9.32
CA ILE A 321 21.85 -38.67 -8.59
C ILE A 321 20.82 -39.41 -7.73
N PHE A 322 20.73 -39.06 -6.45
CA PHE A 322 19.74 -39.60 -5.54
C PHE A 322 18.82 -38.49 -5.05
N ILE A 323 17.52 -38.67 -5.21
CA ILE A 323 16.50 -37.77 -4.68
C ILE A 323 15.59 -38.61 -3.79
N PHE A 324 15.42 -38.18 -2.54
CA PHE A 324 14.56 -38.89 -1.60
C PHE A 324 13.10 -38.87 -2.10
N PRO A 325 12.35 -39.98 -2.07
CA PRO A 325 10.99 -40.04 -2.64
C PRO A 325 10.03 -39.02 -2.01
N ALA A 326 10.19 -38.72 -0.72
CA ALA A 326 9.50 -37.65 -0.02
C ALA A 326 10.41 -36.42 0.17
N ALA A 327 10.96 -35.87 -0.92
CA ALA A 327 11.99 -34.82 -0.86
C ALA A 327 11.56 -33.51 -0.16
N GLY A 328 10.27 -33.16 -0.21
CA GLY A 328 9.72 -32.02 0.53
C GLY A 328 9.56 -32.30 2.03
N ASP A 329 8.83 -31.45 2.75
CA ASP A 329 8.77 -31.46 4.22
C ASP A 329 8.31 -32.78 4.85
N ALA A 330 7.54 -33.60 4.13
CA ALA A 330 7.24 -34.96 4.57
C ALA A 330 8.52 -35.75 4.94
N GLY A 331 9.62 -35.57 4.20
CA GLY A 331 10.90 -36.25 4.44
C GLY A 331 11.64 -35.82 5.69
N ILE A 332 11.28 -34.68 6.31
CA ILE A 332 11.89 -34.17 7.54
C ILE A 332 11.77 -35.20 8.66
N ALA A 333 10.65 -35.92 8.76
CA ALA A 333 10.50 -36.98 9.75
C ALA A 333 11.57 -38.07 9.61
N ALA A 334 11.87 -38.53 8.38
CA ALA A 334 12.93 -39.50 8.16
C ALA A 334 14.32 -38.90 8.47
N GLY A 335 14.56 -37.66 8.02
CA GLY A 335 15.79 -36.93 8.30
C GLY A 335 16.09 -36.77 9.80
N ASN A 336 15.08 -36.41 10.57
CA ASN A 336 15.15 -36.24 12.03
C ASN A 336 15.51 -37.56 12.73
N ALA A 337 14.88 -38.66 12.35
CA ALA A 337 15.15 -39.98 12.92
C ALA A 337 16.57 -40.48 12.56
N LEU A 338 17.01 -40.29 11.31
CA LEU A 338 18.35 -40.64 10.85
C LEU A 338 19.44 -39.79 11.52
N TRP A 339 19.18 -38.50 11.69
CA TRP A 339 20.07 -37.61 12.44
C TRP A 339 20.21 -38.05 13.90
N ALA A 340 19.11 -38.45 14.55
CA ALA A 340 19.14 -38.92 15.92
C ALA A 340 19.90 -40.25 16.06
N TYR A 341 19.68 -41.20 15.14
CA TYR A 341 20.47 -42.43 15.06
C TYR A 341 21.98 -42.13 14.94
N HIS A 342 22.36 -41.24 14.03
CA HIS A 342 23.78 -40.91 13.84
C HIS A 342 24.37 -40.12 15.02
N THR A 343 23.66 -39.11 15.52
CA THR A 343 24.23 -38.12 16.44
C THR A 343 24.07 -38.52 17.89
N ILE A 344 22.93 -39.13 18.25
CA ILE A 344 22.56 -39.50 19.61
C ILE A 344 22.98 -40.95 19.92
N GLU A 345 22.60 -41.92 19.09
CA GLU A 345 23.03 -43.33 19.26
C GLU A 345 24.50 -43.55 18.87
N LYS A 346 25.09 -42.68 18.04
CA LYS A 346 26.42 -42.86 17.41
C LYS A 346 26.45 -44.04 16.43
N GLY A 347 25.30 -44.32 15.81
CA GLY A 347 25.19 -45.32 14.76
C GLY A 347 25.86 -44.88 13.46
N ASN A 348 26.47 -45.83 12.73
CA ASN A 348 27.25 -45.57 11.51
C ASN A 348 26.77 -46.36 10.29
N LEU A 349 25.76 -47.23 10.43
CA LEU A 349 25.21 -47.98 9.31
C LEU A 349 24.35 -47.08 8.44
N ARG A 350 24.54 -47.18 7.11
CA ARG A 350 23.80 -46.41 6.09
C ARG A 350 23.21 -47.32 5.01
N PRO A 351 22.17 -48.12 5.33
CA PRO A 351 21.51 -48.96 4.34
C PRO A 351 20.92 -48.13 3.21
N LYS A 352 21.12 -48.58 1.96
CA LYS A 352 20.51 -47.97 0.77
C LYS A 352 18.98 -48.15 0.83
N LEU A 353 18.24 -47.10 0.48
CA LEU A 353 16.79 -47.20 0.31
C LEU A 353 16.47 -47.86 -1.02
N GLU A 354 15.98 -49.10 -0.92
CA GLU A 354 15.65 -49.95 -2.05
C GLU A 354 14.22 -49.73 -2.56
N LYS A 355 13.26 -49.48 -1.65
CA LYS A 355 11.84 -49.26 -1.98
C LYS A 355 11.27 -48.12 -1.14
N ALA A 356 10.40 -47.32 -1.75
CA ALA A 356 9.69 -46.24 -1.07
C ALA A 356 8.39 -46.70 -0.37
N ALA A 357 8.01 -47.97 -0.52
CA ALA A 357 6.87 -48.61 0.13
C ALA A 357 7.13 -48.79 1.64
N LEU A 358 7.12 -47.67 2.38
CA LEU A 358 7.45 -47.56 3.79
C LEU A 358 6.20 -47.52 4.70
N GLY A 359 5.00 -47.56 4.13
CA GLY A 359 3.76 -47.75 4.88
C GLY A 359 3.59 -49.18 5.39
N ARG A 360 2.54 -49.41 6.18
CA ARG A 360 2.17 -50.73 6.69
C ARG A 360 1.48 -51.57 5.63
N GLU A 361 1.79 -52.85 5.65
CA GLU A 361 1.01 -53.89 4.99
C GLU A 361 -0.27 -54.21 5.79
N TYR A 362 -1.32 -54.61 5.08
CA TYR A 362 -2.63 -55.00 5.63
C TYR A 362 -2.76 -56.51 5.67
N THR A 363 -3.37 -57.03 6.72
CA THR A 363 -3.60 -58.47 6.87
C THR A 363 -4.73 -58.95 5.96
N GLU A 364 -4.72 -60.23 5.61
CA GLU A 364 -5.79 -60.85 4.83
C GLU A 364 -7.17 -60.64 5.47
N ASN A 365 -7.26 -60.75 6.80
CA ASN A 365 -8.50 -60.47 7.56
C ASN A 365 -8.99 -59.02 7.42
N GLU A 366 -8.08 -58.03 7.43
CA GLU A 366 -8.45 -56.62 7.21
C GLU A 366 -8.99 -56.41 5.79
N ILE A 367 -8.41 -57.09 4.79
CA ILE A 367 -8.83 -57.02 3.39
C ILE A 367 -10.19 -57.71 3.20
N GLU A 368 -10.37 -58.93 3.71
CA GLU A 368 -11.64 -59.66 3.65
C GLU A 368 -12.76 -58.90 4.36
N SER A 369 -12.46 -58.26 5.49
CA SER A 369 -13.41 -57.39 6.18
C SER A 369 -13.83 -56.19 5.34
N ALA A 370 -12.88 -55.55 4.63
CA ALA A 370 -13.20 -54.47 3.70
C ALA A 370 -14.05 -54.97 2.51
N LEU A 371 -13.72 -56.14 1.93
CA LEU A 371 -14.49 -56.74 0.84
C LEU A 371 -15.94 -57.05 1.24
N HIS A 372 -16.13 -57.63 2.43
CA HIS A 372 -17.46 -57.96 2.95
C HIS A 372 -18.36 -56.72 3.10
N LYS A 373 -17.80 -55.54 3.42
CA LYS A 373 -18.59 -54.30 3.51
C LYS A 373 -19.24 -53.89 2.19
N PHE A 374 -18.65 -54.27 1.05
CA PHE A 374 -19.10 -53.89 -0.29
C PHE A 374 -19.60 -55.08 -1.12
N GLU A 375 -19.86 -56.23 -0.52
CA GLU A 375 -20.20 -57.50 -1.22
C GLU A 375 -21.38 -57.38 -2.20
N ASN A 376 -22.29 -56.42 -1.96
CA ASN A 376 -23.45 -56.17 -2.81
C ASN A 376 -23.13 -55.39 -4.08
N GLU A 377 -21.97 -54.71 -4.14
CA GLU A 377 -21.59 -53.79 -5.21
C GLU A 377 -20.45 -54.35 -6.09
N ILE A 378 -19.70 -55.33 -5.58
CA ILE A 378 -18.52 -55.90 -6.25
C ILE A 378 -18.63 -57.40 -6.54
N ILE A 379 -17.87 -57.85 -7.53
CA ILE A 379 -17.60 -59.26 -7.83
C ILE A 379 -16.11 -59.47 -7.57
N VAL A 380 -15.78 -60.49 -6.79
CA VAL A 380 -14.41 -60.77 -6.33
C VAL A 380 -13.97 -62.14 -6.80
N GLU A 381 -12.76 -62.21 -7.34
CA GLU A 381 -12.08 -63.45 -7.72
C GLU A 381 -10.67 -63.46 -7.12
N LYS A 382 -10.28 -64.57 -6.47
CA LYS A 382 -8.93 -64.71 -5.90
C LYS A 382 -8.00 -65.32 -6.94
N LEU A 383 -6.92 -64.62 -7.27
CA LEU A 383 -5.96 -65.01 -8.31
C LEU A 383 -4.58 -65.30 -7.72
N SER A 384 -3.83 -66.20 -8.38
CA SER A 384 -2.39 -66.35 -8.12
C SER A 384 -1.62 -65.12 -8.62
N TYR A 385 -0.39 -64.90 -8.13
CA TYR A 385 0.48 -63.82 -8.60
C TYR A 385 0.61 -63.79 -10.13
N HIS A 386 1.00 -64.91 -10.75
CA HIS A 386 1.17 -65.01 -12.21
C HIS A 386 -0.16 -64.79 -12.96
N SER A 387 -1.27 -65.30 -12.41
CA SER A 387 -2.61 -65.08 -12.99
C SER A 387 -3.02 -63.61 -12.90
N MET A 388 -2.69 -62.92 -11.81
CA MET A 388 -2.98 -61.49 -11.64
C MET A 388 -2.21 -60.65 -12.65
N VAL A 389 -0.90 -60.89 -12.83
CA VAL A 389 -0.07 -60.21 -13.83
C VAL A 389 -0.63 -60.43 -15.23
N ALA A 390 -0.91 -61.69 -15.60
CA ALA A 390 -1.46 -62.04 -16.91
C ALA A 390 -2.84 -61.38 -17.14
N THR A 391 -3.71 -61.40 -16.13
CA THR A 391 -5.04 -60.77 -16.22
C THR A 391 -4.92 -59.26 -16.39
N CYS A 392 -4.05 -58.61 -15.62
CA CYS A 392 -3.80 -57.17 -15.78
C CYS A 392 -3.31 -56.85 -17.20
N ALA A 393 -2.36 -57.64 -17.74
CA ALA A 393 -1.84 -57.42 -19.08
C ALA A 393 -2.93 -57.54 -20.16
N VAL A 394 -3.74 -58.61 -20.11
CA VAL A 394 -4.84 -58.84 -21.05
C VAL A 394 -5.92 -57.75 -20.98
N GLN A 395 -6.23 -57.24 -19.78
CA GLN A 395 -7.25 -56.20 -19.65
C GLN A 395 -6.70 -54.83 -20.07
N MET A 396 -5.46 -54.50 -19.74
CA MET A 396 -4.81 -53.26 -20.17
C MET A 396 -4.65 -53.20 -21.70
N SER A 397 -4.30 -54.32 -22.35
CA SER A 397 -4.18 -54.38 -23.83
C SER A 397 -5.50 -54.13 -24.57
N LYS A 398 -6.64 -54.27 -23.87
CA LYS A 398 -7.98 -53.92 -24.36
C LYS A 398 -8.40 -52.48 -24.05
N GLY A 399 -7.50 -51.69 -23.46
CA GLY A 399 -7.74 -50.30 -23.09
C GLY A 399 -8.43 -50.11 -21.74
N ASN A 400 -8.51 -51.14 -20.89
CA ASN A 400 -9.08 -51.00 -19.55
C ASN A 400 -8.10 -50.33 -18.57
N ILE A 401 -8.65 -49.55 -17.65
CA ILE A 401 -7.95 -48.87 -16.56
C ILE A 401 -8.04 -49.72 -15.29
N ILE A 402 -6.90 -50.02 -14.69
CA ILE A 402 -6.84 -50.87 -13.50
C ILE A 402 -6.30 -50.06 -12.33
N ALA A 403 -7.00 -50.08 -11.20
CA ALA A 403 -6.47 -49.65 -9.92
C ALA A 403 -5.69 -50.80 -9.25
N ARG A 404 -4.60 -50.47 -8.57
CA ARG A 404 -3.74 -51.42 -7.86
C ARG A 404 -3.51 -50.97 -6.42
N PHE A 405 -3.71 -51.90 -5.52
CA PHE A 405 -3.39 -51.81 -4.10
C PHE A 405 -2.57 -53.04 -3.70
N GLU A 406 -1.31 -52.85 -3.32
CA GLU A 406 -0.43 -53.93 -2.85
C GLU A 406 0.52 -53.44 -1.76
N GLY A 407 0.69 -54.23 -0.70
CA GLY A 407 1.67 -54.05 0.36
C GLY A 407 1.59 -52.69 1.06
N GLY A 408 2.74 -52.25 1.58
CA GLY A 408 2.90 -50.94 2.19
C GLY A 408 2.78 -49.78 1.19
N SER A 409 2.17 -48.67 1.60
CA SER A 409 2.06 -47.47 0.79
C SER A 409 3.41 -46.80 0.54
N GLU A 410 3.53 -46.07 -0.57
CA GLU A 410 4.69 -45.24 -0.87
C GLU A 410 4.78 -44.03 0.07
N PHE A 411 5.98 -43.68 0.51
CA PHE A 411 6.25 -42.44 1.24
C PHE A 411 6.66 -41.31 0.29
N GLY A 412 5.82 -40.28 0.21
CA GLY A 412 6.00 -39.15 -0.71
C GLY A 412 4.80 -38.96 -1.65
N PRO A 413 4.91 -38.03 -2.61
CA PRO A 413 3.77 -37.61 -3.45
C PRO A 413 3.58 -38.46 -4.72
N ARG A 414 4.37 -39.52 -4.92
CA ARG A 414 4.35 -40.37 -6.12
C ARG A 414 3.87 -41.77 -5.76
N ALA A 415 2.95 -42.31 -6.55
CA ALA A 415 2.67 -43.73 -6.52
C ALA A 415 3.65 -44.47 -7.42
N LEU A 416 4.18 -45.58 -6.93
CA LEU A 416 5.32 -46.32 -7.47
C LEU A 416 4.98 -47.81 -7.62
N GLY A 417 3.69 -48.14 -7.67
CA GLY A 417 3.16 -49.48 -7.92
C GLY A 417 2.30 -50.07 -6.81
N HIS A 418 2.21 -49.41 -5.64
CA HIS A 418 1.52 -49.93 -4.47
C HIS A 418 0.15 -49.28 -4.24
N ARG A 419 0.00 -47.99 -4.58
CA ARG A 419 -1.28 -47.28 -4.60
C ARG A 419 -1.45 -46.58 -5.94
N SER A 420 -1.59 -47.38 -7.01
CA SER A 420 -1.41 -46.94 -8.38
C SER A 420 -2.65 -47.15 -9.25
N ILE A 421 -2.80 -46.35 -10.30
CA ILE A 421 -3.72 -46.58 -11.40
C ILE A 421 -2.84 -46.80 -12.62
N ILE A 422 -3.03 -47.95 -13.27
CA ILE A 422 -2.24 -48.41 -14.39
C ILE A 422 -3.12 -48.52 -15.64
N ALA A 423 -2.53 -48.19 -16.78
CA ALA A 423 -3.16 -48.28 -18.08
C ALA A 423 -2.13 -48.53 -19.18
N ASP A 424 -2.61 -48.86 -20.36
CA ASP A 424 -1.78 -49.02 -21.53
C ASP A 424 -1.48 -47.66 -22.20
N PRO A 425 -0.20 -47.25 -22.32
CA PRO A 425 0.18 -45.99 -22.94
C PRO A 425 0.13 -45.94 -24.48
N THR A 426 -0.05 -47.06 -25.21
CA THR A 426 -0.11 -47.04 -26.69
C THR A 426 -1.42 -46.45 -27.22
N PHE A 427 -2.46 -46.44 -26.39
CA PHE A 427 -3.74 -45.84 -26.75
C PHE A 427 -3.61 -44.31 -26.81
N LYS A 428 -3.85 -43.73 -27.99
CA LYS A 428 -3.57 -42.32 -28.32
C LYS A 428 -4.19 -41.30 -27.36
N LYS A 429 -5.45 -41.54 -26.96
CA LYS A 429 -6.23 -40.67 -26.06
C LYS A 429 -6.35 -41.21 -24.62
N MET A 430 -5.57 -42.23 -24.22
CA MET A 430 -5.69 -42.79 -22.86
C MET A 430 -5.39 -41.77 -21.77
N LYS A 431 -4.42 -40.87 -21.99
CA LYS A 431 -4.18 -39.73 -21.10
C LYS A 431 -5.45 -38.90 -20.86
N ASP A 432 -6.16 -38.57 -21.93
CA ASP A 432 -7.35 -37.73 -21.87
C ASP A 432 -8.50 -38.47 -21.18
N ILE A 433 -8.68 -39.76 -21.48
CA ILE A 433 -9.67 -40.64 -20.83
C ILE A 433 -9.43 -40.73 -19.32
N VAL A 434 -8.20 -41.02 -18.89
CA VAL A 434 -7.87 -41.12 -17.46
C VAL A 434 -8.02 -39.76 -16.77
N ASN A 435 -7.63 -38.65 -17.41
CA ASN A 435 -7.79 -37.31 -16.85
C ASN A 435 -9.26 -36.91 -16.69
N TYR A 436 -10.11 -37.26 -17.67
CA TYR A 436 -11.54 -36.90 -17.70
C TYR A 436 -12.39 -37.78 -16.77
N ARG A 437 -12.22 -39.11 -16.85
CA ARG A 437 -13.11 -40.08 -16.19
C ARG A 437 -12.70 -40.48 -14.78
N VAL A 438 -11.40 -40.49 -14.53
CA VAL A 438 -10.87 -41.03 -13.26
C VAL A 438 -10.32 -39.90 -12.41
N LYS A 439 -9.49 -39.03 -12.97
CA LYS A 439 -8.81 -37.99 -12.21
C LYS A 439 -9.61 -36.71 -12.03
N PHE A 440 -10.52 -36.41 -12.94
CA PHE A 440 -11.29 -35.17 -12.98
C PHE A 440 -10.38 -33.92 -12.87
N ARG A 441 -9.29 -33.89 -13.66
CA ARG A 441 -8.24 -32.85 -13.55
C ARG A 441 -7.86 -32.25 -14.90
N GLU A 442 -6.92 -31.30 -14.89
CA GLU A 442 -6.52 -30.52 -16.07
C GLU A 442 -5.91 -31.41 -17.18
N ALA A 443 -6.31 -31.20 -18.44
CA ALA A 443 -5.95 -32.10 -19.56
C ALA A 443 -4.45 -32.12 -19.91
N PHE A 444 -3.74 -31.01 -19.65
CA PHE A 444 -2.31 -30.91 -19.89
C PHE A 444 -1.45 -31.74 -18.90
N ARG A 445 -2.05 -32.27 -17.83
CA ARG A 445 -1.33 -33.01 -16.78
C ARG A 445 -0.79 -34.34 -17.33
N PRO A 446 0.53 -34.57 -17.28
CA PRO A 446 1.10 -35.81 -17.78
C PRO A 446 0.92 -36.98 -16.81
N PHE A 447 1.15 -38.18 -17.34
CA PHE A 447 1.30 -39.44 -16.59
C PHE A 447 2.71 -40.00 -16.75
N ALA A 448 3.08 -40.92 -15.87
CA ALA A 448 4.44 -41.43 -15.79
C ALA A 448 4.57 -42.78 -16.53
N PRO A 449 5.58 -42.93 -17.41
CA PRO A 449 5.96 -44.24 -17.94
C PRO A 449 6.71 -45.06 -16.88
N VAL A 450 6.40 -46.36 -16.79
CA VAL A 450 7.17 -47.36 -16.04
C VAL A 450 7.86 -48.29 -17.04
N ILE A 451 9.14 -48.59 -16.81
CA ILE A 451 9.95 -49.43 -17.70
C ILE A 451 10.97 -50.27 -16.90
N PRO A 452 11.31 -51.51 -17.32
CA PRO A 452 12.44 -52.25 -16.76
C PRO A 452 13.76 -51.46 -16.90
N LEU A 453 14.61 -51.49 -15.89
CA LEU A 453 15.85 -50.70 -15.84
C LEU A 453 16.75 -50.99 -17.04
N GLU A 454 16.89 -52.25 -17.44
CA GLU A 454 17.71 -52.69 -18.56
C GLU A 454 17.20 -52.20 -19.93
N GLU A 455 15.93 -51.80 -20.01
CA GLU A 455 15.28 -51.30 -21.24
C GLU A 455 15.19 -49.76 -21.28
N ILE A 456 15.58 -49.04 -20.22
CA ILE A 456 15.45 -47.57 -20.17
C ILE A 456 16.17 -46.89 -21.34
N SER A 457 17.39 -47.34 -21.64
CA SER A 457 18.23 -46.75 -22.69
C SER A 457 17.71 -47.05 -24.09
N THR A 458 16.77 -47.99 -24.24
CA THR A 458 16.08 -48.28 -25.50
C THR A 458 15.13 -47.13 -25.84
N VAL A 459 14.30 -46.70 -24.89
CA VAL A 459 13.21 -45.73 -25.09
C VAL A 459 13.60 -44.29 -24.74
N PHE A 460 14.46 -44.10 -23.74
CA PHE A 460 14.84 -42.78 -23.20
C PHE A 460 16.31 -42.45 -23.48
N GLU A 461 16.64 -41.16 -23.47
CA GLU A 461 18.03 -40.65 -23.45
C GLU A 461 18.59 -40.68 -22.01
N GLN A 462 18.57 -41.85 -21.37
CA GLN A 462 19.01 -42.03 -19.99
C GLN A 462 19.52 -43.46 -19.76
N THR A 463 20.48 -43.59 -18.86
CA THR A 463 21.00 -44.90 -18.39
C THR A 463 20.89 -45.06 -16.87
N VAL A 464 20.83 -43.97 -16.12
CA VAL A 464 20.73 -43.98 -14.65
C VAL A 464 19.33 -44.42 -14.21
N ALA A 465 19.27 -45.19 -13.11
CA ALA A 465 18.01 -45.66 -12.55
C ALA A 465 17.17 -44.48 -12.00
N CYS A 466 15.85 -44.57 -12.14
CA CYS A 466 14.89 -43.61 -11.60
C CYS A 466 13.72 -44.34 -10.92
N PRO A 467 13.95 -45.02 -9.78
CA PRO A 467 12.92 -45.84 -9.16
C PRO A 467 11.75 -45.03 -8.56
N PHE A 468 11.93 -43.72 -8.37
CA PHE A 468 10.99 -42.87 -7.60
C PHE A 468 10.25 -41.80 -8.43
N MET A 469 10.30 -41.87 -9.76
CA MET A 469 9.67 -40.87 -10.65
C MET A 469 10.15 -39.42 -10.41
N LEU A 470 11.44 -39.23 -10.20
CA LEU A 470 12.05 -37.92 -9.90
C LEU A 470 12.98 -37.39 -11.00
N LEU A 471 12.99 -38.03 -12.17
CA LEU A 471 13.67 -37.58 -13.39
C LEU A 471 12.67 -37.51 -14.56
N VAL A 472 12.64 -36.39 -15.27
CA VAL A 472 11.89 -36.20 -16.52
C VAL A 472 12.87 -36.32 -17.68
N ALA A 473 12.95 -37.52 -18.25
CA ALA A 473 13.91 -37.86 -19.28
C ALA A 473 13.35 -37.59 -20.68
N THR A 474 14.23 -37.30 -21.65
CA THR A 474 13.84 -37.20 -23.06
C THR A 474 13.45 -38.58 -23.59
N ILE A 475 12.26 -38.70 -24.19
CA ILE A 475 11.85 -39.90 -24.93
C ILE A 475 12.42 -39.78 -26.35
N LYS A 476 13.06 -40.83 -26.86
CA LYS A 476 13.58 -40.80 -28.23
C LYS A 476 12.43 -40.67 -29.22
N LYS A 477 12.59 -39.80 -30.23
CA LYS A 477 11.54 -39.42 -31.19
C LYS A 477 10.77 -40.60 -31.81
N GLN A 478 11.43 -41.72 -32.10
CA GLN A 478 10.80 -42.90 -32.70
C GLN A 478 9.73 -43.58 -31.81
N TYR A 479 9.68 -43.26 -30.52
CA TYR A 479 8.69 -43.79 -29.57
C TYR A 479 7.56 -42.81 -29.25
N HIS A 480 7.61 -41.56 -29.74
CA HIS A 480 6.58 -40.54 -29.43
C HIS A 480 5.18 -41.01 -29.84
N ASP A 481 5.05 -41.59 -31.04
CA ASP A 481 3.78 -42.13 -31.53
C ASP A 481 3.44 -43.52 -30.98
N GLN A 482 4.43 -44.24 -30.42
CA GLN A 482 4.22 -45.56 -29.82
C GLN A 482 3.67 -45.48 -28.39
N ILE A 483 4.08 -44.49 -27.61
CA ILE A 483 3.63 -44.31 -26.22
C ILE A 483 3.08 -42.88 -25.96
N PRO A 484 2.09 -42.44 -26.74
CA PRO A 484 1.62 -41.06 -26.73
C PRO A 484 1.02 -40.63 -25.38
N SER A 485 0.42 -41.54 -24.61
CA SER A 485 -0.26 -41.18 -23.36
C SER A 485 0.66 -40.90 -22.17
N VAL A 486 1.95 -41.17 -22.31
CA VAL A 486 3.00 -40.87 -21.32
C VAL A 486 4.10 -39.95 -21.88
N THR A 487 3.96 -39.53 -23.14
CA THR A 487 4.84 -38.55 -23.78
C THR A 487 4.30 -37.14 -23.51
N HIS A 488 5.11 -36.30 -22.88
CA HIS A 488 4.79 -34.90 -22.60
C HIS A 488 4.77 -34.06 -23.90
N HIS A 489 4.22 -32.85 -23.81
CA HIS A 489 4.14 -31.90 -24.93
C HIS A 489 5.50 -31.61 -25.58
N ASP A 490 6.58 -31.59 -24.79
CA ASP A 490 7.96 -31.33 -25.23
C ASP A 490 8.74 -32.61 -25.59
N GLY A 491 8.08 -33.78 -25.68
CA GLY A 491 8.71 -35.06 -26.02
C GLY A 491 9.45 -35.72 -24.85
N THR A 492 9.24 -35.27 -23.62
CA THR A 492 9.82 -35.86 -22.40
C THR A 492 8.84 -36.81 -21.68
N GLY A 493 9.31 -37.56 -20.68
CA GLY A 493 8.47 -38.41 -19.84
C GLY A 493 9.06 -38.58 -18.44
N ARG A 494 8.21 -38.51 -17.41
CA ARG A 494 8.63 -38.71 -16.01
C ARG A 494 8.75 -40.19 -15.64
N VAL A 495 9.88 -40.78 -15.95
CA VAL A 495 10.08 -42.24 -15.92
C VAL A 495 10.20 -42.83 -14.51
N GLN A 496 9.62 -44.02 -14.33
CA GLN A 496 9.90 -44.94 -13.22
C GLN A 496 10.65 -46.17 -13.76
N THR A 497 11.83 -46.46 -13.25
CA THR A 497 12.52 -47.73 -13.53
C THR A 497 12.15 -48.79 -12.51
N VAL A 498 11.94 -50.03 -12.95
CA VAL A 498 11.67 -51.18 -12.08
C VAL A 498 12.67 -52.32 -12.35
N THR A 499 12.93 -53.14 -11.34
CA THR A 499 13.75 -54.36 -11.45
C THR A 499 13.02 -55.54 -10.81
N SER A 500 13.45 -56.75 -11.14
CA SER A 500 12.90 -57.99 -10.57
C SER A 500 13.09 -58.09 -9.06
N GLU A 501 14.12 -57.45 -8.48
CA GLU A 501 14.32 -57.48 -7.03
C GLU A 501 13.40 -56.52 -6.26
N HIS A 502 13.12 -55.34 -6.83
CA HIS A 502 12.52 -54.24 -6.08
C HIS A 502 11.03 -54.04 -6.34
N ASN A 503 10.56 -54.31 -7.56
CA ASN A 503 9.15 -54.24 -7.91
C ASN A 503 8.83 -55.27 -8.99
N ILE A 504 8.80 -56.54 -8.56
CA ILE A 504 8.60 -57.69 -9.45
C ILE A 504 7.28 -57.62 -10.22
N PHE A 505 6.20 -57.12 -9.61
CA PHE A 505 4.90 -57.01 -10.29
C PHE A 505 4.95 -56.08 -11.49
N PHE A 506 5.47 -54.85 -11.36
CA PHE A 506 5.59 -53.96 -12.51
C PHE A 506 6.63 -54.44 -13.52
N TYR A 507 7.71 -55.07 -13.07
CA TYR A 507 8.69 -55.69 -13.96
C TYR A 507 8.05 -56.76 -14.85
N ASP A 508 7.37 -57.74 -14.24
CA ASP A 508 6.69 -58.84 -14.97
C ASP A 508 5.52 -58.33 -15.81
N LEU A 509 4.80 -57.30 -15.33
CA LEU A 509 3.72 -56.68 -16.09
C LEU A 509 4.22 -55.96 -17.34
N CYS A 510 5.34 -55.25 -17.27
CA CYS A 510 5.93 -54.60 -18.45
C CYS A 510 6.24 -55.62 -19.56
N TYR A 511 6.88 -56.74 -19.22
CA TYR A 511 7.16 -57.81 -20.18
C TYR A 511 5.91 -58.59 -20.62
N SER A 512 4.93 -58.76 -19.73
CA SER A 512 3.66 -59.40 -20.09
C SER A 512 2.86 -58.54 -21.08
N MET A 513 2.90 -57.21 -20.94
CA MET A 513 2.31 -56.30 -21.92
C MET A 513 2.96 -56.44 -23.31
N VAL A 514 4.28 -56.63 -23.40
CA VAL A 514 4.94 -56.87 -24.70
C VAL A 514 4.39 -58.13 -25.39
N LYS A 515 4.07 -59.18 -24.62
CA LYS A 515 3.46 -60.41 -25.17
C LYS A 515 2.03 -60.19 -25.69
N GLU A 516 1.27 -59.28 -25.07
CA GLU A 516 -0.14 -59.04 -25.41
C GLU A 516 -0.34 -58.09 -26.60
N ARG A 517 0.54 -57.10 -26.79
CA ARG A 517 0.35 -56.04 -27.80
C ARG A 517 1.57 -55.71 -28.66
N GLU A 518 2.69 -56.42 -28.49
CA GLU A 518 3.97 -56.13 -29.13
C GLU A 518 4.50 -54.72 -28.76
N GLY A 519 5.71 -54.34 -29.20
CA GLY A 519 6.31 -53.02 -28.92
C GLY A 519 7.12 -52.91 -27.62
N CYS A 520 7.23 -51.71 -27.05
CA CYS A 520 8.12 -51.44 -25.91
C CYS A 520 7.51 -51.87 -24.56
N PRO A 521 8.34 -52.33 -23.59
CA PRO A 521 7.90 -52.75 -22.26
C PRO A 521 7.60 -51.56 -21.34
N VAL A 522 6.65 -50.71 -21.75
CA VAL A 522 6.28 -49.47 -21.04
C VAL A 522 4.81 -49.50 -20.64
N ILE A 523 4.53 -49.25 -19.36
CA ILE A 523 3.15 -49.06 -18.87
C ILE A 523 2.95 -47.64 -18.33
N LEU A 524 1.70 -47.17 -18.30
CA LEU A 524 1.33 -45.92 -17.66
C LEU A 524 1.10 -46.17 -16.17
N ASN A 525 1.65 -45.31 -15.31
CA ASN A 525 1.37 -45.27 -13.89
C ASN A 525 0.96 -43.85 -13.45
N THR A 526 -0.05 -43.77 -12.58
CA THR A 526 -0.41 -42.58 -11.82
C THR A 526 -0.89 -42.96 -10.42
N SER A 527 -0.94 -41.99 -9.51
CA SER A 527 -1.45 -42.20 -8.15
C SER A 527 -2.87 -42.74 -8.10
N PHE A 528 -3.21 -43.52 -7.07
CA PHE A 528 -4.59 -43.96 -6.83
C PHE A 528 -5.29 -42.97 -5.88
N ASN A 529 -5.97 -42.00 -6.50
CA ASN A 529 -6.77 -40.93 -5.89
C ASN A 529 -7.52 -40.16 -6.98
N ILE A 530 -8.44 -39.29 -6.59
CA ILE A 530 -9.07 -38.29 -7.46
C ILE A 530 -8.56 -36.88 -7.17
N ALA A 531 -8.89 -35.90 -8.02
CA ALA A 531 -8.52 -34.49 -7.78
C ALA A 531 -8.96 -34.02 -6.39
N GLY A 532 -8.08 -33.27 -5.72
CA GLY A 532 -8.31 -32.75 -4.37
C GLY A 532 -8.02 -33.73 -3.23
N GLN A 533 -7.89 -35.03 -3.49
CA GLN A 533 -7.68 -36.03 -2.43
C GLN A 533 -6.21 -36.50 -2.30
N PRO A 534 -5.75 -36.87 -1.10
CA PRO A 534 -4.50 -37.62 -0.88
C PRO A 534 -4.53 -39.00 -1.54
N ILE A 535 -3.36 -39.62 -1.75
CA ILE A 535 -3.27 -41.04 -2.15
C ILE A 535 -4.00 -41.89 -1.08
N ILE A 536 -4.79 -42.87 -1.52
CA ILE A 536 -5.48 -43.80 -0.62
C ILE A 536 -4.50 -44.63 0.23
N GLU A 537 -4.92 -45.00 1.43
CA GLU A 537 -4.11 -45.76 2.38
C GLU A 537 -4.70 -47.13 2.69
N THR A 538 -6.01 -47.22 2.95
CA THR A 538 -6.67 -48.44 3.43
C THR A 538 -7.36 -49.25 2.32
N PRO A 539 -7.57 -50.59 2.48
CA PRO A 539 -8.33 -51.40 1.53
C PRO A 539 -9.76 -50.89 1.32
N GLU A 540 -10.40 -50.41 2.38
CA GLU A 540 -11.75 -49.82 2.33
C GLU A 540 -11.78 -48.54 1.48
N GLU A 541 -10.79 -47.65 1.65
CA GLU A 541 -10.64 -46.48 0.79
C GLU A 541 -10.39 -46.85 -0.68
N ALA A 542 -9.63 -47.93 -0.93
CA ALA A 542 -9.37 -48.42 -2.28
C ALA A 542 -10.66 -48.88 -2.98
N ILE A 543 -11.47 -49.69 -2.31
CA ILE A 543 -12.75 -50.18 -2.86
C ILE A 543 -13.73 -49.01 -3.03
N SER A 544 -13.85 -48.13 -2.04
CA SER A 544 -14.72 -46.96 -2.11
C SER A 544 -14.34 -46.03 -3.28
N THR A 545 -13.05 -45.74 -3.45
CA THR A 545 -12.56 -44.92 -4.57
C THR A 545 -12.79 -45.62 -5.90
N PHE A 546 -12.57 -46.94 -5.99
CA PHE A 546 -12.86 -47.72 -7.18
C PHE A 546 -14.34 -47.65 -7.56
N LEU A 547 -15.25 -47.81 -6.61
CA LEU A 547 -16.70 -47.72 -6.83
C LEU A 547 -17.13 -46.31 -7.29
N ALA A 548 -16.55 -45.27 -6.69
CA ALA A 548 -16.87 -43.87 -6.97
C ALA A 548 -16.25 -43.29 -8.26
N THR A 549 -15.37 -44.04 -8.93
CA THR A 549 -14.67 -43.58 -10.14
C THR A 549 -14.93 -44.50 -11.32
N ASP A 550 -14.61 -44.05 -12.53
CA ASP A 550 -14.83 -44.82 -13.74
C ASP A 550 -13.70 -45.82 -14.07
N ILE A 551 -13.01 -46.31 -13.03
CA ILE A 551 -11.99 -47.36 -13.11
C ILE A 551 -12.68 -48.70 -13.40
N ASP A 552 -12.11 -49.49 -14.31
CA ASP A 552 -12.73 -50.72 -14.81
C ASP A 552 -12.54 -51.90 -13.86
N PHE A 553 -11.34 -52.04 -13.31
CA PHE A 553 -10.98 -53.13 -12.39
C PHE A 553 -10.11 -52.66 -11.23
N LEU A 554 -10.18 -53.39 -10.11
CA LEU A 554 -9.30 -53.21 -8.96
C LEU A 554 -8.54 -54.51 -8.69
N SER A 555 -7.22 -54.43 -8.74
CA SER A 555 -6.27 -55.44 -8.26
C SER A 555 -5.91 -55.08 -6.81
N LEU A 556 -6.56 -55.76 -5.86
CA LEU A 556 -6.37 -55.57 -4.41
C LEU A 556 -5.65 -56.79 -3.85
N GLU A 557 -4.34 -56.69 -3.66
CA GLU A 557 -3.46 -57.85 -3.38
C GLU A 557 -3.69 -59.00 -4.37
N ASN A 558 -4.20 -60.13 -3.90
CA ASN A 558 -4.56 -61.31 -4.70
C ASN A 558 -6.05 -61.37 -5.06
N TYR A 559 -6.81 -60.30 -4.83
CA TYR A 559 -8.23 -60.20 -5.17
C TYR A 559 -8.42 -59.33 -6.41
N TRP A 560 -8.96 -59.93 -7.47
CA TRP A 560 -9.40 -59.27 -8.68
C TRP A 560 -10.86 -58.87 -8.54
N ILE A 561 -11.13 -57.57 -8.69
CA ILE A 561 -12.42 -56.98 -8.34
C ILE A 561 -13.01 -56.27 -9.55
N LYS A 562 -14.29 -56.56 -9.82
CA LYS A 562 -15.11 -55.90 -10.85
C LYS A 562 -16.39 -55.35 -10.22
N LYS A 563 -16.91 -54.24 -10.75
CA LYS A 563 -18.23 -53.71 -10.36
C LYS A 563 -19.36 -54.64 -10.81
N LYS A 564 -20.35 -54.85 -9.95
CA LYS A 564 -21.49 -55.74 -10.22
C LYS A 564 -22.54 -55.12 -11.14
N HIS A 565 -22.79 -53.82 -10.98
CA HIS A 565 -23.90 -53.11 -11.63
C HIS A 565 -23.45 -52.10 -12.72
N SER A 566 -22.16 -52.04 -13.01
CA SER A 566 -21.61 -51.13 -14.03
C SER A 566 -20.95 -51.95 -15.14
N PRO A 567 -21.34 -51.76 -16.42
CA PRO A 567 -20.63 -52.39 -17.53
C PRO A 567 -19.22 -51.83 -17.64
N VAL A 568 -18.28 -52.69 -18.02
CA VAL A 568 -16.93 -52.28 -18.45
C VAL A 568 -17.05 -51.89 -19.91
N LEU A 569 -16.67 -50.67 -20.24
CA LEU A 569 -16.77 -50.12 -21.59
C LEU A 569 -15.46 -50.40 -22.34
N SER A 570 -15.54 -50.44 -23.65
CA SER A 570 -14.39 -50.51 -24.56
C SER A 570 -13.71 -49.15 -24.73
N TYR A 571 -12.46 -49.18 -25.23
CA TYR A 571 -11.72 -47.96 -25.58
C TYR A 571 -12.50 -47.06 -26.56
N GLU A 572 -13.14 -47.65 -27.56
CA GLU A 572 -13.95 -46.95 -28.56
C GLU A 572 -15.19 -46.30 -27.93
N GLU A 573 -15.87 -46.97 -27.01
CA GLU A 573 -16.99 -46.40 -26.26
C GLU A 573 -16.56 -45.22 -25.38
N HIS A 574 -15.34 -45.28 -24.81
CA HIS A 574 -14.77 -44.15 -24.07
C HIS A 574 -14.47 -42.94 -24.96
N LEU A 575 -13.99 -43.16 -26.18
CA LEU A 575 -13.71 -42.08 -27.12
C LEU A 575 -14.98 -41.28 -27.47
N VAL A 576 -16.12 -41.96 -27.63
CA VAL A 576 -17.40 -41.30 -27.95
C VAL A 576 -17.86 -40.35 -26.84
N GLN A 577 -17.49 -40.63 -25.59
CA GLN A 577 -17.88 -39.83 -24.41
C GLN A 577 -16.88 -38.71 -24.07
N LEU A 578 -15.73 -38.68 -24.74
CA LEU A 578 -14.65 -37.75 -24.43
C LEU A 578 -14.90 -36.40 -25.11
N GLN A 579 -14.95 -35.33 -24.31
CA GLN A 579 -14.96 -33.97 -24.82
C GLN A 579 -13.56 -33.57 -25.29
N GLU A 580 -13.45 -32.73 -26.32
CA GLU A 580 -12.14 -32.21 -26.75
C GLU A 580 -11.54 -31.34 -25.65
N PRO A 581 -10.35 -31.70 -25.12
CA PRO A 581 -9.71 -30.96 -24.05
C PRO A 581 -9.14 -29.63 -24.54
N GLU A 582 -9.31 -28.60 -23.73
CA GLU A 582 -8.64 -27.31 -23.92
C GLU A 582 -7.20 -27.38 -23.38
N TYR A 583 -6.23 -26.97 -24.21
CA TYR A 583 -4.82 -26.94 -23.86
C TYR A 583 -4.31 -25.51 -23.67
N PRO A 584 -3.44 -25.28 -22.67
CA PRO A 584 -2.81 -23.97 -22.47
C PRO A 584 -1.85 -23.66 -23.62
N HIS A 585 -1.67 -22.38 -23.90
CA HIS A 585 -0.73 -21.87 -24.89
C HIS A 585 -0.15 -20.54 -24.39
N GLY A 586 1.11 -20.26 -24.73
CA GLY A 586 1.74 -18.97 -24.50
C GLY A 586 1.16 -17.84 -25.37
N LEU A 587 1.64 -16.62 -25.19
CA LEU A 587 1.18 -15.46 -25.97
C LEU A 587 1.45 -15.66 -27.47
N ALA A 588 0.44 -15.39 -28.31
CA ALA A 588 0.52 -15.55 -29.77
C ALA A 588 1.26 -14.39 -30.46
N GLU A 589 1.22 -13.19 -29.88
CA GLU A 589 1.81 -11.97 -30.41
C GLU A 589 3.21 -11.68 -29.82
N ALA A 590 3.89 -10.68 -30.40
CA ALA A 590 5.20 -10.25 -29.92
C ALA A 590 5.11 -9.71 -28.49
N ARG A 591 5.92 -10.28 -27.59
CA ARG A 591 5.92 -9.93 -26.16
C ARG A 591 6.45 -8.52 -25.95
N ILE A 592 5.66 -7.70 -25.27
CA ILE A 592 5.99 -6.30 -24.98
C ILE A 592 6.86 -6.20 -23.73
N ASN A 593 7.88 -5.35 -23.79
CA ASN A 593 8.65 -4.94 -22.62
C ASN A 593 7.76 -4.08 -21.69
N VAL A 594 7.62 -4.50 -20.43
CA VAL A 594 6.75 -3.82 -19.45
C VAL A 594 7.50 -2.86 -18.51
N THR A 595 8.79 -2.59 -18.74
CA THR A 595 9.61 -1.71 -17.89
C THR A 595 8.99 -0.31 -17.75
N SER A 596 8.36 0.23 -18.80
CA SER A 596 7.66 1.51 -18.72
C SER A 596 6.46 1.45 -17.75
N LEU A 597 5.63 0.40 -17.83
CA LEU A 597 4.51 0.16 -16.92
C LEU A 597 4.97 -0.06 -15.48
N MET A 598 6.09 -0.78 -15.27
CA MET A 598 6.70 -0.96 -13.94
C MET A 598 7.11 0.40 -13.35
N ASN A 599 7.77 1.26 -14.14
CA ASN A 599 8.14 2.61 -13.71
C ASN A 599 6.92 3.50 -13.42
N MET A 600 5.82 3.34 -14.16
CA MET A 600 4.57 4.04 -13.89
C MET A 600 3.91 3.56 -12.59
N LEU A 601 3.84 2.24 -12.38
CA LEU A 601 3.30 1.64 -11.16
C LEU A 601 4.07 2.09 -9.93
N ASP A 602 5.41 2.04 -10.01
CA ASP A 602 6.29 2.50 -8.95
C ASP A 602 6.03 3.96 -8.59
N LYS A 603 5.91 4.84 -9.61
CA LYS A 603 5.59 6.25 -9.38
C LYS A 603 4.22 6.44 -8.74
N ALA A 604 3.22 5.66 -9.16
CA ALA A 604 1.87 5.73 -8.63
C ALA A 604 1.80 5.28 -7.16
N ILE A 605 2.55 4.22 -6.79
CA ILE A 605 2.67 3.75 -5.41
C ILE A 605 3.41 4.77 -4.54
N PHE A 606 4.50 5.35 -5.04
CA PHE A 606 5.38 6.19 -4.21
C PHE A 606 5.02 7.66 -4.12
N TYR A 607 4.55 8.24 -5.21
CA TYR A 607 4.28 9.67 -5.29
C TYR A 607 2.79 9.98 -5.33
N GLY A 608 1.92 8.97 -5.23
CA GLY A 608 0.49 9.13 -5.47
C GLY A 608 0.19 9.65 -6.88
N ASN A 609 1.17 9.54 -7.80
CA ASN A 609 1.01 10.05 -9.15
C ASN A 609 0.10 9.11 -9.94
N THR A 610 -1.18 9.47 -9.97
CA THR A 610 -2.22 8.72 -10.67
C THR A 610 -2.50 9.30 -12.05
N GLU A 611 -1.86 10.42 -12.43
CA GLU A 611 -1.84 10.90 -13.80
C GLU A 611 -1.23 9.81 -14.67
N ASP A 612 -1.95 9.38 -15.69
CA ASP A 612 -1.48 8.29 -16.55
C ASP A 612 -1.37 6.89 -15.91
N SER A 613 -1.76 6.68 -14.64
CA SER A 613 -1.86 5.34 -14.02
C SER A 613 -2.94 4.42 -14.60
N TYR A 614 -2.56 3.19 -14.97
CA TYR A 614 -3.50 2.14 -15.37
C TYR A 614 -4.32 1.60 -14.18
N TRP A 615 -3.83 1.77 -12.95
CA TRP A 615 -4.44 1.27 -11.72
C TRP A 615 -5.28 2.34 -11.03
N SER A 616 -6.43 1.92 -10.49
CA SER A 616 -7.27 2.72 -9.60
C SER A 616 -6.60 2.96 -8.25
N ILE A 617 -7.05 3.97 -7.51
CA ILE A 617 -6.52 4.31 -6.17
C ILE A 617 -6.63 3.12 -5.20
N ASN A 618 -7.74 2.38 -5.25
CA ASN A 618 -7.96 1.21 -4.39
C ASN A 618 -6.99 0.06 -4.74
N GLU A 619 -6.75 -0.17 -6.04
CA GLU A 619 -5.72 -1.12 -6.49
C GLU A 619 -4.33 -0.68 -6.01
N LEU A 620 -3.97 0.59 -6.20
CA LEU A 620 -2.67 1.12 -5.79
C LEU A 620 -2.43 1.00 -4.28
N LYS A 621 -3.42 1.29 -3.43
CA LYS A 621 -3.31 1.08 -1.98
C LYS A 621 -3.05 -0.38 -1.62
N LYS A 622 -3.74 -1.31 -2.28
CA LYS A 622 -3.55 -2.75 -2.07
C LYS A 622 -2.17 -3.21 -2.55
N ILE A 623 -1.72 -2.72 -3.71
CA ILE A 623 -0.42 -3.07 -4.28
C ILE A 623 0.71 -2.46 -3.41
N SER A 624 0.54 -1.23 -2.92
CA SER A 624 1.47 -0.54 -2.01
C SER A 624 1.77 -1.37 -0.77
N SER A 625 0.71 -1.81 -0.05
CA SER A 625 0.88 -2.57 1.19
C SER A 625 1.56 -3.94 0.97
N LEU A 626 1.34 -4.57 -0.19
CA LEU A 626 1.98 -5.85 -0.55
C LEU A 626 3.44 -5.68 -0.99
N GLY A 627 3.77 -4.61 -1.73
CA GLY A 627 5.10 -4.35 -2.27
C GLY A 627 6.06 -3.67 -1.31
N ALA A 628 5.53 -2.95 -0.31
CA ALA A 628 6.24 -2.16 0.69
C ALA A 628 7.48 -2.85 1.27
N ILE A 629 7.33 -4.12 1.66
CA ILE A 629 8.35 -4.88 2.39
C ILE A 629 9.58 -5.21 1.54
N TYR A 630 9.44 -5.29 0.20
CA TYR A 630 10.53 -5.70 -0.68
C TYR A 630 11.35 -4.53 -1.21
N LYS A 631 10.97 -3.30 -0.91
CA LYS A 631 11.51 -2.14 -1.62
C LYS A 631 13.03 -2.02 -1.56
N GLU A 632 13.65 -2.41 -0.45
CA GLU A 632 15.11 -2.40 -0.30
C GLU A 632 15.86 -3.32 -1.28
N THR A 633 15.15 -4.22 -1.97
CA THR A 633 15.73 -5.18 -2.93
C THR A 633 15.77 -4.66 -4.39
N SER A 634 15.17 -3.51 -4.69
CA SER A 634 15.11 -3.02 -6.08
C SER A 634 16.46 -2.53 -6.59
N VAL A 635 16.79 -2.91 -7.83
CA VAL A 635 18.02 -2.46 -8.51
C VAL A 635 17.78 -1.14 -9.29
N LEU A 636 16.52 -0.72 -9.46
CA LEU A 636 16.11 0.40 -10.32
C LEU A 636 16.01 1.77 -9.59
N PHE A 637 16.17 1.80 -8.27
CA PHE A 637 15.92 2.99 -7.44
C PHE A 637 17.16 3.90 -7.22
N ALA A 638 17.37 4.88 -8.12
CA ALA A 638 18.50 5.84 -8.00
C ALA A 638 18.12 7.28 -7.58
N LYS A 639 16.83 7.65 -7.43
CA LYS A 639 16.40 8.96 -6.92
C LYS A 639 15.21 8.80 -5.96
N ASN A 640 15.40 9.11 -4.68
CA ASN A 640 14.41 8.87 -3.63
C ASN A 640 13.99 10.21 -2.96
N PRO A 641 12.67 10.52 -2.85
CA PRO A 641 12.15 11.71 -2.16
C PRO A 641 12.35 11.71 -0.63
N LEU A 642 12.69 10.55 -0.04
CA LEU A 642 13.08 10.39 1.36
C LEU A 642 14.55 10.73 1.63
N GLY A 643 15.27 11.24 0.61
CA GLY A 643 16.67 11.64 0.66
C GLY A 643 17.63 10.64 0.02
N ARG A 644 18.87 11.08 -0.25
CA ARG A 644 19.91 10.30 -0.94
C ARG A 644 20.48 9.11 -0.13
N HIS A 645 20.09 8.95 1.14
CA HIS A 645 20.64 7.97 2.08
C HIS A 645 19.60 7.02 2.68
N PHE A 646 18.50 6.79 1.97
CA PHE A 646 17.41 5.91 2.41
C PHE A 646 17.89 4.48 2.69
N SER A 647 17.44 3.91 3.80
CA SER A 647 17.63 2.51 4.18
C SER A 647 16.40 2.09 4.98
N ALA A 648 15.77 0.97 4.62
CA ALA A 648 14.68 0.40 5.42
C ALA A 648 15.20 -0.10 6.77
N GLN A 649 16.44 -0.59 6.83
CA GLN A 649 17.12 -0.91 8.07
C GLN A 649 17.68 0.39 8.70
N LEU A 650 17.09 0.84 9.82
CA LEU A 650 17.49 2.07 10.52
C LEU A 650 18.61 1.83 11.54
N SER A 651 18.61 0.65 12.19
CA SER A 651 19.67 0.15 13.08
C SER A 651 19.67 -1.38 13.07
N LYS A 652 20.50 -2.06 13.87
CA LYS A 652 20.50 -3.54 13.95
C LYS A 652 19.11 -4.12 14.26
N ASP A 653 18.36 -3.45 15.13
CA ASP A 653 17.10 -3.95 15.67
C ASP A 653 15.87 -3.17 15.18
N LEU A 654 16.03 -2.17 14.31
CA LEU A 654 14.93 -1.31 13.83
C LEU A 654 14.75 -1.37 12.32
N LEU A 655 13.51 -1.64 11.90
CA LEU A 655 13.10 -1.75 10.50
C LEU A 655 11.97 -0.76 10.17
N LEU A 656 12.08 -0.08 9.03
CA LEU A 656 11.05 0.76 8.44
C LEU A 656 10.31 -0.02 7.33
N LEU A 657 9.04 -0.34 7.58
CA LEU A 657 8.12 -0.89 6.58
C LEU A 657 7.40 0.29 5.91
N LEU A 658 7.72 0.52 4.63
CA LEU A 658 7.32 1.73 3.92
C LEU A 658 6.03 1.52 3.12
N ASP A 659 4.91 2.04 3.62
CA ASP A 659 3.62 2.08 2.92
C ASP A 659 3.22 3.56 2.66
N PRO A 660 3.57 4.12 1.48
CA PRO A 660 3.35 5.54 1.18
C PRO A 660 1.87 5.92 1.03
N LEU A 661 1.04 4.98 0.58
CA LEU A 661 -0.40 5.19 0.37
C LEU A 661 -1.24 4.81 1.60
N GLY A 662 -0.62 4.26 2.64
CA GLY A 662 -1.21 3.91 3.92
C GLY A 662 -0.41 4.48 5.10
N MET A 663 -0.08 3.64 6.09
CA MET A 663 0.72 4.04 7.25
C MET A 663 1.98 3.20 7.30
N SER A 664 3.13 3.84 7.27
CA SER A 664 4.43 3.19 7.38
C SER A 664 4.70 2.79 8.84
N GLU A 665 5.42 1.70 9.08
CA GLU A 665 5.68 1.18 10.42
C GLU A 665 7.18 1.22 10.72
N ILE A 666 7.58 1.73 11.89
CA ILE A 666 8.92 1.46 12.44
C ILE A 666 8.79 0.35 13.47
N LYS A 667 9.29 -0.83 13.12
CA LYS A 667 9.22 -2.05 13.91
C LYS A 667 10.55 -2.33 14.61
N ASP A 668 10.49 -2.53 15.92
CA ASP A 668 11.59 -3.09 16.70
C ASP A 668 11.54 -4.61 16.62
N LEU A 669 12.57 -5.21 16.02
CA LEU A 669 12.68 -6.65 15.83
C LEU A 669 12.83 -7.42 17.15
N THR A 670 13.12 -6.74 18.25
CA THR A 670 13.19 -7.34 19.60
C THR A 670 11.88 -7.26 20.38
N ASP A 671 10.84 -6.62 19.82
CA ASP A 671 9.54 -6.33 20.44
C ASP A 671 9.65 -5.59 21.81
N ARG A 672 10.79 -4.93 22.10
CA ARG A 672 10.98 -4.17 23.35
C ARG A 672 10.32 -2.80 23.28
N ILE A 673 10.33 -2.19 22.10
CA ILE A 673 9.64 -0.94 21.80
C ILE A 673 8.40 -1.28 20.97
N PRO A 674 7.18 -0.99 21.45
CA PRO A 674 5.97 -1.24 20.66
C PRO A 674 6.01 -0.54 19.31
N SER A 675 5.61 -1.26 18.25
CA SER A 675 5.45 -0.72 16.91
C SER A 675 4.61 0.54 16.91
N LYS A 676 5.01 1.50 16.07
CA LYS A 676 4.25 2.72 15.85
C LYS A 676 4.18 3.00 14.36
N TYR A 677 2.99 3.44 13.97
CA TYR A 677 2.65 3.77 12.60
C TYR A 677 2.81 5.27 12.38
N TYR A 678 3.32 5.62 11.21
CA TYR A 678 3.67 6.96 10.81
C TYR A 678 3.12 7.23 9.42
N THR A 679 2.69 8.46 9.20
CA THR A 679 2.34 8.89 7.84
C THR A 679 3.60 8.99 6.97
N TYR A 680 3.43 9.03 5.66
CA TYR A 680 4.53 9.26 4.73
C TYR A 680 5.31 10.55 5.06
N GLU A 681 4.61 11.64 5.39
CA GLU A 681 5.22 12.92 5.79
C GLU A 681 6.05 12.80 7.08
N GLU A 682 5.54 12.08 8.06
CA GLU A 682 6.24 11.84 9.33
C GLU A 682 7.52 11.03 9.12
N ILE A 683 7.48 9.98 8.31
CA ILE A 683 8.68 9.20 7.94
C ILE A 683 9.66 10.07 7.17
N ARG A 684 9.19 10.88 6.21
CA ARG A 684 10.05 11.80 5.46
C ARG A 684 10.76 12.79 6.37
N LEU A 685 10.04 13.40 7.33
CA LEU A 685 10.63 14.27 8.35
C LEU A 685 11.67 13.54 9.21
N ILE A 686 11.34 12.35 9.73
CA ILE A 686 12.27 11.53 10.52
C ILE A 686 13.54 11.22 9.70
N MET A 687 13.40 10.84 8.42
CA MET A 687 14.52 10.50 7.56
C MET A 687 15.41 11.71 7.24
N LEU A 688 14.82 12.87 6.93
CA LEU A 688 15.58 14.10 6.68
C LEU A 688 16.25 14.63 7.95
N CYS A 689 15.64 14.50 9.13
CA CYS A 689 16.30 14.84 10.39
C CYS A 689 17.45 13.87 10.74
N TYR A 690 17.38 12.62 10.26
CA TYR A 690 18.38 11.59 10.55
C TYR A 690 19.61 11.70 9.63
N LYS A 691 19.40 11.91 8.31
CA LYS A 691 20.48 11.92 7.30
C LYS A 691 20.39 13.03 6.25
N GLY A 692 19.43 13.95 6.35
CA GLY A 692 19.24 15.06 5.41
C GLY A 692 20.08 16.30 5.73
N THR A 693 20.02 17.28 4.83
CA THR A 693 20.71 18.57 4.89
C THR A 693 19.78 19.70 5.37
N GLU A 694 20.35 20.81 5.85
CA GLU A 694 19.56 22.00 6.28
C GLU A 694 18.74 22.59 5.13
N ALA A 695 19.21 22.48 3.89
CA ALA A 695 18.46 22.90 2.70
C ALA A 695 17.23 22.00 2.44
N GLU A 696 17.37 20.68 2.60
CA GLU A 696 16.25 19.74 2.44
C GLU A 696 15.19 19.92 3.54
N LEU A 697 15.60 20.31 4.76
CA LEU A 697 14.66 20.66 5.83
C LEU A 697 13.90 21.96 5.55
N GLU A 698 14.58 22.98 5.02
CA GLU A 698 13.92 24.24 4.63
C GLU A 698 12.96 24.05 3.46
N GLU A 699 13.29 23.18 2.49
CA GLU A 699 12.36 22.80 1.42
C GLU A 699 11.12 22.08 1.99
N LEU A 700 11.31 21.15 2.93
CA LEU A 700 10.19 20.49 3.60
C LEU A 700 9.31 21.49 4.36
N ARG A 701 9.90 22.49 5.04
CA ARG A 701 9.13 23.53 5.74
C ARG A 701 8.20 24.28 4.78
N LEU A 702 8.72 24.69 3.62
CA LEU A 702 7.97 25.44 2.61
C LEU A 702 6.89 24.59 1.96
N GLU A 703 7.19 23.32 1.67
CA GLU A 703 6.22 22.35 1.13
C GLU A 703 5.04 22.15 2.09
N LEU A 704 5.33 22.04 3.39
CA LEU A 704 4.31 21.91 4.43
C LEU A 704 3.66 23.25 4.82
N SER A 705 4.07 24.37 4.21
CA SER A 705 3.59 25.72 4.53
C SER A 705 3.66 26.05 6.04
N LEU A 706 4.75 25.69 6.70
CA LEU A 706 4.92 25.87 8.15
C LEU A 706 5.74 27.13 8.48
N SER A 707 5.34 27.84 9.55
CA SER A 707 6.19 28.86 10.15
C SER A 707 7.46 28.23 10.74
N GLU A 708 8.51 29.04 10.95
CA GLU A 708 9.73 28.56 11.62
C GLU A 708 9.43 27.99 13.01
N LYS A 709 8.52 28.63 13.76
CA LYS A 709 8.04 28.14 15.06
C LYS A 709 7.38 26.76 14.95
N ALA A 710 6.42 26.61 14.03
CA ALA A 710 5.70 25.35 13.84
C ALA A 710 6.63 24.23 13.33
N PHE A 711 7.56 24.57 12.44
CA PHE A 711 8.54 23.62 11.92
C PHE A 711 9.53 23.18 13.01
N ARG A 712 10.01 24.10 13.86
CA ARG A 712 10.82 23.73 15.04
C ARG A 712 10.09 22.76 15.96
N ALA A 713 8.78 22.93 16.17
CA ALA A 713 8.00 21.97 16.96
C ALA A 713 7.92 20.58 16.29
N ARG A 714 7.84 20.52 14.95
CA ARG A 714 7.93 19.26 14.18
C ARG A 714 9.31 18.61 14.30
N LEU A 715 10.38 19.41 14.24
CA LEU A 715 11.75 18.93 14.47
C LEU A 715 11.91 18.38 15.90
N GLU A 716 11.38 19.07 16.92
CA GLU A 716 11.38 18.58 18.30
C GLU A 716 10.58 17.29 18.46
N TRP A 717 9.44 17.15 17.78
CA TRP A 717 8.69 15.90 17.74
C TRP A 717 9.51 14.76 17.12
N ALA A 718 10.24 15.03 16.03
CA ALA A 718 11.13 14.06 15.40
C ALA A 718 12.29 13.68 16.35
N TYR A 719 12.87 14.64 17.06
CA TYR A 719 13.89 14.40 18.09
C TYR A 719 13.37 13.52 19.24
N LYS A 720 12.10 13.68 19.64
CA LYS A 720 11.46 12.74 20.59
C LYS A 720 11.35 11.32 20.03
N GLN A 721 11.09 11.17 18.73
CA GLN A 721 11.09 9.83 18.10
C GLN A 721 12.51 9.25 18.07
N PHE A 722 13.53 10.06 17.79
CA PHE A 722 14.92 9.61 17.86
C PHE A 722 15.31 9.16 19.27
N ASN A 723 14.89 9.86 20.32
CA ASN A 723 15.11 9.41 21.70
C ASN A 723 14.39 8.09 21.99
N ARG A 724 13.16 7.89 21.48
CA ARG A 724 12.42 6.62 21.61
C ARG A 724 13.18 5.44 21.00
N TYR A 725 13.80 5.65 19.85
CA TYR A 725 14.50 4.62 19.08
C TYR A 725 16.03 4.61 19.28
N ASN A 726 16.55 5.46 20.17
CA ASN A 726 17.98 5.66 20.43
C ASN A 726 18.82 6.02 19.19
N LEU A 727 18.30 6.91 18.34
CA LEU A 727 18.96 7.41 17.12
C LEU A 727 19.69 8.76 17.38
N PRO A 728 20.85 9.04 16.75
CA PRO A 728 21.58 10.30 16.90
C PRO A 728 20.92 11.48 16.14
N TYR A 729 21.04 12.72 16.65
CA TYR A 729 20.54 13.95 16.00
C TYR A 729 21.30 15.24 16.41
N LYS A 730 21.13 16.33 15.66
CA LYS A 730 21.77 17.66 15.86
C LYS A 730 20.73 18.69 16.34
N MET A 731 21.00 19.40 17.44
CA MET A 731 20.15 20.52 17.91
C MET A 731 20.47 21.84 17.19
N LEU A 732 19.43 22.63 16.91
CA LEU A 732 19.55 24.00 16.39
C LEU A 732 19.94 24.98 17.52
N ARG A 733 20.76 26.00 17.20
CA ARG A 733 21.25 27.01 18.16
C ARG A 733 20.15 28.00 18.57
N SER A 734 20.24 28.52 19.80
CA SER A 734 19.37 29.58 20.33
C SER A 734 20.00 30.98 20.17
N GLU A 735 19.19 32.00 19.92
CA GLU A 735 19.60 33.41 19.86
C GLU A 735 19.45 34.12 21.22
N SER A 736 20.22 35.19 21.46
CA SER A 736 20.24 35.97 22.71
C SER A 736 19.51 37.32 22.57
N ASP A 737 19.02 37.89 23.66
CA ASP A 737 18.31 39.18 23.68
C ASP A 737 19.26 40.39 23.64
N SER A 738 18.76 41.52 23.13
CA SER A 738 19.42 42.82 23.23
C SER A 738 19.55 43.27 24.70
N THR A 739 20.72 43.79 25.09
CA THR A 739 21.11 43.97 26.49
C THR A 739 20.49 45.16 27.23
N ASN A 740 19.63 45.98 26.60
CA ASN A 740 19.07 47.20 27.24
C ASN A 740 17.69 47.61 26.69
N CYS A 741 16.60 47.10 27.27
CA CYS A 741 15.24 47.62 27.05
C CYS A 741 14.95 48.82 27.96
N LYS A 742 15.31 50.03 27.52
CA LYS A 742 15.06 51.29 28.29
C LYS A 742 13.61 51.77 28.12
N PRO A 743 12.99 52.43 29.12
CA PRO A 743 11.63 52.97 29.00
C PRO A 743 11.51 54.00 27.87
N THR A 744 10.42 53.93 27.10
CA THR A 744 10.08 54.90 26.05
C THR A 744 8.72 55.56 26.31
N LYS A 745 8.52 56.77 25.79
CA LYS A 745 7.21 57.45 25.79
C LYS A 745 6.29 57.01 24.63
N MET A 746 6.87 56.36 23.61
CA MET A 746 6.15 55.87 22.44
C MET A 746 5.93 54.36 22.57
N THR A 747 4.71 53.87 22.39
CA THR A 747 4.44 52.43 22.31
C THR A 747 5.34 51.78 21.26
N LEU A 748 6.04 50.72 21.68
CA LEU A 748 7.02 49.96 20.89
C LEU A 748 8.18 50.79 20.33
N GLY A 749 8.51 51.94 20.93
CA GLY A 749 9.51 52.89 20.39
C GLY A 749 10.89 52.29 20.09
N GLN A 750 11.31 51.25 20.82
CA GLN A 750 12.59 50.55 20.62
C GLN A 750 12.62 49.80 19.28
N PHE A 751 11.48 49.31 18.80
CA PHE A 751 11.36 48.63 17.50
C PHE A 751 11.47 49.58 16.29
N ALA A 752 11.67 50.89 16.52
CA ALA A 752 12.09 51.82 15.47
C ALA A 752 13.49 51.45 14.95
N ASP A 753 14.36 50.93 15.81
CA ASP A 753 15.66 50.36 15.44
C ASP A 753 15.46 48.92 14.94
N GLU A 754 15.84 48.67 13.69
CA GLU A 754 15.75 47.34 13.07
C GLU A 754 16.64 46.30 13.76
N SER A 755 17.72 46.72 14.42
CA SER A 755 18.65 45.83 15.10
C SER A 755 18.17 45.37 16.48
N PHE A 756 17.11 45.99 17.02
CA PHE A 756 16.59 45.68 18.35
C PHE A 756 15.85 44.33 18.37
N HIS A 757 16.21 43.46 19.32
CA HIS A 757 15.58 42.14 19.44
C HIS A 757 15.39 41.67 20.88
N LEU A 758 14.23 41.09 21.17
CA LEU A 758 13.84 40.53 22.48
C LEU A 758 13.35 39.08 22.35
N TYR A 759 14.09 38.24 21.64
CA TYR A 759 13.67 36.88 21.26
C TYR A 759 13.26 35.98 22.42
N ASN A 760 14.07 35.88 23.48
CA ASN A 760 13.82 35.00 24.62
C ASN A 760 12.65 35.51 25.46
N MET A 761 12.60 36.81 25.75
CA MET A 761 11.48 37.41 26.48
C MET A 761 10.16 37.24 25.71
N LEU A 762 10.13 37.55 24.41
CA LEU A 762 8.91 37.41 23.60
C LEU A 762 8.52 35.96 23.37
N LYS A 763 9.48 35.03 23.28
CA LYS A 763 9.22 33.59 23.28
C LYS A 763 8.55 33.15 24.58
N GLN A 764 9.01 33.64 25.73
CA GLN A 764 8.37 33.37 27.02
C GLN A 764 6.95 33.96 27.07
N PHE A 765 6.77 35.20 26.60
CA PHE A 765 5.46 35.84 26.55
C PHE A 765 4.47 35.06 25.68
N ASN A 766 4.88 34.67 24.47
CA ASN A 766 4.11 33.82 23.56
C ASN A 766 3.78 32.46 24.21
N ALA A 767 4.74 31.84 24.88
CA ALA A 767 4.55 30.57 25.57
C ALA A 767 3.53 30.69 26.71
N SER A 768 3.54 31.78 27.50
CA SER A 768 2.53 32.03 28.53
C SER A 768 1.13 32.17 27.93
N LEU A 769 0.97 32.96 26.86
CA LEU A 769 -0.32 33.08 26.16
C LEU A 769 -0.83 31.70 25.69
N THR A 770 0.04 30.92 25.05
CA THR A 770 -0.28 29.57 24.56
C THR A 770 -0.63 28.62 25.71
N MET A 771 0.15 28.63 26.80
CA MET A 771 -0.01 27.75 27.95
C MET A 771 -1.36 27.95 28.64
N TYR A 772 -1.82 29.19 28.75
CA TYR A 772 -3.12 29.52 29.33
C TYR A 772 -4.28 29.42 28.33
N GLY A 773 -4.05 28.88 27.13
CA GLY A 773 -5.09 28.59 26.15
C GLY A 773 -5.60 29.83 25.40
N TYR A 774 -4.83 30.93 25.37
CA TYR A 774 -5.16 32.13 24.61
C TYR A 774 -5.13 31.82 23.11
N SER A 775 -6.28 31.51 22.54
CA SER A 775 -6.46 31.12 21.14
C SER A 775 -7.84 31.57 20.67
N GLU A 776 -8.01 31.83 19.37
CA GLU A 776 -9.29 32.30 18.83
C GLU A 776 -10.43 31.34 19.17
N SER A 777 -10.25 30.03 18.99
CA SER A 777 -11.28 29.03 19.28
C SER A 777 -11.72 29.04 20.75
N ASN A 778 -10.77 29.08 21.69
CA ASN A 778 -11.10 29.12 23.12
C ASN A 778 -11.77 30.44 23.52
N ILE A 779 -11.30 31.57 23.00
CA ILE A 779 -11.88 32.89 23.25
C ILE A 779 -13.32 32.95 22.70
N CYS A 780 -13.51 32.54 21.46
CA CYS A 780 -14.80 32.48 20.79
C CYS A 780 -15.80 31.62 21.56
N LYS A 781 -15.36 30.45 22.05
CA LYS A 781 -16.17 29.56 22.90
C LYS A 781 -16.52 30.17 24.25
N LEU A 782 -15.60 30.89 24.90
CA LEU A 782 -15.87 31.56 26.19
C LEU A 782 -16.86 32.71 26.04
N LEU A 783 -16.76 33.47 24.94
CA LEU A 783 -17.61 34.62 24.66
C LEU A 783 -18.89 34.26 23.89
N ASP A 784 -19.06 33.02 23.47
CA ASP A 784 -20.17 32.52 22.63
C ASP A 784 -20.32 33.33 21.33
N ILE A 785 -19.20 33.49 20.61
CA ILE A 785 -19.10 34.20 19.34
C ILE A 785 -18.42 33.33 18.28
N GLU A 786 -18.67 33.60 17.00
CA GLU A 786 -18.08 32.82 15.89
C GLU A 786 -16.64 33.24 15.53
N THR A 787 -16.28 34.50 15.82
CA THR A 787 -15.00 35.11 15.42
C THR A 787 -14.64 36.26 16.36
N LEU A 788 -13.33 36.53 16.56
CA LEU A 788 -12.88 37.66 17.37
C LEU A 788 -13.34 39.02 16.82
N GLN A 789 -13.64 39.09 15.51
CA GLN A 789 -14.15 40.31 14.89
C GLN A 789 -15.56 40.69 15.37
N SER A 790 -16.28 39.77 16.03
CA SER A 790 -17.60 39.99 16.64
C SER A 790 -17.56 40.64 18.02
N ILE A 791 -16.37 40.89 18.59
CA ILE A 791 -16.25 41.61 19.86
C ILE A 791 -16.52 43.11 19.63
N GLU A 792 -17.60 43.60 20.24
CA GLU A 792 -18.09 44.97 20.07
C GLU A 792 -18.00 45.78 21.38
N PRO A 793 -17.81 47.11 21.32
CA PRO A 793 -17.64 47.96 22.50
C PRO A 793 -18.79 47.88 23.49
N THR A 794 -20.01 47.80 22.97
CA THR A 794 -21.25 47.70 23.74
C THR A 794 -21.31 46.42 24.58
N TYR A 795 -20.66 45.35 24.14
CA TYR A 795 -20.60 44.07 24.85
C TYR A 795 -19.36 43.91 25.73
N ILE A 796 -18.32 44.74 25.60
CA ILE A 796 -17.08 44.62 26.39
C ILE A 796 -17.37 44.55 27.89
N HIS A 797 -18.20 45.46 28.41
CA HIS A 797 -18.56 45.47 29.83
C HIS A 797 -19.37 44.22 30.23
N TYR A 798 -20.28 43.79 29.36
CA TYR A 798 -21.08 42.59 29.57
C TYR A 798 -20.21 41.34 29.63
N TYR A 799 -19.36 41.14 28.63
CA TYR A 799 -18.41 40.03 28.57
C TYR A 799 -17.54 40.00 29.83
N ASN A 800 -16.98 41.14 30.22
CA ASN A 800 -16.11 41.22 31.37
C ASN A 800 -16.83 40.94 32.71
N LYS A 801 -17.98 41.58 32.98
CA LYS A 801 -18.64 41.56 34.30
C LYS A 801 -19.70 40.47 34.48
N HIS A 802 -20.28 39.97 33.39
CA HIS A 802 -21.44 39.08 33.45
C HIS A 802 -21.23 37.72 32.80
N GLN A 803 -20.27 37.59 31.87
CA GLN A 803 -20.03 36.33 31.17
C GLN A 803 -18.72 35.64 31.59
N LEU A 804 -17.61 36.39 31.67
CA LEU A 804 -16.31 35.81 32.04
C LEU A 804 -16.24 35.42 33.51
N GLY A 805 -15.75 34.20 33.76
CA GLY A 805 -15.47 33.67 35.10
C GLY A 805 -14.16 34.19 35.71
N GLN A 806 -13.70 33.50 36.76
CA GLN A 806 -12.41 33.72 37.41
C GLN A 806 -11.41 32.69 36.88
N GLY A 807 -10.36 33.15 36.20
CA GLY A 807 -9.36 32.28 35.59
C GLY A 807 -8.31 33.06 34.81
N THR A 808 -7.17 32.42 34.54
CA THR A 808 -6.02 33.08 33.90
C THR A 808 -6.28 33.42 32.43
N LEU A 809 -7.01 32.59 31.71
CA LEU A 809 -7.41 32.90 30.33
C LEU A 809 -8.31 34.14 30.33
N GLU A 810 -9.36 34.14 31.16
CA GLU A 810 -10.30 35.24 31.33
C GLU A 810 -9.60 36.55 31.71
N ASP A 811 -8.58 36.49 32.58
CA ASP A 811 -7.78 37.66 32.93
C ASP A 811 -6.91 38.17 31.77
N LEU A 812 -6.36 37.28 30.94
CA LEU A 812 -5.67 37.69 29.71
C LEU A 812 -6.66 38.33 28.71
N LEU A 813 -7.89 37.83 28.60
CA LEU A 813 -8.95 38.46 27.79
C LEU A 813 -9.31 39.84 28.35
N ARG A 814 -9.45 39.95 29.68
CA ARG A 814 -9.68 41.24 30.38
C ARG A 814 -8.59 42.25 30.05
N LEU A 815 -7.34 41.82 30.09
CA LEU A 815 -6.19 42.70 29.87
C LEU A 815 -6.04 43.13 28.39
N PHE A 816 -6.15 42.18 27.44
CA PHE A 816 -5.74 42.40 26.05
C PHE A 816 -6.88 42.50 25.01
N LEU A 817 -8.15 42.23 25.36
CA LEU A 817 -9.27 42.37 24.41
C LEU A 817 -10.48 43.12 25.00
N LEU A 818 -10.71 43.03 26.32
CA LEU A 818 -11.84 43.66 27.00
C LEU A 818 -11.46 44.91 27.82
N ARG A 819 -10.19 45.32 27.78
CA ARG A 819 -9.70 46.62 28.27
C ARG A 819 -9.94 46.91 29.75
N ASP A 820 -10.06 45.88 30.57
CA ASP A 820 -10.06 46.02 32.03
C ASP A 820 -8.63 46.23 32.53
N SER A 821 -8.49 46.63 33.79
CA SER A 821 -7.20 46.72 34.47
C SER A 821 -7.05 45.63 35.53
N LEU A 822 -5.83 45.09 35.65
CA LEU A 822 -5.48 44.07 36.65
C LEU A 822 -4.46 44.62 37.66
N SER A 823 -4.36 44.00 38.84
CA SER A 823 -3.30 44.34 39.79
C SER A 823 -1.92 43.95 39.27
N LYS A 824 -0.89 44.64 39.73
CA LYS A 824 0.50 44.34 39.38
C LYS A 824 0.86 42.88 39.70
N GLU A 825 0.45 42.43 40.87
CA GLU A 825 0.73 41.10 41.39
C GLU A 825 0.12 40.03 40.48
N ARG A 826 -1.12 40.25 40.01
CA ARG A 826 -1.81 39.32 39.12
C ARG A 826 -1.13 39.23 37.75
N ILE A 827 -0.69 40.35 37.17
CA ILE A 827 0.02 40.33 35.89
C ILE A 827 1.39 39.63 36.02
N ILE A 828 2.11 39.87 37.12
CA ILE A 828 3.39 39.19 37.40
C ILE A 828 3.19 37.69 37.59
N GLU A 829 2.10 37.25 38.23
CA GLU A 829 1.78 35.84 38.38
C GLU A 829 1.56 35.16 37.02
N MET A 830 0.87 35.81 36.08
CA MET A 830 0.57 35.25 34.76
C MET A 830 1.77 35.27 33.80
N LEU A 831 2.53 36.37 33.78
CA LEU A 831 3.54 36.63 32.74
C LEU A 831 4.98 36.57 33.25
N GLY A 832 5.19 36.60 34.57
CA GLY A 832 6.49 36.73 35.19
C GLY A 832 6.95 38.19 35.30
N GLU A 833 7.77 38.48 36.33
CA GLU A 833 8.22 39.85 36.63
C GLU A 833 9.05 40.47 35.50
N HIS A 834 9.94 39.67 34.89
CA HIS A 834 10.77 40.14 33.79
C HIS A 834 9.95 40.52 32.55
N CYS A 835 8.93 39.73 32.21
CA CYS A 835 8.02 40.04 31.10
C CYS A 835 7.19 41.29 31.40
N PHE A 836 6.62 41.39 32.60
CA PHE A 836 5.86 42.57 33.03
C PHE A 836 6.66 43.88 32.92
N GLN A 837 7.91 43.88 33.42
CA GLN A 837 8.79 45.06 33.34
C GLN A 837 9.09 45.45 31.89
N ASN A 838 9.38 44.47 31.02
CA ASN A 838 9.64 44.75 29.61
C ASN A 838 8.38 45.24 28.88
N LEU A 839 7.20 44.66 29.12
CA LEU A 839 5.94 45.13 28.53
C LEU A 839 5.60 46.56 28.98
N CYS A 840 5.93 46.93 30.22
CA CYS A 840 5.86 48.32 30.68
C CYS A 840 6.85 49.22 29.93
N ASN A 841 8.11 48.80 29.79
CA ASN A 841 9.15 49.58 29.10
C ASN A 841 8.87 49.74 27.61
N LEU A 842 8.20 48.77 26.99
CA LEU A 842 7.70 48.81 25.61
C LEU A 842 6.44 49.66 25.45
N GLY A 843 5.82 50.12 26.55
CA GLY A 843 4.56 50.89 26.51
C GLY A 843 3.35 50.08 26.06
N ILE A 844 3.41 48.74 26.21
CA ILE A 844 2.26 47.83 26.02
C ILE A 844 1.38 47.84 27.26
N ILE A 845 1.98 47.76 28.46
CA ILE A 845 1.26 47.84 29.73
C ILE A 845 1.50 49.21 30.36
N ILE A 846 0.42 49.87 30.79
CA ILE A 846 0.45 51.20 31.41
C ILE A 846 -0.29 51.22 32.74
N SER A 847 0.05 52.18 33.61
CA SER A 847 -0.63 52.35 34.90
C SER A 847 -2.00 53.04 34.72
N ARG A 848 -3.03 52.47 35.36
CA ARG A 848 -4.39 53.02 35.48
C ARG A 848 -4.77 53.05 36.97
N GLY A 849 -4.53 54.16 37.64
CA GLY A 849 -4.73 54.28 39.09
C GLY A 849 -3.82 53.32 39.87
N HIS A 850 -4.41 52.44 40.69
CA HIS A 850 -3.68 51.40 41.44
C HIS A 850 -3.48 50.08 40.67
N SER A 851 -3.96 50.02 39.43
CA SER A 851 -3.92 48.84 38.56
C SER A 851 -3.17 49.14 37.27
N PHE A 852 -3.03 48.14 36.40
CA PHE A 852 -2.36 48.22 35.11
C PHE A 852 -3.28 47.72 34.00
N ALA A 853 -3.24 48.38 32.84
CA ALA A 853 -4.05 48.06 31.66
C ALA A 853 -3.15 47.90 30.43
N SER A 854 -3.64 47.21 29.40
CA SER A 854 -2.98 47.18 28.10
C SER A 854 -3.33 48.45 27.30
N ARG A 855 -2.37 48.92 26.50
CA ARG A 855 -2.52 49.99 25.49
C ARG A 855 -2.69 49.43 24.06
N VAL A 856 -2.66 48.11 23.92
CA VAL A 856 -2.79 47.39 22.65
C VAL A 856 -3.78 46.23 22.80
N ASP A 857 -4.46 45.89 21.70
CA ASP A 857 -5.20 44.63 21.62
C ASP A 857 -4.25 43.52 21.13
N ILE A 858 -4.39 42.29 21.62
CA ILE A 858 -3.64 41.12 21.10
C ILE A 858 -4.63 40.14 20.47
N TYR A 859 -4.64 40.08 19.15
CA TYR A 859 -5.48 39.16 18.38
C TYR A 859 -4.79 37.81 18.17
N CYS A 860 -5.57 36.74 18.18
CA CYS A 860 -5.12 35.42 17.71
C CYS A 860 -5.53 35.28 16.25
N VAL A 861 -4.59 35.01 15.35
CA VAL A 861 -4.85 34.74 13.94
C VAL A 861 -4.12 33.45 13.56
N ASN A 862 -4.87 32.37 13.33
CA ASN A 862 -4.31 31.01 13.25
C ASN A 862 -3.45 30.73 14.51
N ASP A 863 -2.17 30.40 14.31
CA ASP A 863 -1.19 30.12 15.38
C ASP A 863 -0.38 31.36 15.83
N PHE A 864 -0.77 32.55 15.36
CA PHE A 864 -0.03 33.79 15.60
C PHE A 864 -0.74 34.75 16.56
N PHE A 865 0.05 35.46 17.35
CA PHE A 865 -0.42 36.58 18.18
C PHE A 865 -0.03 37.90 17.52
N ILE A 866 -1.01 38.78 17.30
CA ILE A 866 -0.81 40.04 16.59
C ILE A 866 -1.28 41.19 17.48
N ALA A 867 -0.35 42.00 17.94
CA ALA A 867 -0.65 43.23 18.63
C ALA A 867 -1.08 44.32 17.63
N THR A 868 -2.10 45.09 17.99
CA THR A 868 -2.58 46.27 17.24
C THR A 868 -2.97 47.39 18.20
N ASP A 869 -3.19 48.60 17.70
CA ASP A 869 -3.89 49.60 18.51
C ASP A 869 -5.34 49.15 18.77
N HIS A 870 -5.96 49.74 19.81
CA HIS A 870 -7.33 49.41 20.18
C HIS A 870 -8.31 49.71 19.05
N ARG A 871 -9.24 48.79 18.78
CA ARG A 871 -10.28 48.97 17.75
C ARG A 871 -11.13 50.26 17.92
N TYR A 872 -11.24 50.75 19.15
CA TYR A 872 -12.01 51.93 19.52
C TYR A 872 -11.26 52.68 20.62
N MET A 873 -11.20 54.01 20.62
CA MET A 873 -10.52 54.75 21.70
C MET A 873 -11.57 55.21 22.71
N ILE A 874 -11.73 54.46 23.81
CA ILE A 874 -12.80 54.66 24.80
C ILE A 874 -12.31 55.49 25.98
N TYR A 875 -11.10 55.19 26.48
CA TYR A 875 -10.49 55.86 27.62
C TYR A 875 -9.56 57.00 27.18
N GLU A 876 -9.25 57.93 28.08
CA GLU A 876 -8.37 59.07 27.77
C GLU A 876 -6.96 58.61 27.38
N GLU A 877 -6.46 57.56 28.05
CA GLU A 877 -5.18 56.95 27.73
C GLU A 877 -5.16 56.17 26.41
N ASP A 878 -6.31 55.83 25.83
CA ASP A 878 -6.38 55.18 24.51
C ASP A 878 -6.01 56.18 23.39
N MET A 879 -6.10 57.49 23.66
CA MET A 879 -5.86 58.54 22.67
C MET A 879 -4.40 58.51 22.18
N ILE A 880 -4.24 58.59 20.85
CA ILE A 880 -2.95 58.45 20.16
C ILE A 880 -2.57 59.79 19.51
N GLN A 881 -1.31 60.18 19.65
CA GLN A 881 -0.72 61.38 19.02
C GLN A 881 0.02 61.08 17.71
N GLU A 882 0.01 59.81 17.29
CA GLU A 882 0.59 59.26 16.07
C GLU A 882 -0.53 58.64 15.22
N ASN A 883 -0.26 58.37 13.95
CA ASN A 883 -1.19 57.62 13.10
C ASN A 883 -1.41 56.21 13.66
N PRO A 884 -2.65 55.81 13.96
CA PRO A 884 -2.96 54.51 14.57
C PRO A 884 -2.68 53.35 13.61
N VAL A 885 -2.37 52.18 14.18
CA VAL A 885 -2.25 50.91 13.46
C VAL A 885 -3.60 50.20 13.48
N MET A 886 -4.10 49.86 12.30
CA MET A 886 -5.40 49.21 12.15
C MET A 886 -5.47 47.88 12.94
N TYR A 887 -6.60 47.68 13.62
CA TYR A 887 -6.92 46.42 14.29
C TYR A 887 -7.10 45.28 13.28
N ILE A 888 -7.13 44.03 13.75
CA ILE A 888 -7.40 42.88 12.86
C ILE A 888 -8.89 42.81 12.54
N GLY A 889 -9.25 43.42 11.40
CA GLY A 889 -10.59 43.37 10.82
C GLY A 889 -10.79 42.22 9.82
N MET A 890 -11.99 42.18 9.24
CA MET A 890 -12.37 41.19 8.22
C MET A 890 -11.57 41.34 6.91
N ASP A 891 -11.03 42.51 6.64
CA ASP A 891 -10.06 42.82 5.59
C ASP A 891 -8.74 42.06 5.78
N SER A 892 -8.13 42.23 6.95
CA SER A 892 -6.87 41.60 7.30
C SER A 892 -7.01 40.08 7.36
N LEU A 893 -8.02 39.59 8.08
CA LEU A 893 -8.24 38.15 8.25
C LEU A 893 -8.72 37.48 6.95
N GLY A 894 -9.62 38.14 6.22
CA GLY A 894 -10.15 37.62 4.98
C GLY A 894 -9.07 37.46 3.91
N LEU A 895 -8.11 38.38 3.81
CA LEU A 895 -6.97 38.24 2.90
C LEU A 895 -6.08 37.04 3.29
N VAL A 896 -5.79 36.85 4.59
CA VAL A 896 -5.07 35.68 5.11
C VAL A 896 -5.73 34.36 4.72
N HIS A 897 -7.06 34.33 4.75
CA HIS A 897 -7.84 33.14 4.40
C HIS A 897 -7.99 32.91 2.90
N THR A 898 -7.92 33.97 2.10
CA THR A 898 -8.14 33.94 0.65
C THR A 898 -6.87 33.63 -0.13
N VAL A 899 -5.72 34.18 0.25
CA VAL A 899 -4.48 34.07 -0.54
C VAL A 899 -3.98 32.61 -0.62
N PRO A 900 -3.87 32.03 -1.83
CA PRO A 900 -3.16 30.78 -2.05
C PRO A 900 -1.72 30.81 -1.52
N LYS A 901 -1.33 29.81 -0.74
CA LYS A 901 -0.02 29.72 -0.09
C LYS A 901 1.06 29.14 -1.01
N TYR A 902 1.27 29.78 -2.16
CA TYR A 902 2.25 29.30 -3.14
C TYR A 902 3.68 29.39 -2.60
N PRO A 903 4.48 28.30 -2.65
CA PRO A 903 5.90 28.34 -2.33
C PRO A 903 6.61 29.44 -3.13
N SER A 904 7.13 30.44 -2.42
CA SER A 904 7.71 31.64 -3.00
C SER A 904 9.16 31.79 -2.54
N LYS A 905 10.02 32.32 -3.41
CA LYS A 905 11.36 32.75 -2.97
C LYS A 905 11.27 34.09 -2.27
N ASN A 906 10.53 35.03 -2.87
CA ASN A 906 10.34 36.38 -2.35
C ASN A 906 8.86 36.77 -2.38
N THR A 907 8.32 37.25 -1.24
CA THR A 907 6.99 37.83 -1.13
C THR A 907 7.06 39.27 -0.65
N LEU A 908 6.24 40.15 -1.21
CA LEU A 908 6.10 41.55 -0.79
C LEU A 908 4.73 41.75 -0.15
N ASP A 909 4.68 42.45 0.97
CA ASP A 909 3.46 42.88 1.66
C ASP A 909 3.40 44.41 1.70
N LEU A 910 2.51 44.99 0.88
CA LEU A 910 2.31 46.44 0.77
C LEU A 910 1.21 46.89 1.72
N CYS A 911 1.42 48.04 2.36
CA CYS A 911 0.55 48.54 3.43
C CYS A 911 0.49 47.51 4.58
N THR A 912 1.67 47.05 5.02
CA THR A 912 1.82 45.89 5.91
C THR A 912 1.13 46.08 7.26
N GLY A 913 0.93 47.32 7.72
CA GLY A 913 0.20 47.62 8.96
C GLY A 913 0.80 46.90 10.17
N SER A 914 0.02 46.00 10.78
CA SER A 914 0.45 45.17 11.90
C SER A 914 1.44 44.05 11.52
N GLY A 915 1.71 43.85 10.23
CA GLY A 915 2.56 42.79 9.69
C GLY A 915 1.83 41.48 9.43
N ILE A 916 0.51 41.41 9.58
CA ILE A 916 -0.26 40.15 9.55
C ILE A 916 -0.09 39.36 8.23
N GLN A 917 -0.09 40.04 7.08
CA GLN A 917 0.08 39.35 5.79
C GLN A 917 1.51 38.86 5.62
N ALA A 918 2.52 39.69 5.95
CA ALA A 918 3.93 39.29 5.93
C ALA A 918 4.22 38.09 6.86
N ILE A 919 3.67 38.11 8.08
CA ILE A 919 3.77 37.04 9.07
C ILE A 919 3.16 35.75 8.54
N THR A 920 1.99 35.83 7.92
CA THR A 920 1.35 34.66 7.29
C THR A 920 2.16 34.17 6.09
N ALA A 921 2.73 35.08 5.28
CA ALA A 921 3.55 34.75 4.13
C ALA A 921 4.88 34.07 4.47
N SER A 922 5.40 34.27 5.68
CA SER A 922 6.62 33.61 6.15
C SER A 922 6.55 32.08 6.11
N CYS A 923 5.34 31.53 6.23
CA CYS A 923 5.07 30.09 6.20
C CYS A 923 5.36 29.45 4.84
N TYR A 924 5.17 30.19 3.75
CA TYR A 924 5.27 29.68 2.39
C TYR A 924 6.26 30.50 1.53
N SER A 925 7.03 31.39 2.13
CA SER A 925 8.09 32.14 1.46
C SER A 925 9.45 31.95 2.12
N LYS A 926 10.52 31.95 1.33
CA LYS A 926 11.91 31.99 1.83
C LYS A 926 12.27 33.35 2.40
N LYS A 927 11.78 34.43 1.78
CA LYS A 927 12.00 35.82 2.21
C LYS A 927 10.71 36.61 2.05
N VAL A 928 10.38 37.44 3.03
CA VAL A 928 9.24 38.37 2.96
C VAL A 928 9.72 39.80 3.22
N VAL A 929 9.16 40.77 2.50
CA VAL A 929 9.39 42.20 2.75
C VAL A 929 8.05 42.87 3.03
N GLY A 930 7.91 43.53 4.17
CA GLY A 930 6.72 44.32 4.51
C GLY A 930 7.01 45.82 4.46
N ILE A 931 6.12 46.59 3.82
CA ILE A 931 6.28 48.04 3.64
C ILE A 931 5.07 48.79 4.14
N ASP A 932 5.30 49.82 4.95
CA ASP A 932 4.27 50.78 5.36
C ASP A 932 4.83 52.21 5.38
N ILE A 933 3.96 53.19 5.14
CA ILE A 933 4.32 54.61 5.27
C ILE A 933 4.23 55.09 6.71
N ASN A 934 3.46 54.39 7.56
CA ASN A 934 3.30 54.73 8.96
C ASN A 934 4.46 54.15 9.79
N PRO A 935 5.34 54.99 10.38
CA PRO A 935 6.45 54.50 11.21
C PRO A 935 5.96 53.73 12.45
N ARG A 936 4.74 53.98 12.94
CA ARG A 936 4.14 53.19 14.04
C ARG A 936 3.83 51.77 13.59
N ALA A 937 3.29 51.58 12.38
CA ALA A 937 3.01 50.28 11.80
C ALA A 937 4.27 49.40 11.73
N ILE A 938 5.40 49.96 11.26
CA ILE A 938 6.68 49.24 11.21
C ILE A 938 7.13 48.72 12.59
N ARG A 939 6.93 49.50 13.67
CA ARG A 939 7.27 49.05 15.03
C ARG A 939 6.40 47.89 15.48
N PHE A 940 5.10 47.94 15.19
CA PHE A 940 4.17 46.84 15.48
C PHE A 940 4.51 45.60 14.67
N ALA A 941 4.78 45.74 13.37
CA ALA A 941 5.12 44.62 12.49
C ALA A 941 6.41 43.90 12.94
N ARG A 942 7.46 44.64 13.32
CA ARG A 942 8.70 44.07 13.87
C ARG A 942 8.47 43.36 15.21
N PHE A 943 7.70 43.97 16.11
CA PHE A 943 7.32 43.35 17.38
C PHE A 943 6.54 42.05 17.15
N ASN A 944 5.55 42.07 16.26
CA ASN A 944 4.70 40.92 15.95
C ASN A 944 5.50 39.77 15.29
N ALA A 945 6.47 40.06 14.42
CA ALA A 945 7.34 39.03 13.86
C ALA A 945 8.19 38.35 14.95
N GLN A 946 8.81 39.11 15.85
CA GLN A 946 9.59 38.54 16.95
C GLN A 946 8.71 37.81 17.97
N LEU A 947 7.51 38.32 18.28
CA LEU A 947 6.53 37.66 19.15
C LEU A 947 6.16 36.27 18.65
N ASN A 948 6.14 36.08 17.32
CA ASN A 948 5.82 34.81 16.69
C ASN A 948 7.06 33.98 16.32
N GLY A 949 8.27 34.46 16.63
CA GLY A 949 9.52 33.76 16.36
C GLY A 949 9.83 33.60 14.87
N ILE A 950 9.56 34.64 14.08
CA ILE A 950 9.75 34.66 12.63
C ILE A 950 10.95 35.53 12.29
N SER A 951 11.92 34.97 11.55
CA SER A 951 13.18 35.64 11.23
C SER A 951 13.37 35.95 9.73
N ASN A 952 12.56 35.35 8.86
CA ASN A 952 12.65 35.51 7.40
C ASN A 952 11.86 36.70 6.83
N ILE A 953 11.58 37.73 7.64
CA ILE A 953 10.86 38.95 7.23
C ILE A 953 11.74 40.19 7.45
N THR A 954 11.72 41.12 6.51
CA THR A 954 12.29 42.47 6.65
C THR A 954 11.19 43.53 6.53
N PHE A 955 11.18 44.53 7.41
CA PHE A 955 10.19 45.62 7.38
C PHE A 955 10.86 46.97 7.10
N ALA A 956 10.32 47.70 6.12
CA ALA A 956 10.84 48.98 5.67
C ALA A 956 9.77 50.09 5.69
N GLU A 957 10.14 51.26 6.17
CA GLU A 957 9.30 52.47 6.08
C GLU A 957 9.39 53.06 4.66
N GLY A 958 8.24 53.36 4.04
CA GLY A 958 8.20 54.12 2.80
C GLY A 958 6.91 53.98 2.00
N ASN A 959 6.84 54.74 0.90
CA ASN A 959 5.66 54.77 0.04
C ASN A 959 5.69 53.63 -0.99
N LEU A 960 4.81 52.63 -0.79
CA LEU A 960 4.60 51.48 -1.68
C LEU A 960 5.93 50.85 -2.16
N TYR A 961 6.18 50.82 -3.47
CA TYR A 961 7.33 50.15 -4.08
C TYR A 961 8.67 50.92 -3.92
N THR A 962 8.66 52.14 -3.37
CA THR A 962 9.86 53.00 -3.32
C THR A 962 11.05 52.35 -2.59
N PRO A 963 10.87 51.72 -1.41
CA PRO A 963 12.00 51.14 -0.66
C PRO A 963 12.70 49.96 -1.35
N ILE A 964 12.01 49.24 -2.23
CA ILE A 964 12.52 48.00 -2.88
C ILE A 964 13.15 48.25 -4.26
N GLY A 965 13.09 49.48 -4.78
CA GLY A 965 13.77 49.86 -6.03
C GLY A 965 13.30 49.07 -7.25
N LYS A 966 14.09 48.09 -7.71
CA LYS A 966 13.77 47.21 -8.87
C LYS A 966 13.67 45.73 -8.49
N GLU A 967 13.60 45.41 -7.20
CA GLU A 967 13.49 44.04 -6.72
C GLU A 967 12.20 43.38 -7.25
N LYS A 968 12.28 42.08 -7.49
CA LYS A 968 11.22 41.25 -8.07
C LYS A 968 10.71 40.23 -7.07
N PHE A 969 9.40 40.04 -7.03
CA PHE A 969 8.69 39.18 -6.09
C PHE A 969 7.83 38.17 -6.81
N ASP A 970 7.73 36.96 -6.25
CA ASP A 970 6.87 35.90 -6.78
C ASP A 970 5.41 36.16 -6.39
N THR A 971 5.21 36.79 -5.23
CA THR A 971 3.90 37.16 -4.70
C THR A 971 3.95 38.58 -4.15
N ILE A 972 2.94 39.40 -4.47
CA ILE A 972 2.68 40.70 -3.86
C ILE A 972 1.31 40.63 -3.16
N LEU A 973 1.26 40.98 -1.89
CA LEU A 973 0.07 41.11 -1.07
C LEU A 973 -0.18 42.59 -0.79
N ALA A 974 -1.44 43.01 -0.74
CA ALA A 974 -1.78 44.36 -0.30
C ALA A 974 -3.10 44.41 0.46
N ASN A 975 -3.08 45.09 1.61
CA ASN A 975 -4.28 45.55 2.32
C ASN A 975 -4.24 47.09 2.42
N PRO A 976 -4.53 47.81 1.32
CA PRO A 976 -4.45 49.26 1.29
C PRO A 976 -5.66 49.91 1.98
N PRO A 977 -5.56 51.20 2.37
CA PRO A 977 -6.74 52.04 2.57
C PRO A 977 -7.63 52.07 1.32
N PHE A 978 -8.91 51.70 1.44
CA PHE A 978 -9.83 51.52 0.31
C PHE A 978 -11.25 52.08 0.51
N VAL A 979 -11.59 52.63 1.68
CA VAL A 979 -12.97 53.09 1.95
C VAL A 979 -13.27 54.37 1.14
N PRO A 980 -14.35 54.40 0.32
CA PRO A 980 -14.81 55.62 -0.35
C PRO A 980 -15.33 56.67 0.64
N SER A 981 -14.46 57.59 1.05
CA SER A 981 -14.73 58.54 2.14
C SER A 981 -14.82 59.98 1.63
N PRO A 982 -15.75 60.82 2.14
CA PRO A 982 -15.81 62.25 1.81
C PRO A 982 -14.61 63.04 2.36
N ASP A 983 -13.95 62.53 3.40
CA ASP A 983 -12.80 63.14 4.08
C ASP A 983 -11.60 62.16 4.13
N ASN A 984 -10.38 62.66 4.38
CA ASN A 984 -9.15 61.86 4.52
C ASN A 984 -8.58 61.95 5.94
N ASN A 985 -9.41 61.75 6.97
CA ASN A 985 -9.01 61.91 8.36
C ASN A 985 -8.34 60.66 8.95
N LEU A 986 -8.55 59.48 8.34
CA LEU A 986 -7.98 58.21 8.78
C LEU A 986 -7.14 57.57 7.67
N ASP A 987 -5.84 57.85 7.69
CA ASP A 987 -4.87 57.38 6.67
C ASP A 987 -4.83 55.87 6.45
N PHE A 988 -5.21 55.05 7.43
CA PHE A 988 -5.24 53.59 7.32
C PHE A 988 -6.54 53.05 6.69
N ARG A 989 -7.58 53.88 6.56
CA ARG A 989 -8.93 53.49 6.12
C ARG A 989 -9.34 54.17 4.82
N ASP A 990 -9.14 55.49 4.74
CA ASP A 990 -9.72 56.34 3.71
C ASP A 990 -8.95 56.21 2.39
N GLY A 991 -9.61 55.68 1.35
CA GLY A 991 -9.05 55.49 0.01
C GLY A 991 -9.27 56.68 -0.94
N GLY A 992 -9.72 57.82 -0.41
CA GLY A 992 -10.21 58.99 -1.15
C GLY A 992 -11.69 58.89 -1.54
N ASN A 993 -12.20 59.90 -2.27
CA ASN A 993 -13.63 60.06 -2.56
C ASN A 993 -14.30 58.83 -3.20
N ASN A 994 -13.56 58.09 -4.04
CA ASN A 994 -14.03 56.87 -4.68
C ASN A 994 -13.35 55.59 -4.15
N GLY A 995 -12.46 55.67 -3.15
CA GLY A 995 -11.77 54.52 -2.56
C GLY A 995 -10.69 53.84 -3.42
N GLU A 996 -10.63 54.09 -4.73
CA GLU A 996 -9.84 53.31 -5.69
C GLU A 996 -8.47 53.93 -6.03
N LYS A 997 -8.16 55.14 -5.55
CA LYS A 997 -6.95 55.88 -5.95
C LYS A 997 -5.66 55.11 -5.66
N LEU A 998 -5.55 54.53 -4.47
CA LEU A 998 -4.37 53.77 -4.07
C LEU A 998 -4.35 52.39 -4.73
N LEU A 999 -5.53 51.77 -4.86
CA LEU A 999 -5.71 50.50 -5.56
C LEU A 999 -5.18 50.57 -7.00
N GLU A 1000 -5.54 51.62 -7.75
CA GLU A 1000 -5.08 51.85 -9.12
C GLU A 1000 -3.54 51.95 -9.21
N VAL A 1001 -2.90 52.64 -8.26
CA VAL A 1001 -1.44 52.78 -8.22
C VAL A 1001 -0.76 51.43 -7.94
N ILE A 1002 -1.31 50.62 -7.06
CA ILE A 1002 -0.79 49.28 -6.76
C ILE A 1002 -0.87 48.40 -8.02
N VAL A 1003 -2.05 48.32 -8.65
CA VAL A 1003 -2.26 47.48 -9.83
C VAL A 1003 -1.37 47.91 -11.00
N LYS A 1004 -1.26 49.22 -11.28
CA LYS A 1004 -0.42 49.76 -12.39
C LYS A 1004 1.05 49.43 -12.27
N ASN A 1005 1.59 49.39 -11.05
CA ASN A 1005 3.03 49.19 -10.83
C ASN A 1005 3.40 47.74 -10.50
N ALA A 1006 2.43 46.85 -10.26
CA ALA A 1006 2.72 45.48 -9.86
C ALA A 1006 3.52 44.69 -10.92
N ASP A 1007 3.23 44.84 -12.22
CA ASP A 1007 3.89 44.09 -13.29
C ASP A 1007 5.42 44.24 -13.30
N VAL A 1008 5.91 45.46 -13.06
CA VAL A 1008 7.34 45.76 -13.01
C VAL A 1008 8.03 45.27 -11.73
N HIS A 1009 7.27 44.80 -10.73
CA HIS A 1009 7.78 44.19 -9.50
C HIS A 1009 7.51 42.70 -9.38
N LEU A 1010 6.72 42.11 -10.29
CA LEU A 1010 6.49 40.66 -10.32
C LEU A 1010 7.56 39.91 -11.13
N SER A 1011 7.92 38.72 -10.64
CA SER A 1011 8.71 37.72 -11.36
C SER A 1011 7.90 37.11 -12.52
N ASN A 1012 8.53 36.26 -13.33
CA ASN A 1012 7.82 35.55 -14.40
C ASN A 1012 6.81 34.59 -13.76
N ALA A 1013 5.53 34.71 -14.12
CA ALA A 1013 4.40 34.04 -13.46
C ALA A 1013 4.11 34.47 -12.00
N GLY A 1014 4.58 35.66 -11.62
CA GLY A 1014 4.28 36.28 -10.32
C GLY A 1014 2.80 36.64 -10.16
N LYS A 1015 2.37 36.79 -8.90
CA LYS A 1015 0.96 36.98 -8.53
C LYS A 1015 0.76 38.17 -7.61
N LEU A 1016 -0.36 38.88 -7.76
CA LEU A 1016 -0.78 39.99 -6.94
C LEU A 1016 -2.12 39.64 -6.28
N PHE A 1017 -2.23 39.85 -4.97
CA PHE A 1017 -3.44 39.64 -4.19
C PHE A 1017 -3.75 40.88 -3.37
N ILE A 1018 -4.97 41.40 -3.50
CA ILE A 1018 -5.40 42.63 -2.84
C ILE A 1018 -6.76 42.40 -2.20
N VAL A 1019 -6.98 42.90 -0.99
CA VAL A 1019 -8.33 43.08 -0.42
C VAL A 1019 -8.74 44.54 -0.58
N THR A 1020 -9.98 44.78 -0.98
CA THR A 1020 -10.47 46.14 -1.24
C THR A 1020 -12.00 46.22 -1.19
N ASP A 1021 -12.52 47.44 -1.08
CA ASP A 1021 -13.87 47.74 -1.53
C ASP A 1021 -13.89 47.89 -3.06
N LEU A 1022 -14.67 47.05 -3.71
CA LEU A 1022 -14.93 47.02 -5.14
C LEU A 1022 -16.06 48.00 -5.49
N VAL A 1023 -15.71 49.18 -6.00
CA VAL A 1023 -16.67 50.24 -6.34
C VAL A 1023 -17.22 50.03 -7.75
N ASN A 1024 -18.54 49.87 -7.87
CA ASN A 1024 -19.21 49.52 -9.13
C ASN A 1024 -18.64 48.21 -9.72
N VAL A 1025 -18.82 47.10 -9.01
CA VAL A 1025 -18.20 45.79 -9.31
C VAL A 1025 -18.35 45.35 -10.78
N HIS A 1026 -19.46 45.69 -11.43
CA HIS A 1026 -19.74 45.40 -12.84
C HIS A 1026 -18.75 46.03 -13.83
N GLN A 1027 -17.93 47.00 -13.41
CA GLN A 1027 -16.94 47.69 -14.24
C GLN A 1027 -15.51 47.12 -14.09
N TYR A 1028 -15.29 46.13 -13.22
CA TYR A 1028 -13.93 45.73 -12.84
C TYR A 1028 -13.14 45.01 -13.93
N GLU A 1029 -13.79 44.37 -14.90
CA GLU A 1029 -13.08 43.84 -16.06
C GLU A 1029 -12.39 44.96 -16.84
N GLU A 1030 -13.12 46.02 -17.16
CA GLU A 1030 -12.61 47.19 -17.87
C GLU A 1030 -11.55 47.93 -17.04
N LYS A 1031 -11.83 48.18 -15.75
CA LYS A 1031 -10.90 48.85 -14.84
C LYS A 1031 -9.58 48.09 -14.72
N LEU A 1032 -9.60 46.78 -14.47
CA LEU A 1032 -8.38 45.99 -14.34
C LEU A 1032 -7.62 45.84 -15.66
N ASN A 1033 -8.33 45.79 -16.80
CA ASN A 1033 -7.69 45.83 -18.11
C ASN A 1033 -6.96 47.16 -18.34
N GLN A 1034 -7.58 48.28 -17.97
CA GLN A 1034 -6.97 49.61 -18.08
C GLN A 1034 -5.79 49.80 -17.11
N TRP A 1035 -5.94 49.39 -15.84
CA TRP A 1035 -4.91 49.60 -14.83
C TRP A 1035 -3.70 48.67 -15.02
N TRP A 1036 -3.92 47.42 -15.42
CA TRP A 1036 -2.83 46.46 -15.61
C TRP A 1036 -1.98 46.75 -16.86
N GLY A 1037 -2.60 47.28 -17.91
CA GLY A 1037 -1.93 47.59 -19.18
C GLY A 1037 -1.83 46.40 -20.13
N GLU A 1038 -0.86 46.45 -21.06
CA GLU A 1038 -0.74 45.50 -22.19
C GLU A 1038 -0.19 44.12 -21.82
N THR A 1039 0.40 43.97 -20.62
CA THR A 1039 0.97 42.69 -20.19
C THR A 1039 -0.13 41.64 -19.98
N LYS A 1040 0.06 40.46 -20.57
CA LYS A 1040 -0.83 39.30 -20.40
C LYS A 1040 -0.97 38.88 -18.92
N ALA A 1041 -2.20 38.78 -18.44
CA ALA A 1041 -2.53 38.29 -17.10
C ALA A 1041 -3.93 37.69 -17.01
N ASP A 1042 -4.08 36.71 -16.14
CA ASP A 1042 -5.39 36.24 -15.67
C ASP A 1042 -5.81 37.03 -14.44
N LYS A 1043 -7.06 37.49 -14.43
CA LYS A 1043 -7.63 38.35 -13.39
C LYS A 1043 -8.85 37.65 -12.79
N LEU A 1044 -8.89 37.53 -11.46
CA LEU A 1044 -10.02 37.02 -10.72
C LEU A 1044 -10.43 38.06 -9.68
N ILE A 1045 -11.70 38.45 -9.69
CA ILE A 1045 -12.31 39.18 -8.59
C ILE A 1045 -13.22 38.24 -7.77
N LEU A 1046 -13.07 38.31 -6.46
CA LEU A 1046 -13.95 37.63 -5.51
C LEU A 1046 -14.83 38.67 -4.85
N THR A 1047 -16.14 38.52 -5.01
CA THR A 1047 -17.13 39.50 -4.59
C THR A 1047 -17.92 38.94 -3.40
N THR A 1048 -18.36 39.81 -2.50
CA THR A 1048 -19.31 39.45 -1.44
C THR A 1048 -20.68 40.05 -1.76
N ALA A 1049 -21.20 40.96 -0.95
CA ALA A 1049 -22.50 41.59 -1.13
C ALA A 1049 -22.37 43.07 -1.51
N ASP A 1050 -23.26 43.52 -2.40
CA ASP A 1050 -23.37 44.93 -2.77
C ASP A 1050 -24.01 45.74 -1.64
N ARG A 1051 -23.35 46.83 -1.25
CA ARG A 1051 -23.93 47.86 -0.39
C ARG A 1051 -24.29 49.06 -1.24
N ASN A 1052 -25.56 49.44 -1.24
CA ASN A 1052 -26.01 50.71 -1.80
C ASN A 1052 -25.65 51.87 -0.86
N ASP A 1053 -25.97 53.08 -1.29
CA ASP A 1053 -25.81 54.32 -0.52
C ASP A 1053 -26.28 54.22 0.94
N VAL A 1054 -27.43 53.60 1.21
CA VAL A 1054 -27.98 53.42 2.56
C VAL A 1054 -27.15 52.42 3.38
N LEU A 1055 -26.95 51.22 2.84
CA LEU A 1055 -26.22 50.14 3.53
C LEU A 1055 -24.75 50.48 3.76
N PHE A 1056 -24.20 51.38 2.95
CA PHE A 1056 -22.83 51.85 3.09
C PHE A 1056 -22.71 53.10 3.97
N SER A 1057 -23.51 54.15 3.75
CA SER A 1057 -23.31 55.46 4.38
C SER A 1057 -23.71 55.49 5.86
N ILE A 1058 -24.82 54.85 6.22
CA ILE A 1058 -25.32 54.85 7.61
C ILE A 1058 -24.27 54.26 8.58
N PRO A 1059 -23.63 53.11 8.27
CA PRO A 1059 -22.58 52.56 9.13
C PRO A 1059 -21.22 53.29 9.05
N HIS A 1060 -21.09 54.42 8.37
CA HIS A 1060 -19.84 55.19 8.34
C HIS A 1060 -19.98 56.59 8.95
N CYS A 1061 -21.19 56.99 9.37
CA CYS A 1061 -21.40 58.21 10.15
C CYS A 1061 -20.85 58.03 11.59
N HIS A 1062 -20.08 58.98 12.11
CA HIS A 1062 -19.30 58.88 13.34
C HIS A 1062 -20.00 59.41 14.61
N TYR A 1063 -19.56 58.84 15.75
CA TYR A 1063 -19.83 59.13 17.18
C TYR A 1063 -21.20 58.77 17.77
N PRO A 1064 -21.36 57.55 18.32
CA PRO A 1064 -22.61 57.11 18.94
C PRO A 1064 -22.90 57.67 20.34
N PHE A 1065 -22.10 58.59 20.90
CA PHE A 1065 -22.32 59.04 22.29
C PHE A 1065 -22.17 60.55 22.56
N LYS A 1066 -21.91 61.40 21.55
CA LYS A 1066 -21.74 62.86 21.76
C LYS A 1066 -22.31 63.75 20.64
N GLN A 1067 -22.93 63.17 19.62
CA GLN A 1067 -23.52 63.95 18.53
C GLN A 1067 -25.01 64.22 18.76
N THR A 1068 -25.44 65.40 18.32
CA THR A 1068 -26.86 65.73 18.14
C THR A 1068 -27.39 65.08 16.86
N ILE A 1069 -28.71 64.92 16.75
CA ILE A 1069 -29.33 64.37 15.53
C ILE A 1069 -29.03 65.23 14.30
N GLU A 1070 -28.90 66.55 14.48
CA GLU A 1070 -28.50 67.49 13.42
C GLU A 1070 -27.08 67.24 12.93
N GLN A 1071 -26.14 66.93 13.83
CA GLN A 1071 -24.76 66.60 13.47
C GLN A 1071 -24.69 65.27 12.71
N TYR A 1072 -25.42 64.25 13.18
CA TYR A 1072 -25.54 62.97 12.49
C TYR A 1072 -26.10 63.14 11.07
N ASN A 1073 -27.23 63.84 10.93
CA ASN A 1073 -27.87 64.05 9.63
C ASN A 1073 -26.95 64.81 8.67
N LYS A 1074 -26.20 65.81 9.16
CA LYS A 1074 -25.23 66.54 8.34
C LYS A 1074 -24.11 65.63 7.84
N GLU A 1075 -23.62 64.73 8.69
CA GLU A 1075 -22.60 63.77 8.29
C GLU A 1075 -23.15 62.75 7.29
N LEU A 1076 -24.36 62.22 7.53
CA LEU A 1076 -25.05 61.32 6.61
C LEU A 1076 -25.24 61.98 5.23
N ASP A 1077 -25.66 63.25 5.19
CA ASP A 1077 -25.77 64.03 3.95
C ASP A 1077 -24.42 64.11 3.21
N MET A 1078 -23.29 64.29 3.93
CA MET A 1078 -21.96 64.29 3.31
C MET A 1078 -21.61 62.93 2.68
N TRP A 1079 -21.87 61.82 3.37
CA TRP A 1079 -21.62 60.48 2.84
C TRP A 1079 -22.49 60.16 1.61
N ILE A 1080 -23.80 60.46 1.65
CA ILE A 1080 -24.71 60.26 0.52
C ILE A 1080 -24.33 61.17 -0.65
N GLN A 1081 -23.95 62.43 -0.39
CA GLN A 1081 -23.48 63.33 -1.44
C GLN A 1081 -22.20 62.81 -2.09
N ASN A 1082 -21.25 62.24 -1.34
CA ASN A 1082 -20.07 61.62 -1.91
C ASN A 1082 -20.42 60.46 -2.85
N PHE A 1083 -21.39 59.61 -2.48
CA PHE A 1083 -21.91 58.56 -3.35
C PHE A 1083 -22.38 59.11 -4.71
N ASN A 1084 -23.18 60.18 -4.66
CA ASN A 1084 -23.72 60.80 -5.86
C ASN A 1084 -22.65 61.52 -6.70
N TYR A 1085 -21.79 62.34 -6.08
CA TYR A 1085 -20.76 63.11 -6.79
C TYR A 1085 -19.67 62.22 -7.41
N SER A 1086 -19.36 61.10 -6.76
CA SER A 1086 -18.34 60.15 -7.21
C SER A 1086 -18.90 59.05 -8.12
N ASN A 1087 -20.17 59.14 -8.54
CA ASN A 1087 -20.87 58.15 -9.39
C ASN A 1087 -20.78 56.71 -8.83
N ILE A 1088 -20.97 56.57 -7.52
CA ILE A 1088 -20.97 55.27 -6.83
C ILE A 1088 -22.39 54.72 -6.83
N SER A 1089 -22.60 53.59 -7.48
CA SER A 1089 -23.89 52.87 -7.50
C SER A 1089 -23.94 51.74 -6.46
N SER A 1090 -22.82 51.03 -6.27
CA SER A 1090 -22.68 50.01 -5.23
C SER A 1090 -21.22 49.85 -4.80
N VAL A 1091 -21.03 49.43 -3.54
CA VAL A 1091 -19.71 49.12 -2.97
C VAL A 1091 -19.71 47.70 -2.43
N ASN A 1092 -18.89 46.85 -3.02
CA ASN A 1092 -18.80 45.42 -2.70
C ASN A 1092 -17.47 45.12 -2.01
N PHE A 1093 -17.48 44.53 -0.81
CA PHE A 1093 -16.21 44.14 -0.17
C PHE A 1093 -15.65 42.89 -0.87
N GLY A 1094 -14.38 42.89 -1.29
CA GLY A 1094 -13.87 41.78 -2.09
C GLY A 1094 -12.36 41.70 -2.23
N TYR A 1095 -11.93 40.78 -3.08
CA TYR A 1095 -10.52 40.47 -3.32
C TYR A 1095 -10.20 40.52 -4.81
N ILE A 1096 -9.01 41.00 -5.14
CA ILE A 1096 -8.48 41.03 -6.51
C ILE A 1096 -7.25 40.14 -6.56
N LEU A 1097 -7.26 39.20 -7.49
CA LEU A 1097 -6.20 38.22 -7.70
C LEU A 1097 -5.74 38.33 -9.15
N ILE A 1098 -4.48 38.69 -9.37
CA ILE A 1098 -3.90 38.81 -10.70
C ILE A 1098 -2.70 37.89 -10.81
N LYS A 1099 -2.70 37.01 -11.82
CA LYS A 1099 -1.58 36.13 -12.15
C LYS A 1099 -0.98 36.58 -13.46
N LYS A 1100 0.33 36.86 -13.46
CA LYS A 1100 1.07 37.24 -14.66
C LYS A 1100 1.17 36.05 -15.62
N GLY A 1101 0.91 36.29 -16.90
CA GLY A 1101 0.72 35.26 -17.92
C GLY A 1101 -0.73 34.76 -17.95
N GLY A 1102 -1.37 34.85 -19.11
CA GLY A 1102 -2.81 34.61 -19.29
C GLY A 1102 -3.51 35.76 -20.01
N SER A 1103 -4.83 35.69 -20.20
CA SER A 1103 -5.60 36.80 -20.80
C SER A 1103 -7.08 36.78 -20.43
N SER A 1104 -7.42 36.16 -19.31
CA SER A 1104 -8.82 35.96 -18.93
C SER A 1104 -9.25 36.82 -17.74
N PHE A 1105 -10.54 37.09 -17.64
CA PHE A 1105 -11.17 37.74 -16.50
C PHE A 1105 -12.26 36.83 -15.92
N TYR A 1106 -12.27 36.70 -14.60
CA TYR A 1106 -13.21 35.87 -13.86
C TYR A 1106 -13.80 36.67 -12.69
N SER A 1107 -15.09 36.46 -12.43
CA SER A 1107 -15.78 37.01 -11.26
C SER A 1107 -16.50 35.90 -10.54
N LYS A 1108 -16.34 35.83 -9.22
CA LYS A 1108 -16.98 34.81 -8.38
C LYS A 1108 -17.47 35.40 -7.07
N SER A 1109 -18.74 35.16 -6.74
CA SER A 1109 -19.24 35.52 -5.43
C SER A 1109 -18.87 34.46 -4.40
N ILE A 1110 -18.44 34.91 -3.23
CA ILE A 1110 -18.07 34.09 -2.08
C ILE A 1110 -18.69 34.66 -0.80
N TYR A 1111 -18.79 33.83 0.24
CA TYR A 1111 -18.99 34.36 1.59
C TYR A 1111 -17.70 35.00 2.07
N ASN A 1112 -17.81 36.07 2.87
CA ASN A 1112 -16.63 36.70 3.44
C ASN A 1112 -15.86 35.67 4.30
N PRO A 1113 -14.59 35.35 3.97
CA PRO A 1113 -13.88 34.27 4.63
C PRO A 1113 -13.56 34.59 6.10
N THR A 1114 -14.14 33.84 7.03
CA THR A 1114 -13.72 33.72 8.44
C THR A 1114 -12.88 32.45 8.68
N GLN A 1115 -12.68 31.64 7.65
CA GLN A 1115 -11.81 30.46 7.64
C GLN A 1115 -11.12 30.32 6.27
N GLY A 1116 -10.05 29.53 6.19
CA GLY A 1116 -9.24 29.40 4.97
C GLY A 1116 -10.00 28.83 3.76
N ILE A 1117 -9.97 29.56 2.64
CA ILE A 1117 -10.46 29.14 1.31
C ILE A 1117 -9.33 29.04 0.26
N ASN A 1118 -8.09 29.33 0.65
CA ASN A 1118 -6.90 29.38 -0.19
C ASN A 1118 -6.63 28.10 -1.03
N GLU A 1119 -6.85 26.91 -0.49
CA GLU A 1119 -6.73 25.64 -1.23
C GLU A 1119 -7.74 25.54 -2.37
N LYS A 1120 -8.99 25.97 -2.15
CA LYS A 1120 -10.03 25.99 -3.18
C LYS A 1120 -9.71 26.97 -4.29
N LEU A 1121 -9.08 28.09 -3.96
CA LEU A 1121 -8.59 29.03 -4.95
C LEU A 1121 -7.42 28.48 -5.77
N THR A 1122 -6.54 27.70 -5.15
CA THR A 1122 -5.45 27.01 -5.86
C THR A 1122 -6.03 26.02 -6.88
N GLU A 1123 -6.92 25.15 -6.42
CA GLU A 1123 -7.65 24.20 -7.27
C GLU A 1123 -8.42 24.93 -8.38
N TYR A 1124 -9.10 26.04 -8.06
CA TYR A 1124 -9.80 26.85 -9.04
C TYR A 1124 -8.88 27.28 -10.19
N PHE A 1125 -7.71 27.86 -9.88
CA PHE A 1125 -6.76 28.26 -10.92
C PHE A 1125 -6.25 27.07 -11.74
N GLU A 1126 -6.01 25.91 -11.14
CA GLU A 1126 -5.60 24.69 -11.85
C GLU A 1126 -6.68 24.22 -12.83
N GLN A 1127 -7.93 24.18 -12.39
CA GLN A 1127 -9.09 23.82 -13.19
C GLN A 1127 -9.25 24.77 -14.39
N ILE A 1128 -9.14 26.08 -14.15
CA ILE A 1128 -9.22 27.07 -15.21
C ILE A 1128 -8.05 26.93 -16.20
N ASN A 1129 -6.82 26.74 -15.72
CA ASN A 1129 -5.67 26.52 -16.62
C ASN A 1129 -5.88 25.27 -17.48
N MET A 1130 -6.44 24.19 -16.92
CA MET A 1130 -6.71 22.95 -17.65
C MET A 1130 -7.80 23.13 -18.71
N LEU A 1131 -8.87 23.87 -18.40
CA LEU A 1131 -9.93 24.21 -19.36
C LEU A 1131 -9.38 24.96 -20.59
N HIS A 1132 -8.34 25.77 -20.41
CA HIS A 1132 -7.72 26.56 -21.48
C HIS A 1132 -6.52 25.89 -22.17
N SER A 1133 -5.97 24.79 -21.63
CA SER A 1133 -4.73 24.17 -22.14
C SER A 1133 -4.94 22.82 -22.81
N VAL A 1134 -6.16 22.27 -22.80
CA VAL A 1134 -6.49 20.93 -23.30
C VAL A 1134 -7.70 21.02 -24.24
N GLU A 1135 -7.73 20.17 -25.27
CA GLU A 1135 -8.91 19.99 -26.14
C GLU A 1135 -10.07 19.42 -25.33
N TRP A 1136 -11.27 19.95 -25.55
CA TRP A 1136 -12.42 19.68 -24.68
C TRP A 1136 -12.88 18.22 -24.74
N GLU A 1137 -12.50 17.51 -25.80
CA GLU A 1137 -12.74 16.08 -26.06
C GLU A 1137 -12.08 15.18 -25.00
N ASP A 1138 -11.01 15.66 -24.36
CA ASP A 1138 -10.24 14.90 -23.37
C ASP A 1138 -10.64 15.25 -21.93
N LEU A 1139 -11.67 16.06 -21.68
CA LEU A 1139 -12.00 16.53 -20.33
C LEU A 1139 -13.23 15.81 -19.77
N ALA A 1140 -13.06 14.97 -18.74
CA ALA A 1140 -14.16 14.37 -17.98
C ALA A 1140 -14.63 15.30 -16.86
N LEU A 1141 -15.95 15.38 -16.66
CA LEU A 1141 -16.59 16.22 -15.65
C LEU A 1141 -16.86 15.45 -14.36
N TYR A 1142 -16.72 16.11 -13.20
CA TYR A 1142 -17.16 15.59 -11.91
C TYR A 1142 -17.62 16.72 -10.98
N LEU A 1143 -18.45 16.41 -9.97
CA LEU A 1143 -18.93 17.41 -9.01
C LEU A 1143 -17.89 17.72 -7.93
N SER A 1144 -17.95 18.93 -7.38
CA SER A 1144 -17.16 19.29 -6.20
C SER A 1144 -17.66 18.57 -4.95
N ASN A 1145 -16.75 17.99 -4.17
CA ASN A 1145 -17.06 17.14 -3.00
C ASN A 1145 -17.75 17.87 -1.85
N ASP A 1146 -17.59 19.20 -1.74
CA ASP A 1146 -18.14 20.00 -0.62
C ASP A 1146 -19.53 20.57 -0.92
N LEU A 1147 -20.12 20.21 -2.07
CA LEU A 1147 -21.40 20.72 -2.52
C LEU A 1147 -22.55 19.83 -2.05
N HIS A 1148 -23.57 20.44 -1.45
CA HIS A 1148 -24.78 19.75 -1.01
C HIS A 1148 -26.00 20.30 -1.75
N ILE A 1149 -27.00 19.44 -1.96
CA ILE A 1149 -28.26 19.81 -2.61
C ILE A 1149 -29.39 19.71 -1.58
N LYS A 1150 -30.08 20.82 -1.34
CA LYS A 1150 -31.31 20.90 -0.54
C LYS A 1150 -32.51 21.05 -1.46
N ILE A 1151 -33.53 20.22 -1.27
CA ILE A 1151 -34.78 20.29 -2.02
C ILE A 1151 -35.87 20.77 -1.07
N ASP A 1152 -36.35 22.00 -1.27
CA ASP A 1152 -37.49 22.53 -0.51
C ASP A 1152 -38.80 22.23 -1.24
N TYR A 1153 -39.76 21.69 -0.49
CA TYR A 1153 -41.08 21.30 -0.96
C TYR A 1153 -42.12 22.35 -0.54
N SER A 1154 -42.79 22.99 -1.51
CA SER A 1154 -43.95 23.84 -1.24
C SER A 1154 -45.19 23.00 -0.96
N PHE A 1155 -45.89 23.26 0.15
CA PHE A 1155 -47.13 22.56 0.53
C PHE A 1155 -48.41 23.14 -0.09
N SER A 1156 -48.33 23.91 -1.17
CA SER A 1156 -49.51 24.54 -1.80
C SER A 1156 -49.78 24.14 -3.25
N THR A 1157 -48.82 23.53 -3.95
CA THR A 1157 -48.98 22.96 -5.29
C THR A 1157 -48.05 21.75 -5.42
N ALA A 1158 -48.61 20.56 -5.69
CA ALA A 1158 -47.90 19.28 -5.59
C ALA A 1158 -46.77 19.05 -6.62
N ASN A 1159 -46.32 20.06 -7.36
CA ASN A 1159 -45.32 19.93 -8.43
C ASN A 1159 -44.19 20.97 -8.46
N ASP A 1160 -44.15 21.96 -7.57
CA ASP A 1160 -43.03 22.91 -7.53
C ASP A 1160 -41.98 22.50 -6.48
N LYS A 1161 -40.87 21.92 -6.97
CA LYS A 1161 -39.65 21.68 -6.19
C LYS A 1161 -38.65 22.79 -6.51
N THR A 1162 -38.14 23.46 -5.47
CA THR A 1162 -37.00 24.38 -5.61
C THR A 1162 -35.74 23.71 -5.11
N PHE A 1163 -34.68 23.72 -5.92
CA PHE A 1163 -33.42 23.06 -5.64
C PHE A 1163 -32.37 24.12 -5.27
N TYR A 1164 -31.75 23.94 -4.10
CA TYR A 1164 -30.71 24.82 -3.60
C TYR A 1164 -29.40 24.05 -3.55
N LEU A 1165 -28.36 24.57 -4.21
CA LEU A 1165 -26.99 24.17 -3.96
C LEU A 1165 -26.44 25.00 -2.82
N TYR A 1166 -25.91 24.35 -1.79
CA TYR A 1166 -25.30 25.02 -0.66
C TYR A 1166 -24.07 24.26 -0.19
N SER A 1167 -23.16 24.98 0.46
CA SER A 1167 -21.99 24.39 1.10
C SER A 1167 -21.80 25.02 2.48
N LYS A 1168 -21.20 24.27 3.40
CA LYS A 1168 -20.67 24.83 4.65
C LYS A 1168 -19.34 25.57 4.44
N ASN A 1169 -18.73 25.43 3.27
CA ASN A 1169 -17.50 26.12 2.90
C ASN A 1169 -17.81 27.51 2.33
N GLN A 1170 -17.12 28.54 2.82
CA GLN A 1170 -17.34 29.95 2.45
C GLN A 1170 -16.93 30.28 1.00
N PHE A 1171 -16.27 29.36 0.31
CA PHE A 1171 -15.92 29.48 -1.11
C PHE A 1171 -17.12 29.35 -2.07
N TYR A 1172 -18.21 28.74 -1.61
CA TYR A 1172 -19.44 28.60 -2.40
C TYR A 1172 -20.53 29.49 -1.81
N SER A 1173 -21.17 30.29 -2.65
CA SER A 1173 -22.44 30.93 -2.31
C SER A 1173 -23.58 29.90 -2.38
N GLU A 1174 -24.77 30.30 -1.96
CA GLU A 1174 -25.98 29.51 -2.18
C GLU A 1174 -26.51 29.78 -3.60
N TYR A 1175 -26.85 28.72 -4.33
CA TYR A 1175 -27.41 28.83 -5.68
C TYR A 1175 -28.80 28.20 -5.75
N LEU A 1176 -29.80 28.95 -6.23
CA LEU A 1176 -31.07 28.36 -6.68
C LEU A 1176 -30.87 27.80 -8.06
N ILE A 1177 -31.13 26.52 -8.24
CA ILE A 1177 -31.09 25.85 -9.54
C ILE A 1177 -32.48 25.34 -9.91
N ASP A 1178 -32.74 25.24 -11.22
CA ASP A 1178 -33.93 24.54 -11.69
C ASP A 1178 -33.74 23.01 -11.74
N LYS A 1179 -34.82 22.32 -12.14
CA LYS A 1179 -34.85 20.86 -12.25
C LYS A 1179 -33.96 20.31 -13.38
N ASN A 1180 -33.78 21.05 -14.47
CA ASN A 1180 -32.99 20.60 -15.61
C ASN A 1180 -31.50 20.57 -15.24
N LEU A 1181 -31.02 21.62 -14.57
CA LEU A 1181 -29.65 21.70 -14.07
C LEU A 1181 -29.38 20.65 -13.00
N PHE A 1182 -30.34 20.39 -12.10
CA PHE A 1182 -30.26 19.31 -11.12
C PHE A 1182 -30.00 17.94 -11.79
N ASN A 1183 -30.76 17.60 -12.84
CA ASN A 1183 -30.60 16.33 -13.56
C ASN A 1183 -29.21 16.22 -14.23
N ILE A 1184 -28.67 17.33 -14.74
CA ILE A 1184 -27.33 17.38 -15.34
C ILE A 1184 -26.26 17.11 -14.28
N LEU A 1185 -26.39 17.72 -13.09
CA LEU A 1185 -25.47 17.48 -11.98
C LEU A 1185 -25.53 16.02 -11.51
N GLU A 1186 -26.72 15.41 -11.43
CA GLU A 1186 -26.88 13.96 -11.16
C GLU A 1186 -26.15 13.11 -12.22
N GLN A 1187 -26.34 13.41 -13.50
CA GLN A 1187 -25.67 12.69 -14.58
C GLN A 1187 -24.13 12.79 -14.48
N ILE A 1188 -23.61 13.96 -14.13
CA ILE A 1188 -22.17 14.17 -13.94
C ILE A 1188 -21.64 13.36 -12.76
N ALA A 1189 -22.37 13.32 -11.64
CA ALA A 1189 -22.01 12.53 -10.46
C ALA A 1189 -21.99 11.03 -10.74
N GLU A 1190 -22.90 10.51 -11.57
CA GLU A 1190 -23.01 9.08 -11.84
C GLU A 1190 -22.04 8.58 -12.91
N LYS A 1191 -21.85 9.35 -13.99
CA LYS A 1191 -21.23 8.84 -15.22
C LYS A 1191 -19.87 9.44 -15.55
N GLU A 1192 -19.48 10.51 -14.86
CA GLU A 1192 -18.28 11.29 -15.18
C GLU A 1192 -18.10 11.55 -16.70
N PRO A 1193 -19.12 12.10 -17.38
CA PRO A 1193 -19.15 12.23 -18.84
C PRO A 1193 -18.06 13.17 -19.35
N LEU A 1194 -17.69 13.04 -20.63
CA LEU A 1194 -16.83 14.02 -21.28
C LEU A 1194 -17.55 15.36 -21.46
N LEU A 1195 -16.79 16.45 -21.38
CA LEU A 1195 -17.27 17.82 -21.60
C LEU A 1195 -17.87 17.98 -23.01
N GLU A 1196 -17.38 17.22 -23.98
CA GLU A 1196 -17.91 17.22 -25.35
C GLU A 1196 -19.32 16.62 -25.47
N GLU A 1197 -19.73 15.74 -24.56
CA GLU A 1197 -21.04 15.07 -24.61
C GLU A 1197 -22.23 16.01 -24.35
N PHE A 1198 -21.98 17.25 -23.92
CA PHE A 1198 -23.02 18.25 -23.65
C PHE A 1198 -23.25 19.17 -24.85
N ALA A 1199 -24.51 19.23 -25.31
CA ALA A 1199 -24.91 19.97 -26.50
C ALA A 1199 -24.76 21.51 -26.38
N ASP A 1200 -24.87 22.07 -25.17
CA ASP A 1200 -24.66 23.50 -24.91
C ASP A 1200 -23.54 23.71 -23.88
N LYS A 1201 -22.32 23.81 -24.40
CA LYS A 1201 -21.07 23.88 -23.66
C LYS A 1201 -20.95 25.09 -22.70
N ASN A 1202 -21.71 26.16 -22.92
CA ASN A 1202 -21.52 27.44 -22.22
C ASN A 1202 -21.93 27.39 -20.74
N TYR A 1203 -23.03 26.71 -20.38
CA TYR A 1203 -23.49 26.66 -18.99
C TYR A 1203 -22.61 25.73 -18.13
N ILE A 1204 -22.06 24.65 -18.70
CA ILE A 1204 -21.09 23.79 -18.00
C ILE A 1204 -19.82 24.58 -17.69
N VAL A 1205 -19.35 25.37 -18.65
CA VAL A 1205 -18.21 26.26 -18.46
C VAL A 1205 -18.49 27.30 -17.37
N ASP A 1206 -19.69 27.89 -17.34
CA ASP A 1206 -20.11 28.78 -16.24
C ASP A 1206 -20.10 28.07 -14.87
N LEU A 1207 -20.57 26.82 -14.79
CA LEU A 1207 -20.50 26.02 -13.56
C LEU A 1207 -19.07 25.66 -13.14
N ILE A 1208 -18.16 25.46 -14.09
CA ILE A 1208 -16.72 25.28 -13.84
C ILE A 1208 -16.12 26.59 -13.31
N TYR A 1209 -16.46 27.74 -13.90
CA TYR A 1209 -16.04 29.06 -13.39
C TYR A 1209 -16.65 29.39 -12.02
N LYS A 1210 -17.81 28.82 -11.67
CA LYS A 1210 -18.37 28.88 -10.31
C LYS A 1210 -17.73 27.86 -9.35
N GLY A 1211 -16.91 26.93 -9.84
CA GLY A 1211 -16.25 25.87 -9.07
C GLY A 1211 -17.18 24.73 -8.64
N LEU A 1212 -18.39 24.66 -9.20
CA LEU A 1212 -19.40 23.64 -8.88
C LEU A 1212 -19.11 22.32 -9.59
N ILE A 1213 -18.59 22.40 -10.81
CA ILE A 1213 -18.08 21.28 -11.61
C ILE A 1213 -16.56 21.39 -11.70
N LYS A 1214 -15.90 20.25 -11.63
CA LYS A 1214 -14.47 20.08 -11.85
C LYS A 1214 -14.25 19.23 -13.10
N ILE A 1215 -13.10 19.41 -13.71
CA ILE A 1215 -12.63 18.73 -14.90
C ILE A 1215 -11.37 17.92 -14.56
N LYS A 1216 -11.16 16.80 -15.28
CA LYS A 1216 -9.93 15.99 -15.26
C LYS A 1216 -9.66 15.44 -16.66
N ARG A 1217 -8.41 15.21 -17.01
CA ARG A 1217 -8.06 14.63 -18.32
C ARG A 1217 -8.46 13.15 -18.38
N LYS A 1218 -9.30 12.79 -19.34
CA LYS A 1218 -9.60 11.41 -19.70
C LYS A 1218 -8.48 10.94 -20.61
N LYS A 1219 -7.74 9.92 -20.19
CA LYS A 1219 -6.74 9.32 -21.08
C LYS A 1219 -7.45 8.68 -22.25
N GLN A 1220 -6.96 8.94 -23.46
CA GLN A 1220 -7.37 8.22 -24.64
C GLN A 1220 -7.15 6.72 -24.42
N HIS A 1221 -8.24 6.00 -24.17
CA HIS A 1221 -8.30 4.57 -24.38
C HIS A 1221 -8.28 4.35 -25.89
N THR A 1222 -7.11 3.99 -26.44
CA THR A 1222 -7.10 3.26 -27.71
C THR A 1222 -7.63 1.86 -27.44
N HIS A 1223 -8.94 1.68 -27.57
CA HIS A 1223 -9.53 0.37 -27.80
C HIS A 1223 -10.42 0.44 -29.05
N ASP A 1224 -9.84 -0.01 -30.17
CA ASP A 1224 -10.61 -0.78 -31.13
C ASP A 1224 -11.19 -2.00 -30.40
N LEU A 1225 -12.51 -2.12 -30.40
CA LEU A 1225 -13.23 -3.39 -30.23
C LEU A 1225 -14.65 -3.23 -30.80
N ASP A 1226 -14.79 -3.65 -32.07
CA ASP A 1226 -15.96 -4.40 -32.55
C ASP A 1226 -16.22 -5.60 -31.59
N CYS A 1227 -17.41 -6.10 -31.29
CA CYS A 1227 -18.79 -5.83 -31.67
C CYS A 1227 -19.66 -6.86 -30.87
N TYR A 1228 -20.98 -6.65 -30.76
CA TYR A 1228 -22.04 -7.61 -30.30
C TYR A 1228 -21.94 -8.07 -28.81
N GLU A 1229 -22.94 -7.95 -27.93
CA GLU A 1229 -24.39 -7.96 -28.04
C GLU A 1229 -25.02 -7.01 -27.00
N CYS A 1230 -25.81 -6.04 -27.46
CA CYS A 1230 -26.95 -5.48 -26.71
C CYS A 1230 -27.85 -4.73 -27.70
N LYS A 1231 -28.43 -5.47 -28.66
CA LYS A 1231 -29.27 -4.92 -29.73
C LYS A 1231 -30.79 -4.98 -29.46
N GLU A 1232 -31.24 -5.28 -28.23
CA GLU A 1232 -32.68 -5.30 -27.91
C GLU A 1232 -33.15 -4.41 -26.74
N ALA A 1233 -32.28 -3.60 -26.13
CA ALA A 1233 -32.72 -2.59 -25.15
C ALA A 1233 -32.64 -1.14 -25.66
N ALA A 1234 -32.09 -0.91 -26.86
CA ALA A 1234 -31.89 0.42 -27.45
C ALA A 1234 -33.01 0.86 -28.44
N ALA A 1235 -34.07 0.06 -28.59
CA ALA A 1235 -35.18 0.34 -29.53
C ALA A 1235 -36.47 0.87 -28.85
N SER A 1236 -36.47 1.10 -27.53
CA SER A 1236 -37.64 1.63 -26.80
C SER A 1236 -37.40 2.95 -26.06
N LEU A 1237 -36.23 3.59 -26.23
CA LEU A 1237 -35.94 4.91 -25.64
C LEU A 1237 -35.65 6.02 -26.66
N SER A 1238 -35.71 5.72 -27.97
CA SER A 1238 -35.51 6.69 -29.05
C SER A 1238 -36.81 7.33 -29.60
N SER A 1239 -37.94 7.18 -28.90
CA SER A 1239 -39.24 7.71 -29.36
C SER A 1239 -39.97 8.62 -28.37
N SER A 1240 -39.30 9.14 -27.33
CA SER A 1240 -39.92 10.11 -26.40
C SER A 1240 -39.10 11.37 -26.08
N MET A 1241 -38.08 11.72 -26.86
CA MET A 1241 -37.49 13.06 -26.82
C MET A 1241 -37.79 13.84 -28.09
N ASN A 1242 -39.09 14.07 -28.31
CA ASN A 1242 -39.54 15.14 -29.19
C ASN A 1242 -39.71 16.42 -28.37
N SER A 1243 -39.04 17.47 -28.84
CA SER A 1243 -39.34 18.89 -28.65
C SER A 1243 -39.46 19.39 -27.20
N ALA A 1244 -38.33 19.84 -26.64
CA ALA A 1244 -38.34 21.05 -25.84
C ALA A 1244 -37.24 21.97 -26.39
N SER A 1245 -37.64 23.12 -26.94
CA SER A 1245 -36.75 24.26 -27.10
C SER A 1245 -36.04 24.54 -25.77
N PRO A 1246 -34.77 25.00 -25.73
CA PRO A 1246 -34.08 25.32 -24.49
C PRO A 1246 -34.75 26.55 -23.87
N ARG A 1247 -35.77 26.32 -23.05
CA ARG A 1247 -36.33 27.31 -22.13
C ARG A 1247 -35.65 27.10 -20.79
N ASP A 1248 -34.74 28.04 -20.54
CA ASP A 1248 -34.25 28.51 -19.25
C ASP A 1248 -33.66 27.43 -18.33
N ILE A 1249 -32.41 27.01 -18.61
CA ILE A 1249 -31.51 26.55 -17.55
C ILE A 1249 -31.18 27.78 -16.71
N TYR A 1250 -31.63 27.78 -15.46
CA TYR A 1250 -31.57 28.91 -14.54
C TYR A 1250 -30.75 28.56 -13.30
N ILE A 1251 -29.68 29.33 -13.09
CA ILE A 1251 -28.90 29.36 -11.85
C ILE A 1251 -28.94 30.78 -11.28
N LYS A 1252 -29.60 30.96 -10.14
CA LYS A 1252 -29.58 32.24 -9.41
C LYS A 1252 -28.66 32.12 -8.22
N GLU A 1253 -27.56 32.86 -8.26
CA GLU A 1253 -26.71 33.05 -7.10
C GLU A 1253 -27.44 33.94 -6.08
N PHE A 1254 -27.61 33.44 -4.86
CA PHE A 1254 -28.09 34.26 -3.76
C PHE A 1254 -26.95 35.14 -3.25
N GLN A 1255 -27.24 36.41 -3.03
CA GLN A 1255 -26.28 37.33 -2.44
C GLN A 1255 -25.88 36.82 -1.05
N THR A 1256 -24.58 36.86 -0.79
CA THR A 1256 -24.04 36.51 0.53
C THR A 1256 -24.55 37.51 1.57
N LYS A 1257 -24.66 37.08 2.84
CA LYS A 1257 -25.08 38.01 3.92
C LYS A 1257 -24.14 39.21 3.90
N THR A 1258 -24.70 40.41 3.85
CA THR A 1258 -23.93 41.66 3.91
C THR A 1258 -22.99 41.61 5.11
N THR A 1259 -21.69 41.78 4.87
CA THR A 1259 -20.71 41.92 5.93
C THR A 1259 -21.18 43.05 6.85
N PRO A 1260 -21.23 42.87 8.18
CA PRO A 1260 -21.43 43.98 9.07
C PRO A 1260 -20.26 44.96 8.86
N THR A 1261 -20.53 46.10 8.23
CA THR A 1261 -19.64 47.24 8.24
C THR A 1261 -19.48 47.75 9.66
N CYS A 1262 -18.40 48.50 9.90
CA CYS A 1262 -17.88 48.92 11.21
C CYS A 1262 -18.83 49.68 12.17
N LEU A 1263 -20.13 49.81 11.87
CA LEU A 1263 -21.16 50.33 12.78
C LEU A 1263 -22.52 49.61 12.76
N THR A 1264 -22.76 48.56 11.96
CA THR A 1264 -24.10 47.90 11.95
C THR A 1264 -24.53 47.31 13.30
N SER A 1265 -23.63 47.25 14.27
CA SER A 1265 -23.90 46.89 15.66
C SER A 1265 -24.73 47.91 16.44
N TYR A 1266 -24.76 49.17 16.01
CA TYR A 1266 -25.39 50.24 16.79
C TYR A 1266 -26.92 50.27 16.68
N ILE A 1267 -27.51 49.59 15.69
CA ILE A 1267 -28.93 49.75 15.33
C ILE A 1267 -29.76 48.49 15.61
N ARG A 1268 -29.17 47.42 16.16
CA ARG A 1268 -29.97 46.30 16.70
C ARG A 1268 -30.28 46.54 18.17
N GLN A 1269 -31.23 47.45 18.41
CA GLN A 1269 -32.11 47.42 19.58
C GLN A 1269 -33.54 47.24 19.11
#